data_AF-A0A8C9FFB1-F1
#
_entry.id   AF-A0A8C9FFB1-F1
#
_cell.length_a   1.000
_cell.length_b   1.000
_cell.length_c   1.000
_cell.angle_alpha   90.00
_cell.angle_beta   90.00
_cell.angle_gamma   90.00
#
_symmetry.space_group_name_H-M   'P 1'
#
loop_
_entity.id
_entity.type
_entity.pdbx_description
1 polymer ?
#
loop_
_entity_poly.entity_id
_entity_poly.type
_entity_poly.pdbx_seq_one_letter_code
_entity_poly.pdbx_strand_id
1 'polypeptide(L)'
;MPAAMSPAVPAGHEALEIAGRIIDRQIQDDRCYPDLSELLAVPAPGSPTVSGMTDMDYPLQGPGLLSIPNLPEISSVRRVPLPPELVEQFGHMQCNCMMGVFPEISRAWLTIDSDIFMWNYEDGGDLAYFDGLSETILAVGLVKPKGGIFQPHVRHLLVLATPVDIVILGLSCANTQAGIGSLNDSLSGGMQLLPDPLYSLPTDNTYISAITSTDNGRIFLAGKDGCLYEVAYQAEAGWFSQRCRKINHSKSTLSFLIPSLLQFTFSEDDPVVQIAIDNSRNILYTRSEKGVLQVYDLGQDGQGMARVTSLSQNAIVSAAGSVARTIDRSVFKPIVQIAVIENSESIDCQLLAITHAGVRLYFSTSQFKHPAARPSMLTLVHVRLPPGFSASSNVEKPSKVHRALYCKGVLLMAASENEDNDILWCINHDSFPFQKPMMETQMTTRVDGHSWALSAIDEFKVQKIVTPLNKDIIPITDSPIVVQQHMLPPKKFVLLSAQGSFMFHKLRPVDQLRHLLVSNTGGDGEEIERFFKLHQEDQACATCLILACSNAACDREVSAWATRAFFRYGGEAQMRFPSALPPPSHVGPLLGSPIPPVSPLTVDSPYPSPSLLTTPGPGLQPVGVSTPIFPPGNSVSHPGTSVSSGMMGPEIVFSGRHNGICIYFARIIGNIWDGSIVVEKIFKSGNREVVAIESSVPSHVLGCVLQELKGLQEFLDRNSQFATVGALGNPSFSTPANLQQRLLGFMRPDGGSSQQVQQELQRKYHAEAQLTEKTSLQGIQQLVRKTCQALALWKLLCEHQFSVVVGELQKELQEHLKMTAFKDLVIRDKELTGALIASLINCYIRDNAAVDGISTHLQDICPLLYSTDDAVCSKANELLQRSRQAQNKLEKEKMLRESLKEYQKISNQVDLANVCAQYRQVRFYEGVVELSLTAAEKKDPQGLGLHFYKNGEPEEDAVGLQAFQERLNSYKCITDTLQELVNQSKAAPQSPSVPKKPGPPVLSSDPNMLSNEEAGHHFEQMLKLAQRSTDELFSIALYNWLIQVDLADKLLQVTAPFLEPYLVRMTKIDQNKVRYMDLLWRYFEKNRNFSNAARILAKLSDLHSTEISLQQRLEYIARAILSAKSSTAISSIAADGEFLHELEEKMDVARIQLQIQETLQRQYSHHSSVQDAISQLDAELMDITKLYGEFADPFKLSECKLAIIHCAGHSDPILVQTLWQEIIEKELSDSVSLSPADRMQALSLKMALLGKIYAGTPRYFPLGKWFSLHSV
;
A
#
# COMPACT_ATOMS: atom_id res chain seq x y z
N MET A 1 -28.20 27.93 -1.59
CA MET A 1 -26.98 27.14 -1.85
C MET A 1 -26.58 26.42 -0.55
N PRO A 2 -27.14 25.24 -0.26
CA PRO A 2 -26.68 24.40 0.84
C PRO A 2 -25.42 23.63 0.38
N ALA A 3 -24.44 23.53 1.27
CA ALA A 3 -23.20 22.81 1.05
C ALA A 3 -23.47 21.32 0.76
N ALA A 4 -22.91 20.83 -0.34
CA ALA A 4 -22.92 19.41 -0.69
C ALA A 4 -22.23 18.62 0.43
N MET A 5 -22.99 17.72 1.08
CA MET A 5 -22.43 16.72 1.98
C MET A 5 -21.54 15.80 1.16
N SER A 6 -20.27 15.73 1.54
CA SER A 6 -19.33 14.72 1.06
C SER A 6 -19.88 13.32 1.36
N PRO A 7 -19.73 12.32 0.47
CA PRO A 7 -20.19 10.97 0.72
C PRO A 7 -19.47 10.40 1.95
N ALA A 8 -20.23 9.82 2.87
CA ALA A 8 -19.71 9.22 4.09
C ALA A 8 -18.69 8.12 3.74
N VAL A 9 -17.44 8.28 4.19
CA VAL A 9 -16.42 7.23 4.14
C VAL A 9 -16.94 6.05 4.96
N PRO A 10 -16.93 4.81 4.44
CA PRO A 10 -17.40 3.65 5.19
C PRO A 10 -16.54 3.47 6.46
N ALA A 11 -17.18 3.37 7.63
CA ALA A 11 -16.54 3.32 8.94
C ALA A 11 -15.39 2.29 9.08
N GLY A 12 -15.39 1.24 8.26
CA GLY A 12 -14.29 0.25 8.21
C GLY A 12 -12.99 0.74 7.56
N HIS A 13 -13.04 1.73 6.67
CA HIS A 13 -11.83 2.30 6.05
C HIS A 13 -11.09 3.22 7.02
N GLU A 14 -11.83 4.00 7.81
CA GLU A 14 -11.27 4.86 8.85
C GLU A 14 -10.54 4.05 9.94
N ALA A 15 -11.10 2.91 10.37
CA ALA A 15 -10.47 2.02 11.34
C ALA A 15 -9.12 1.43 10.85
N LEU A 16 -9.01 1.12 9.56
CA LEU A 16 -7.78 0.64 8.94
C LEU A 16 -6.70 1.72 8.84
N GLU A 17 -7.08 2.95 8.51
CA GLU A 17 -6.15 4.07 8.49
C GLU A 17 -5.62 4.40 9.88
N ILE A 18 -6.47 4.35 10.91
CA ILE A 18 -6.07 4.54 12.31
C ILE A 18 -5.08 3.44 12.72
N ALA A 19 -5.39 2.17 12.41
CA ALA A 19 -4.47 1.07 12.67
C ALA A 19 -3.12 1.28 11.96
N GLY A 20 -3.14 1.65 10.68
CA GLY A 20 -1.93 1.97 9.91
C GLY A 20 -1.08 3.07 10.54
N ARG A 21 -1.69 4.15 11.04
CA ARG A 21 -0.99 5.23 11.75
C ARG A 21 -0.35 4.77 13.07
N ILE A 22 -1.02 3.88 13.81
CA ILE A 22 -0.45 3.29 15.04
C ILE A 22 0.78 2.46 14.69
N ILE A 23 0.72 1.65 13.63
CA ILE A 23 1.85 0.83 13.17
C ILE A 23 3.02 1.71 12.70
N ASP A 24 2.76 2.76 11.91
CA ASP A 24 3.78 3.73 11.49
C ASP A 24 4.52 4.34 12.69
N ARG A 25 3.79 4.69 13.76
CA ARG A 25 4.39 5.20 15.00
C ARG A 25 5.30 4.16 15.65
N GLN A 26 4.86 2.90 15.78
CA GLN A 26 5.68 1.85 16.38
C GLN A 26 6.95 1.56 15.57
N ILE A 27 6.85 1.52 14.23
CA ILE A 27 8.02 1.36 13.36
C ILE A 27 8.99 2.53 13.53
N GLN A 28 8.48 3.75 13.61
CA GLN A 28 9.32 4.93 13.81
C GLN A 28 10.01 4.92 15.17
N ASP A 29 9.30 4.51 16.23
CA ASP A 29 9.86 4.38 17.58
C ASP A 29 10.99 3.33 17.60
N ASP A 30 10.84 2.18 16.93
CA ASP A 30 11.88 1.15 16.78
C ASP A 30 13.07 1.63 15.90
N ARG A 31 12.86 2.57 14.96
CA ARG A 31 13.92 3.17 14.12
C ARG A 31 14.69 4.28 14.84
N CYS A 32 14.08 4.96 15.80
CA CYS A 32 14.70 6.01 16.62
C CYS A 32 15.61 5.45 17.74
N TYR A 33 16.11 4.22 17.56
CA TYR A 33 17.03 3.62 18.50
C TYR A 33 18.34 4.44 18.58
N PRO A 34 18.82 4.79 19.79
CA PRO A 34 20.06 5.53 19.94
C PRO A 34 21.25 4.79 19.33
N ASP A 35 22.15 5.54 18.67
CA ASP A 35 23.48 5.04 18.34
C ASP A 35 24.25 4.68 19.61
N LEU A 36 25.23 3.78 19.50
CA LEU A 36 26.13 3.43 20.60
C LEU A 36 26.80 4.68 21.23
N SER A 37 27.17 5.70 20.44
CA SER A 37 27.75 6.93 20.96
C SER A 37 26.80 7.68 21.90
N GLU A 38 25.50 7.67 21.60
CA GLU A 38 24.45 8.25 22.45
C GLU A 38 24.24 7.42 23.72
N LEU A 39 24.23 6.08 23.60
CA LEU A 39 24.12 5.17 24.74
C LEU A 39 25.27 5.32 25.73
N LEU A 40 26.49 5.53 25.22
CA LEU A 40 27.70 5.82 25.99
C LEU A 40 27.80 7.28 26.46
N ALA A 41 26.79 8.11 26.13
CA ALA A 41 26.71 9.54 26.45
C ALA A 41 27.94 10.34 25.98
N VAL A 42 28.46 10.04 24.78
CA VAL A 42 29.61 10.74 24.19
C VAL A 42 29.13 11.91 23.33
N PRO A 43 29.37 13.18 23.71
CA PRO A 43 28.83 14.32 22.97
C PRO A 43 29.64 14.65 21.70
N ALA A 44 30.95 14.38 21.68
CA ALA A 44 31.84 14.68 20.56
C ALA A 44 33.15 13.86 20.66
N PRO A 45 33.89 13.64 19.54
CA PRO A 45 35.16 12.90 19.55
C PRO A 45 36.24 13.47 20.49
N GLY A 46 36.20 14.78 20.76
CA GLY A 46 37.17 15.48 21.62
C GLY A 46 36.77 15.56 23.11
N SER A 47 35.62 14.98 23.48
CA SER A 47 35.06 15.06 24.83
C SER A 47 34.83 13.65 25.38
N PRO A 48 35.90 12.92 25.71
CA PRO A 48 35.79 11.53 26.15
C PRO A 48 35.06 11.41 27.49
N THR A 49 34.24 10.37 27.61
CA THR A 49 33.45 10.08 28.82
C THR A 49 33.86 8.76 29.48
N VAL A 50 33.39 8.51 30.70
CA VAL A 50 33.62 7.26 31.45
C VAL A 50 32.30 6.72 32.00
N SER A 51 32.13 5.39 31.96
CA SER A 51 31.00 4.68 32.56
C SER A 51 31.44 3.36 33.21
N GLY A 52 30.51 2.65 33.87
CA GLY A 52 30.80 1.41 34.60
C GLY A 52 31.30 1.64 36.03
N MET A 53 31.02 2.82 36.59
CA MET A 53 31.45 3.23 37.93
C MET A 53 30.30 3.24 38.94
N THR A 54 29.07 3.04 38.47
CA THR A 54 27.85 3.10 39.28
C THR A 54 27.13 1.75 39.28
N ASP A 55 26.35 1.48 40.33
CA ASP A 55 25.50 0.28 40.36
C ASP A 55 24.40 0.31 39.31
N MET A 56 24.07 1.48 38.76
CA MET A 56 23.11 1.61 37.66
C MET A 56 23.68 1.11 36.33
N ASP A 57 25.01 1.18 36.12
CA ASP A 57 25.63 0.61 34.91
C ASP A 57 25.50 -0.91 34.86
N TYR A 58 25.46 -1.55 36.04
CA TYR A 58 25.36 -2.99 36.26
C TYR A 58 24.32 -3.32 37.34
N PRO A 59 23.02 -3.18 37.07
CA PRO A 59 21.96 -3.32 38.07
C PRO A 59 22.03 -4.69 38.76
N LEU A 60 22.34 -4.66 40.06
CA LEU A 60 22.50 -5.85 40.90
C LEU A 60 21.15 -6.49 41.28
N GLN A 61 21.19 -7.75 41.71
CA GLN A 61 20.03 -8.50 42.20
C GLN A 61 19.68 -8.05 43.62
N GLY A 62 18.47 -7.52 43.85
CA GLY A 62 18.02 -7.10 45.18
C GLY A 62 16.49 -6.84 45.25
N PRO A 63 15.90 -6.85 46.45
CA PRO A 63 14.46 -6.61 46.62
C PRO A 63 14.10 -5.19 46.19
N GLY A 64 13.30 -5.05 45.12
CA GLY A 64 12.89 -3.77 44.54
C GLY A 64 13.69 -3.31 43.31
N LEU A 65 14.67 -4.09 42.85
CA LEU A 65 15.47 -3.80 41.65
C LEU A 65 14.89 -4.51 40.40
N LEU A 66 15.17 -3.94 39.21
CA LEU A 66 14.69 -4.40 37.90
C LEU A 66 15.27 -5.78 37.45
N SER A 67 16.05 -6.47 38.27
CA SER A 67 16.77 -7.69 37.89
C SER A 67 16.02 -8.97 38.27
N ILE A 68 16.07 -9.99 37.42
CA ILE A 68 15.52 -11.32 37.67
C ILE A 68 16.65 -12.22 38.20
N PRO A 69 16.53 -12.78 39.42
CA PRO A 69 17.54 -13.69 39.96
C PRO A 69 17.77 -14.89 39.03
N ASN A 70 19.04 -15.22 38.77
CA ASN A 70 19.44 -16.38 37.95
C ASN A 70 18.88 -16.40 36.51
N LEU A 71 18.54 -15.25 35.92
CA LEU A 71 18.18 -15.21 34.50
C LEU A 71 19.39 -15.63 33.65
N PRO A 72 19.29 -16.72 32.88
CA PRO A 72 20.41 -17.14 32.05
C PRO A 72 20.60 -16.15 30.89
N GLU A 73 21.82 -15.66 30.72
CA GLU A 73 22.22 -14.86 29.54
C GLU A 73 22.81 -15.75 28.47
N ILE A 74 23.61 -16.74 28.88
CA ILE A 74 24.18 -17.77 28.02
C ILE A 74 23.74 -19.15 28.48
N SER A 75 23.59 -20.07 27.53
CA SER A 75 23.35 -21.48 27.81
C SER A 75 24.45 -22.33 27.17
N SER A 76 25.01 -23.28 27.93
CA SER A 76 25.90 -24.29 27.38
C SER A 76 25.06 -25.38 26.71
N VAL A 77 25.29 -25.59 25.41
CA VAL A 77 24.44 -26.44 24.58
C VAL A 77 25.08 -27.80 24.41
N ARG A 78 26.38 -27.78 24.13
CA ARG A 78 27.14 -28.97 23.79
C ARG A 78 28.59 -28.78 24.16
N ARG A 79 29.18 -29.84 24.68
CA ARG A 79 30.61 -29.99 24.89
C ARG A 79 31.07 -31.18 24.05
N VAL A 80 32.04 -30.95 23.19
CA VAL A 80 32.62 -31.99 22.34
C VAL A 80 34.08 -32.15 22.75
N PRO A 81 34.50 -33.32 23.27
CA PRO A 81 35.89 -33.54 23.61
C PRO A 81 36.77 -33.52 22.35
N LEU A 82 38.08 -33.35 22.53
CA LEU A 82 39.01 -33.52 21.41
C LEU A 82 38.89 -34.95 20.83
N PRO A 83 38.90 -35.11 19.50
CA PRO A 83 38.97 -36.41 18.87
C PRO A 83 40.12 -37.25 19.44
N PRO A 84 39.88 -38.52 19.84
CA PRO A 84 40.90 -39.35 20.47
C PRO A 84 42.14 -39.53 19.58
N GLU A 85 41.96 -39.54 18.26
CA GLU A 85 43.03 -39.62 17.27
C GLU A 85 44.01 -38.44 17.40
N LEU A 86 43.53 -37.24 17.77
CA LEU A 86 44.37 -36.07 18.02
C LEU A 86 45.08 -36.15 19.37
N VAL A 87 44.43 -36.76 20.37
CA VAL A 87 45.02 -36.92 21.70
C VAL A 87 46.29 -37.78 21.62
N GLU A 88 46.30 -38.80 20.77
CA GLU A 88 47.47 -39.64 20.49
C GLU A 88 48.62 -38.86 19.83
N GLN A 89 48.32 -37.85 19.00
CA GLN A 89 49.35 -37.05 18.33
C GLN A 89 50.10 -36.12 19.29
N PHE A 90 49.51 -35.70 20.42
CA PHE A 90 50.23 -34.90 21.43
C PHE A 90 51.44 -35.64 22.02
N GLY A 91 51.44 -36.97 22.01
CA GLY A 91 52.60 -37.77 22.44
C GLY A 91 53.82 -37.64 21.53
N HIS A 92 53.64 -37.17 20.29
CA HIS A 92 54.69 -37.01 19.28
C HIS A 92 55.14 -35.54 19.10
N MET A 93 54.53 -34.60 19.83
CA MET A 93 54.82 -33.18 19.74
C MET A 93 56.26 -32.85 20.17
N GLN A 94 56.97 -32.06 19.36
CA GLN A 94 58.37 -31.69 19.61
C GLN A 94 58.55 -30.24 20.05
N CYS A 95 57.85 -29.27 19.43
CA CYS A 95 58.20 -27.85 19.56
C CYS A 95 57.03 -26.89 19.69
N ASN A 96 55.99 -26.99 18.86
CA ASN A 96 54.91 -25.99 18.82
C ASN A 96 53.51 -26.62 18.68
N CYS A 97 52.54 -26.03 19.38
CA CYS A 97 51.13 -26.40 19.29
C CYS A 97 50.26 -25.14 19.30
N MET A 98 49.41 -24.99 18.30
CA MET A 98 48.43 -23.91 18.22
C MET A 98 47.06 -24.47 17.86
N MET A 99 46.02 -23.85 18.41
CA MET A 99 44.63 -24.23 18.16
C MET A 99 43.80 -23.01 17.81
N GLY A 100 42.79 -23.21 16.98
CA GLY A 100 41.84 -22.17 16.63
C GLY A 100 40.57 -22.73 16.02
N VAL A 101 39.73 -21.81 15.57
CA VAL A 101 38.42 -22.13 14.99
C VAL A 101 38.22 -21.34 13.70
N PHE A 102 37.57 -21.98 12.75
CA PHE A 102 37.07 -21.43 11.50
C PHE A 102 35.54 -21.57 11.46
N PRO A 103 34.80 -20.58 12.01
CA PRO A 103 33.35 -20.65 12.08
C PRO A 103 32.68 -20.72 10.70
N GLU A 104 33.24 -20.04 9.70
CA GLU A 104 32.73 -19.98 8.31
C GLU A 104 32.57 -21.36 7.65
N ILE A 105 33.38 -22.34 8.07
CA ILE A 105 33.33 -23.73 7.58
C ILE A 105 32.97 -24.72 8.68
N SER A 106 32.60 -24.23 9.87
CA SER A 106 32.30 -25.04 11.05
C SER A 106 33.41 -26.04 11.40
N ARG A 107 34.67 -25.59 11.41
CA ARG A 107 35.84 -26.44 11.74
C ARG A 107 36.66 -25.83 12.87
N ALA A 108 37.13 -26.66 13.80
CA ALA A 108 38.26 -26.33 14.66
C ALA A 108 39.54 -26.85 14.00
N TRP A 109 40.65 -26.22 14.31
CA TRP A 109 41.95 -26.62 13.80
C TRP A 109 42.99 -26.70 14.92
N LEU A 110 43.95 -27.60 14.73
CA LEU A 110 45.07 -27.87 15.62
C LEU A 110 46.30 -28.02 14.73
N THR A 111 47.39 -27.36 15.10
CA THR A 111 48.70 -27.57 14.49
C THR A 111 49.61 -28.23 15.51
N ILE A 112 50.32 -29.26 15.08
CA ILE A 112 51.37 -29.91 15.85
C ILE A 112 52.60 -29.89 14.96
N ASP A 113 53.58 -29.06 15.31
CA ASP A 113 54.79 -28.83 14.53
C ASP A 113 54.48 -28.48 13.06
N SER A 114 54.70 -29.39 12.09
CA SER A 114 54.48 -29.16 10.65
C SER A 114 53.07 -29.50 10.16
N ASP A 115 52.28 -30.21 10.96
CA ASP A 115 51.04 -30.83 10.52
C ASP A 115 49.84 -30.01 11.01
N ILE A 116 48.80 -29.91 10.17
CA ILE A 116 47.52 -29.28 10.54
C ILE A 116 46.39 -30.30 10.48
N PHE A 117 45.61 -30.32 11.56
CA PHE A 117 44.41 -31.12 11.72
C PHE A 117 43.19 -30.21 11.78
N MET A 118 42.09 -30.59 11.14
CA MET A 118 40.83 -29.87 11.12
C MET A 118 39.68 -30.84 11.35
N TRP A 119 38.78 -30.51 12.27
CA TRP A 119 37.62 -31.36 12.58
C TRP A 119 36.38 -30.50 12.79
N ASN A 120 35.20 -31.10 12.68
CA ASN A 120 33.96 -30.41 12.99
C ASN A 120 33.83 -30.18 14.50
N TYR A 121 33.80 -28.91 14.93
CA TYR A 121 33.69 -28.59 16.36
C TYR A 121 32.29 -28.86 16.95
N GLU A 122 31.28 -29.13 16.12
CA GLU A 122 29.91 -29.39 16.58
C GLU A 122 29.66 -30.85 17.00
N ASP A 123 30.36 -31.81 16.40
CA ASP A 123 30.18 -33.24 16.64
C ASP A 123 31.48 -34.04 16.81
N GLY A 124 32.64 -33.45 16.50
CA GLY A 124 33.95 -34.12 16.59
C GLY A 124 34.31 -34.96 15.35
N GLY A 125 33.43 -35.01 14.34
CA GLY A 125 33.63 -35.78 13.11
C GLY A 125 34.39 -35.03 12.01
N ASP A 126 34.44 -35.65 10.82
CA ASP A 126 35.08 -35.10 9.60
C ASP A 126 36.52 -34.61 9.86
N LEU A 127 37.32 -35.44 10.54
CA LEU A 127 38.73 -35.16 10.82
C LEU A 127 39.55 -35.25 9.53
N ALA A 128 40.02 -34.09 9.05
CA ALA A 128 40.97 -33.96 7.95
C ALA A 128 42.34 -33.55 8.50
N TYR A 129 43.41 -33.98 7.83
CA TYR A 129 44.77 -33.53 8.14
C TYR A 129 45.54 -33.18 6.87
N PHE A 130 46.58 -32.37 7.02
CA PHE A 130 47.51 -32.03 5.96
C PHE A 130 48.94 -32.05 6.53
N ASP A 131 49.78 -32.90 5.93
CA ASP A 131 51.17 -33.22 6.27
C ASP A 131 52.14 -32.80 5.15
N GLY A 132 51.71 -31.90 4.25
CA GLY A 132 52.50 -31.48 3.08
C GLY A 132 53.60 -30.47 3.38
N LEU A 133 53.82 -30.08 4.63
CA LEU A 133 54.86 -29.12 5.04
C LEU A 133 55.98 -29.85 5.78
N SER A 134 57.23 -29.42 5.54
CA SER A 134 58.40 -29.96 6.25
C SER A 134 58.80 -29.14 7.48
N GLU A 135 58.32 -27.90 7.56
CA GLU A 135 58.71 -26.92 8.59
C GLU A 135 57.52 -26.62 9.51
N THR A 136 57.81 -26.20 10.74
CA THR A 136 56.80 -25.88 11.75
C THR A 136 55.85 -24.78 11.26
N ILE A 137 54.55 -24.98 11.44
CA ILE A 137 53.53 -23.98 11.17
C ILE A 137 53.56 -22.91 12.28
N LEU A 138 53.69 -21.64 11.88
CA LEU A 138 53.73 -20.48 12.77
C LEU A 138 52.42 -19.69 12.78
N ALA A 139 51.66 -19.71 11.69
CA ALA A 139 50.37 -19.06 11.59
C ALA A 139 49.46 -19.75 10.55
N VAL A 140 48.16 -19.74 10.84
CA VAL A 140 47.11 -20.33 10.00
C VAL A 140 46.03 -19.27 9.79
N GLY A 141 45.53 -19.13 8.56
CA GLY A 141 44.38 -18.27 8.25
C GLY A 141 43.46 -18.91 7.22
N LEU A 142 42.16 -18.87 7.49
CA LEU A 142 41.13 -19.15 6.48
C LEU A 142 40.73 -17.82 5.82
N VAL A 143 40.79 -17.77 4.49
CA VAL A 143 40.55 -16.52 3.74
C VAL A 143 39.59 -16.74 2.58
N LYS A 144 38.83 -15.70 2.23
CA LYS A 144 37.97 -15.72 1.03
C LYS A 144 38.81 -15.43 -0.22
N PRO A 145 38.63 -16.19 -1.32
CA PRO A 145 39.32 -15.91 -2.57
C PRO A 145 38.76 -14.66 -3.25
N LYS A 146 39.63 -13.92 -3.93
CA LYS A 146 39.22 -12.85 -4.87
C LYS A 146 38.34 -13.43 -5.98
N GLY A 147 37.23 -12.75 -6.27
CA GLY A 147 36.31 -13.13 -7.34
C GLY A 147 37.01 -13.19 -8.71
N GLY A 148 36.73 -14.23 -9.48
CA GLY A 148 37.23 -14.41 -10.85
C GLY A 148 38.66 -14.93 -10.98
N ILE A 149 39.35 -15.29 -9.87
CA ILE A 149 40.71 -15.85 -9.93
C ILE A 149 40.73 -17.37 -9.99
N PHE A 150 39.99 -18.03 -9.10
CA PHE A 150 39.97 -19.49 -8.99
C PHE A 150 38.68 -20.08 -9.56
N GLN A 151 38.67 -21.40 -9.73
CA GLN A 151 37.48 -22.13 -10.14
C GLN A 151 36.35 -21.98 -9.09
N PRO A 152 35.06 -21.95 -9.50
CA PRO A 152 33.94 -21.69 -8.59
C PRO A 152 33.79 -22.68 -7.42
N HIS A 153 34.41 -23.86 -7.49
CA HIS A 153 34.39 -24.86 -6.43
C HIS A 153 35.35 -24.54 -5.27
N VAL A 154 36.36 -23.69 -5.48
CA VAL A 154 37.27 -23.21 -4.44
C VAL A 154 36.59 -22.04 -3.73
N ARG A 155 36.02 -22.29 -2.56
CA ARG A 155 35.22 -21.30 -1.81
C ARG A 155 36.04 -20.55 -0.78
N HIS A 156 37.06 -21.19 -0.24
CA HIS A 156 37.99 -20.61 0.73
C HIS A 156 39.43 -21.00 0.34
N LEU A 157 40.39 -20.27 0.89
CA LEU A 157 41.80 -20.64 0.83
C LEU A 157 42.30 -20.84 2.26
N LEU A 158 43.13 -21.86 2.45
CA LEU A 158 43.86 -22.08 3.69
C LEU A 158 45.29 -21.56 3.50
N VAL A 159 45.66 -20.55 4.27
CA VAL A 159 46.99 -19.93 4.22
C VAL A 159 47.79 -20.40 5.43
N LEU A 160 48.90 -21.07 5.18
CA LEU A 160 49.82 -21.60 6.18
C LEU A 160 51.15 -20.85 6.07
N ALA A 161 51.67 -20.31 7.17
CA ALA A 161 52.98 -19.69 7.20
C ALA A 161 53.94 -20.49 8.09
N THR A 162 55.10 -20.81 7.54
CA THR A 162 56.23 -21.47 8.21
C THR A 162 57.37 -20.45 8.43
N PRO A 163 58.53 -20.82 9.01
CA PRO A 163 59.69 -19.93 9.04
C PRO A 163 60.19 -19.55 7.65
N VAL A 164 59.99 -20.39 6.63
CA VAL A 164 60.61 -20.25 5.30
C VAL A 164 59.60 -19.82 4.23
N ASP A 165 58.39 -20.40 4.23
CA ASP A 165 57.40 -20.24 3.17
C ASP A 165 55.99 -19.93 3.70
N ILE A 166 55.23 -19.19 2.89
CA ILE A 166 53.78 -18.98 2.98
C ILE A 166 53.13 -19.82 1.89
N VAL A 167 52.34 -20.81 2.29
CA VAL A 167 51.69 -21.79 1.42
C VAL A 167 50.18 -21.51 1.39
N ILE A 168 49.60 -21.43 0.19
CA ILE A 168 48.16 -21.19 -0.02
C ILE A 168 47.54 -22.42 -0.65
N LEU A 169 46.60 -23.05 0.06
CA LEU A 169 45.87 -24.23 -0.37
C LEU A 169 44.42 -23.88 -0.71
N GLY A 170 43.84 -24.54 -1.72
CA GLY A 170 42.43 -24.39 -2.05
C GLY A 170 41.56 -25.27 -1.18
N LEU A 171 40.45 -24.73 -0.69
CA LEU A 171 39.51 -25.46 0.15
C LEU A 171 38.12 -25.44 -0.51
N SER A 172 37.57 -26.64 -0.70
CA SER A 172 36.23 -26.87 -1.23
C SER A 172 35.35 -27.43 -0.12
N CYS A 173 34.18 -26.82 0.10
CA CYS A 173 33.15 -27.36 0.99
C CYS A 173 31.93 -27.74 0.14
N ALA A 174 31.49 -28.99 0.24
CA ALA A 174 30.24 -29.43 -0.37
C ALA A 174 29.03 -28.67 0.24
N ASN A 175 27.98 -28.48 -0.55
CA ASN A 175 26.88 -27.55 -0.25
C ASN A 175 26.03 -28.01 0.94
N THR A 176 26.16 -27.36 2.10
CA THR A 176 25.11 -27.34 3.14
C THR A 176 24.09 -26.25 2.78
N GLN A 177 23.36 -26.43 1.67
CA GLN A 177 22.15 -25.63 1.49
C GLN A 177 21.13 -26.11 2.51
N ALA A 178 20.78 -25.23 3.45
CA ALA A 178 19.68 -25.39 4.40
C ALA A 178 18.33 -25.44 3.64
N GLY A 179 18.06 -26.57 3.00
CA GLY A 179 16.75 -26.96 2.51
C GLY A 179 16.16 -27.96 3.48
N ILE A 180 15.06 -27.58 4.14
CA ILE A 180 14.23 -28.50 4.91
C ILE A 180 13.72 -29.58 3.95
N GLY A 181 14.20 -30.81 4.08
CA GLY A 181 13.53 -31.98 3.45
C GLY A 181 14.37 -32.98 2.64
N SER A 182 15.68 -33.15 2.87
CA SER A 182 16.40 -34.33 2.33
C SER A 182 16.67 -35.35 3.43
N LEU A 183 15.88 -36.44 3.46
CA LEU A 183 15.97 -37.55 4.41
C LEU A 183 17.08 -38.58 4.06
N ASN A 184 18.23 -38.14 3.53
CA ASN A 184 19.37 -39.02 3.28
C ASN A 184 20.60 -38.55 4.06
N ASP A 185 20.65 -38.98 5.32
CA ASP A 185 21.61 -38.63 6.37
C ASP A 185 22.97 -39.36 6.23
N SER A 186 23.52 -39.48 5.02
CA SER A 186 24.76 -40.27 4.79
C SER A 186 25.76 -39.69 3.77
N LEU A 187 25.51 -38.49 3.26
CA LEU A 187 26.49 -37.70 2.49
C LEU A 187 26.60 -36.31 3.13
N SER A 188 27.10 -36.26 4.37
CA SER A 188 27.53 -35.01 4.98
C SER A 188 28.53 -34.33 4.05
N GLY A 189 28.31 -33.04 3.79
CA GLY A 189 29.14 -32.23 2.90
C GLY A 189 30.56 -32.05 3.45
N GLY A 190 31.41 -33.06 3.23
CA GLY A 190 32.79 -33.10 3.74
C GLY A 190 33.64 -31.96 3.19
N MET A 191 34.59 -31.52 4.01
CA MET A 191 35.61 -30.58 3.60
C MET A 191 36.65 -31.28 2.72
N GLN A 192 36.98 -30.71 1.56
CA GLN A 192 38.04 -31.21 0.69
C GLN A 192 39.13 -30.16 0.55
N LEU A 193 40.32 -30.48 1.04
CA LEU A 193 41.53 -29.70 0.85
C LEU A 193 42.21 -30.16 -0.44
N LEU A 194 42.57 -29.22 -1.32
CA LEU A 194 43.38 -29.54 -2.48
C LEU A 194 44.81 -29.90 -2.02
N PRO A 195 45.38 -31.03 -2.45
CA PRO A 195 46.67 -31.50 -1.97
C PRO A 195 47.83 -30.63 -2.46
N ASP A 196 47.72 -30.06 -3.66
CA ASP A 196 48.75 -29.22 -4.26
C ASP A 196 48.58 -27.74 -3.87
N PRO A 197 49.63 -27.07 -3.36
CA PRO A 197 49.64 -25.64 -3.14
C PRO A 197 49.28 -24.86 -4.40
N LEU A 198 48.30 -23.96 -4.28
CA LEU A 198 47.94 -23.02 -5.34
C LEU A 198 49.03 -21.97 -5.54
N TYR A 199 49.64 -21.51 -4.43
CA TYR A 199 50.78 -20.61 -4.40
C TYR A 199 51.71 -20.94 -3.24
N SER A 200 53.01 -20.70 -3.44
CA SER A 200 54.02 -20.69 -2.38
C SER A 200 54.89 -19.44 -2.53
N LEU A 201 55.19 -18.77 -1.43
CA LEU A 201 55.96 -17.51 -1.38
C LEU A 201 56.99 -17.58 -0.25
N PRO A 202 58.21 -17.06 -0.43
CA PRO A 202 59.16 -16.97 0.67
C PRO A 202 58.68 -15.97 1.74
N THR A 203 59.00 -16.26 3.00
CA THR A 203 58.75 -15.38 4.15
C THR A 203 59.81 -14.28 4.30
N ASP A 204 60.92 -14.37 3.58
CA ASP A 204 62.09 -13.47 3.65
C ASP A 204 62.66 -13.35 5.08
N ASN A 205 62.76 -14.47 5.81
CA ASN A 205 63.17 -14.52 7.22
C ASN A 205 62.26 -13.73 8.19
N THR A 206 61.05 -13.38 7.76
CA THR A 206 60.04 -12.76 8.64
C THR A 206 59.11 -13.84 9.18
N TYR A 207 59.11 -14.03 10.49
CA TYR A 207 58.14 -14.92 11.13
C TYR A 207 56.76 -14.28 11.13
N ILE A 208 55.79 -14.96 10.55
CA ILE A 208 54.40 -14.50 10.49
C ILE A 208 53.68 -14.96 11.76
N SER A 209 52.95 -14.04 12.39
CA SER A 209 52.26 -14.24 13.67
C SER A 209 50.74 -14.33 13.53
N ALA A 210 50.15 -13.69 12.51
CA ALA A 210 48.72 -13.70 12.26
C ALA A 210 48.41 -13.50 10.77
N ILE A 211 47.29 -14.06 10.32
CA ILE A 211 46.81 -14.00 8.93
C ILE A 211 45.33 -13.67 8.96
N THR A 212 44.89 -12.75 8.09
CA THR A 212 43.47 -12.41 7.93
C THR A 212 43.19 -11.95 6.50
N SER A 213 41.92 -11.76 6.15
CA SER A 213 41.53 -11.23 4.85
C SER A 213 40.33 -10.31 4.90
N THR A 214 40.24 -9.41 3.92
CA THR A 214 39.03 -8.65 3.61
C THR A 214 38.00 -9.54 2.92
N ASP A 215 36.72 -9.14 2.93
CA ASP A 215 35.65 -9.86 2.21
C ASP A 215 35.85 -9.87 0.68
N ASN A 216 36.61 -8.91 0.14
CA ASN A 216 36.99 -8.89 -1.28
C ASN A 216 38.21 -9.76 -1.62
N GLY A 217 38.76 -10.48 -0.64
CA GLY A 217 39.79 -11.51 -0.79
C GLY A 217 41.24 -11.02 -0.77
N ARG A 218 41.53 -9.81 -0.27
CA ARG A 218 42.92 -9.39 0.00
C ARG A 218 43.41 -10.07 1.27
N ILE A 219 44.63 -10.61 1.23
CA ILE A 219 45.21 -11.38 2.33
C ILE A 219 46.27 -10.52 3.02
N PHE A 220 46.15 -10.34 4.33
CA PHE A 220 47.09 -9.57 5.15
C PHE A 220 47.80 -10.47 6.15
N LEU A 221 49.09 -10.22 6.36
CA LEU A 221 49.96 -10.96 7.27
C LEU A 221 50.60 -10.02 8.29
N ALA A 222 50.64 -10.45 9.54
CA ALA A 222 51.36 -9.77 10.61
C ALA A 222 52.75 -10.37 10.78
N GLY A 223 53.79 -9.53 10.73
CA GLY A 223 55.17 -9.96 10.97
C GLY A 223 55.61 -9.75 12.42
N LYS A 224 56.48 -10.63 12.91
CA LYS A 224 57.19 -10.45 14.19
C LYS A 224 58.18 -9.28 14.18
N ASP A 225 58.53 -8.78 12.99
CA ASP A 225 59.33 -7.57 12.77
C ASP A 225 58.51 -6.26 12.89
N GLY A 226 57.29 -6.33 13.40
CA GLY A 226 56.39 -5.19 13.57
C GLY A 226 55.79 -4.65 12.28
N CYS A 227 55.93 -5.37 11.15
CA CYS A 227 55.41 -4.94 9.86
C CYS A 227 54.09 -5.65 9.49
N LEU A 228 53.25 -4.92 8.75
CA LEU A 228 52.07 -5.42 8.07
C LEU A 228 52.41 -5.73 6.61
N TYR A 229 52.08 -6.94 6.19
CA TYR A 229 52.29 -7.42 4.82
C TYR A 229 50.96 -7.73 4.13
N GLU A 230 50.95 -7.72 2.80
CA GLU A 230 49.85 -8.18 1.97
C GLU A 230 50.35 -9.21 0.96
N VAL A 231 49.59 -10.30 0.78
CA VAL A 231 49.77 -11.23 -0.33
C VAL A 231 48.88 -10.82 -1.49
N ALA A 232 49.49 -10.27 -2.54
CA ALA A 232 48.80 -9.91 -3.76
C ALA A 232 48.90 -11.07 -4.76
N TYR A 233 47.75 -11.63 -5.15
CA TYR A 233 47.63 -12.72 -6.12
C TYR A 233 46.66 -12.39 -7.26
N GLN A 234 46.92 -12.95 -8.44
CA GLN A 234 46.19 -12.73 -9.71
C GLN A 234 46.17 -14.00 -10.57
N ALA A 235 45.20 -14.14 -11.49
CA ALA A 235 45.03 -15.36 -12.31
C ALA A 235 46.21 -15.59 -13.29
N GLU A 236 46.54 -14.57 -14.09
CA GLU A 236 47.59 -14.63 -15.12
C GLU A 236 48.82 -13.81 -14.73
N ALA A 237 50.01 -14.23 -15.18
CA ALA A 237 51.23 -13.44 -15.04
C ALA A 237 51.25 -12.32 -16.09
N GLY A 238 51.59 -11.10 -15.68
CA GLY A 238 51.86 -10.01 -16.62
C GLY A 238 53.32 -10.05 -17.08
N TRP A 239 53.65 -9.40 -18.21
CA TRP A 239 55.02 -9.30 -18.74
C TRP A 239 56.04 -8.78 -17.70
N PHE A 240 55.58 -7.95 -16.75
CA PHE A 240 56.38 -7.40 -15.65
C PHE A 240 55.78 -7.69 -14.26
N SER A 241 54.86 -8.65 -14.13
CA SER A 241 54.16 -8.92 -12.86
C SER A 241 54.00 -10.42 -12.59
N GLN A 242 54.50 -10.85 -11.42
CA GLN A 242 54.34 -12.23 -10.92
C GLN A 242 52.86 -12.54 -10.61
N ARG A 243 52.49 -13.83 -10.64
CA ARG A 243 51.13 -14.31 -10.29
C ARG A 243 50.80 -14.10 -8.81
N CYS A 244 51.81 -14.13 -7.95
CA CYS A 244 51.68 -13.94 -6.52
C CYS A 244 52.92 -13.24 -5.97
N ARG A 245 52.75 -12.25 -5.09
CA ARG A 245 53.85 -11.51 -4.44
C ARG A 245 53.48 -11.03 -3.04
N LYS A 246 54.49 -10.89 -2.19
CA LYS A 246 54.39 -10.31 -0.84
C LYS A 246 54.75 -8.81 -0.88
N ILE A 247 53.92 -7.96 -0.29
CA ILE A 247 54.07 -6.50 -0.25
C ILE A 247 54.18 -6.06 1.21
N ASN A 248 55.13 -5.19 1.57
CA ASN A 248 55.24 -4.60 2.91
C ASN A 248 54.59 -3.20 2.92
N HIS A 249 53.64 -2.97 3.83
CA HIS A 249 52.90 -1.72 3.96
C HIS A 249 53.35 -0.84 5.13
N SER A 250 54.26 -1.31 5.97
CA SER A 250 54.75 -0.60 7.16
C SER A 250 56.05 0.17 6.95
N LYS A 251 56.88 -0.24 5.97
CA LYS A 251 58.14 0.43 5.63
C LYS A 251 57.94 1.42 4.48
N SER A 252 58.23 2.70 4.72
CA SER A 252 58.28 3.71 3.63
C SER A 252 59.38 3.38 2.64
N THR A 253 59.19 3.69 1.36
CA THR A 253 60.21 3.49 0.29
C THR A 253 61.55 4.19 0.57
N LEU A 254 61.56 5.21 1.42
CA LEU A 254 62.76 5.94 1.87
C LEU A 254 63.51 5.27 3.03
N SER A 255 62.93 4.27 3.71
CA SER A 255 63.59 3.54 4.81
C SER A 255 64.79 2.70 4.33
N PHE A 256 64.84 2.36 3.04
CA PHE A 256 65.99 1.73 2.39
C PHE A 256 67.23 2.64 2.26
N LEU A 257 67.08 3.96 2.51
CA LEU A 257 68.15 4.95 2.37
C LEU A 257 68.83 5.31 3.71
N ILE A 258 68.38 4.72 4.83
CA ILE A 258 68.96 4.96 6.16
C ILE A 258 70.07 3.91 6.42
N PRO A 259 71.31 4.31 6.73
CA PRO A 259 72.39 3.38 7.04
C PRO A 259 72.02 2.47 8.23
N SER A 260 72.27 1.17 8.08
CA SER A 260 71.93 0.12 9.07
C SER A 260 72.46 0.39 10.49
N LEU A 261 73.54 1.16 10.64
CA LEU A 261 74.12 1.55 11.92
C LEU A 261 73.21 2.44 12.79
N LEU A 262 72.27 3.19 12.19
CA LEU A 262 71.31 4.06 12.88
C LEU A 262 69.97 3.35 13.18
N GLN A 263 69.72 2.21 12.53
CA GLN A 263 68.49 1.44 12.65
C GLN A 263 68.52 0.53 13.89
N PHE A 264 69.70 0.09 14.33
CA PHE A 264 69.89 -0.85 15.45
C PHE A 264 69.68 -0.22 16.84
N THR A 265 69.69 1.12 16.96
CA THR A 265 69.71 1.81 18.27
C THR A 265 68.33 2.36 18.70
N PHE A 266 67.33 2.37 17.81
CA PHE A 266 66.07 3.10 18.05
C PHE A 266 64.77 2.31 17.79
N SER A 267 64.81 1.06 17.33
CA SER A 267 63.63 0.20 17.23
C SER A 267 63.89 -1.16 17.85
N GLU A 268 63.39 -1.35 19.07
CA GLU A 268 63.20 -2.69 19.63
C GLU A 268 62.03 -3.34 18.87
N ASP A 269 62.22 -4.54 18.33
CA ASP A 269 61.19 -5.25 17.57
C ASP A 269 59.90 -5.35 18.41
N ASP A 270 58.78 -4.89 17.85
CA ASP A 270 57.45 -4.91 18.48
C ASP A 270 56.49 -5.67 17.56
N PRO A 271 56.34 -7.00 17.74
CA PRO A 271 55.55 -7.86 16.86
C PRO A 271 54.12 -7.36 16.68
N VAL A 272 53.60 -7.39 15.46
CA VAL A 272 52.14 -7.25 15.25
C VAL A 272 51.50 -8.58 15.66
N VAL A 273 50.57 -8.55 16.62
CA VAL A 273 49.94 -9.76 17.18
C VAL A 273 48.48 -9.93 16.76
N GLN A 274 47.86 -8.88 16.22
CA GLN A 274 46.48 -8.94 15.77
C GLN A 274 46.24 -7.95 14.62
N ILE A 275 45.47 -8.39 13.63
CA ILE A 275 44.91 -7.56 12.55
C ILE A 275 43.39 -7.65 12.67
N ALA A 276 42.70 -6.50 12.62
CA ALA A 276 41.25 -6.43 12.61
C ALA A 276 40.79 -5.59 11.42
N ILE A 277 39.81 -6.08 10.66
CA ILE A 277 39.36 -5.46 9.41
C ILE A 277 37.91 -5.03 9.55
N ASP A 278 37.65 -3.75 9.30
CA ASP A 278 36.31 -3.21 9.14
C ASP A 278 35.91 -3.24 7.67
N ASN A 279 35.25 -4.33 7.26
CA ASN A 279 34.72 -4.47 5.90
C ASN A 279 33.60 -3.46 5.60
N SER A 280 32.90 -2.94 6.61
CA SER A 280 31.80 -1.98 6.42
C SER A 280 32.30 -0.59 6.00
N ARG A 281 33.54 -0.23 6.40
CA ARG A 281 34.18 1.06 6.09
C ARG A 281 35.48 0.95 5.31
N ASN A 282 35.93 -0.27 5.00
CA ASN A 282 37.23 -0.53 4.37
C ASN A 282 38.39 0.09 5.18
N ILE A 283 38.49 -0.26 6.47
CA ILE A 283 39.54 0.21 7.39
C ILE A 283 40.24 -1.01 7.99
N LEU A 284 41.57 -0.96 8.11
CA LEU A 284 42.37 -2.01 8.73
C LEU A 284 43.05 -1.47 9.99
N TYR A 285 42.95 -2.24 11.07
CA TYR A 285 43.57 -1.95 12.35
C TYR A 285 44.62 -3.02 12.67
N THR A 286 45.70 -2.61 13.32
CA THR A 286 46.71 -3.54 13.86
C THR A 286 46.94 -3.25 15.33
N ARG A 287 47.20 -4.32 16.10
CA ARG A 287 47.66 -4.25 17.50
C ARG A 287 49.02 -4.94 17.59
N SER A 288 50.00 -4.26 18.17
CA SER A 288 51.30 -4.85 18.51
C SER A 288 51.32 -5.48 19.90
N GLU A 289 52.35 -6.27 20.20
CA GLU A 289 52.56 -6.91 21.50
C GLU A 289 52.69 -5.87 22.63
N LYS A 290 53.37 -4.74 22.36
CA LYS A 290 53.46 -3.61 23.31
C LYS A 290 52.21 -2.73 23.35
N GLY A 291 51.12 -3.12 22.69
CA GLY A 291 49.84 -2.42 22.70
C GLY A 291 49.78 -1.17 21.82
N VAL A 292 50.62 -1.07 20.78
CA VAL A 292 50.53 0.00 19.78
C VAL A 292 49.37 -0.31 18.83
N LEU A 293 48.49 0.67 18.63
CA LEU A 293 47.39 0.60 17.67
C LEU A 293 47.74 1.38 16.41
N GLN A 294 47.56 0.81 15.22
CA GLN A 294 47.74 1.52 13.95
C GLN A 294 46.50 1.39 13.08
N VAL A 295 46.19 2.43 12.32
CA VAL A 295 45.03 2.52 11.41
C VAL A 295 45.51 2.68 9.97
N TYR A 296 44.89 1.92 9.07
CA TYR A 296 45.13 1.96 7.64
C TYR A 296 43.80 2.13 6.89
N ASP A 297 43.78 3.03 5.91
CA ASP A 297 42.67 3.29 4.99
C ASP A 297 42.81 2.36 3.77
N LEU A 298 41.81 1.51 3.51
CA LEU A 298 41.80 0.60 2.35
C LEU A 298 41.13 1.19 1.09
N GLY A 299 40.92 2.50 1.03
CA GLY A 299 40.21 3.19 -0.05
C GLY A 299 38.68 3.01 0.01
N GLN A 300 37.98 3.79 -0.82
CA GLN A 300 36.51 3.74 -0.90
C GLN A 300 36.00 2.42 -1.50
N ASP A 301 36.77 1.81 -2.40
CA ASP A 301 36.50 0.55 -3.09
C ASP A 301 37.15 -0.68 -2.42
N GLY A 302 37.85 -0.49 -1.30
CA GLY A 302 38.58 -1.55 -0.61
C GLY A 302 39.86 -2.00 -1.29
N GLN A 303 40.34 -1.30 -2.33
CA GLN A 303 41.57 -1.62 -3.08
C GLN A 303 42.76 -0.72 -2.72
N GLY A 304 42.52 0.40 -2.04
CA GLY A 304 43.57 1.31 -1.55
C GLY A 304 44.38 0.74 -0.38
N MET A 305 45.46 1.42 -0.05
CA MET A 305 46.23 1.18 1.18
C MET A 305 47.00 2.44 1.58
N ALA A 306 46.61 3.07 2.68
CA ALA A 306 47.31 4.23 3.24
C ALA A 306 47.36 4.17 4.76
N ARG A 307 48.56 4.33 5.35
CA ARG A 307 48.71 4.41 6.81
C ARG A 307 48.22 5.78 7.31
N VAL A 308 47.25 5.78 8.22
CA VAL A 308 46.59 7.01 8.72
C VAL A 308 47.28 7.51 9.99
N THR A 309 47.34 6.68 11.04
CA THR A 309 47.88 7.08 12.35
C THR A 309 48.38 5.89 13.17
N SER A 310 49.09 6.17 14.26
CA SER A 310 49.65 5.20 15.20
C SER A 310 49.56 5.75 16.62
N LEU A 311 49.03 4.97 17.55
CA LEU A 311 48.82 5.35 18.95
C LEU A 311 49.53 4.36 19.87
N SER A 312 50.44 4.87 20.72
CA SER A 312 51.20 4.02 21.66
C SER A 312 50.40 3.68 22.91
N GLN A 313 50.73 2.56 23.57
CA GLN A 313 50.09 2.18 24.83
C GLN A 313 50.20 3.28 25.91
N ASN A 314 51.33 3.99 25.99
CA ASN A 314 51.49 5.08 26.96
C ASN A 314 50.54 6.26 26.66
N ALA A 315 50.30 6.59 25.39
CA ALA A 315 49.34 7.62 25.01
C ALA A 315 47.91 7.19 25.37
N ILE A 316 47.55 5.92 25.11
CA ILE A 316 46.25 5.35 25.47
C ILE A 316 46.03 5.38 26.98
N VAL A 317 46.99 4.89 27.76
CA VAL A 317 46.92 4.86 29.23
C VAL A 317 46.86 6.27 29.82
N SER A 318 47.62 7.22 29.26
CA SER A 318 47.57 8.62 29.67
C SER A 318 46.19 9.24 29.40
N ALA A 319 45.65 9.02 28.19
CA ALA A 319 44.31 9.49 27.83
C ALA A 319 43.25 8.86 28.74
N ALA A 320 43.24 7.53 28.88
CA ALA A 320 42.28 6.82 29.73
C ALA A 320 42.37 7.25 31.21
N GLY A 321 43.58 7.39 31.75
CA GLY A 321 43.79 7.88 33.12
C GLY A 321 43.42 9.36 33.33
N SER A 322 43.39 10.17 32.26
CA SER A 322 42.90 11.56 32.33
C SER A 322 41.37 11.64 32.40
N VAL A 323 40.69 10.67 31.77
CA VAL A 323 39.23 10.51 31.75
C VAL A 323 38.75 9.87 33.06
N ALA A 324 39.32 8.72 33.42
CA ALA A 324 39.00 7.95 34.62
C ALA A 324 40.01 8.22 35.74
N ARG A 325 40.02 9.46 36.27
CA ARG A 325 41.08 9.97 37.17
C ARG A 325 41.25 9.20 38.48
N THR A 326 40.20 8.56 38.97
CA THR A 326 40.20 7.82 40.24
C THR A 326 40.61 6.36 40.10
N ILE A 327 40.85 5.89 38.87
CA ILE A 327 41.16 4.49 38.57
C ILE A 327 42.66 4.33 38.37
N ASP A 328 43.22 3.25 38.92
CA ASP A 328 44.63 2.92 38.75
C ASP A 328 44.96 2.73 37.26
N ARG A 329 46.02 3.39 36.78
CA ARG A 329 46.46 3.31 35.38
C ARG A 329 46.90 1.91 34.96
N SER A 330 47.22 1.03 35.92
CA SER A 330 47.58 -0.37 35.66
C SER A 330 46.45 -1.13 34.94
N VAL A 331 45.18 -0.81 35.20
CA VAL A 331 44.03 -1.53 34.59
C VAL A 331 43.87 -1.27 33.10
N PHE A 332 44.47 -0.18 32.58
CA PHE A 332 44.37 0.20 31.18
C PHE A 332 45.40 -0.50 30.27
N LYS A 333 46.27 -1.37 30.82
CA LYS A 333 47.29 -2.12 30.07
C LYS A 333 47.58 -3.49 30.69
N PRO A 334 48.04 -4.49 29.92
CA PRO A 334 48.13 -4.50 28.46
C PRO A 334 46.73 -4.57 27.82
N ILE A 335 46.64 -4.13 26.56
CA ILE A 335 45.49 -4.40 25.70
C ILE A 335 45.60 -5.86 25.27
N VAL A 336 44.54 -6.64 25.47
CA VAL A 336 44.47 -8.08 25.16
C VAL A 336 43.85 -8.31 23.79
N GLN A 337 42.89 -7.47 23.39
CA GLN A 337 42.18 -7.64 22.14
C GLN A 337 41.69 -6.30 21.58
N ILE A 338 41.68 -6.19 20.26
CA ILE A 338 40.88 -5.19 19.54
C ILE A 338 39.73 -5.86 18.79
N ALA A 339 38.61 -5.14 18.67
CA ALA A 339 37.44 -5.55 17.91
C ALA A 339 36.89 -4.36 17.12
N VAL A 340 36.41 -4.62 15.91
CA VAL A 340 35.77 -3.61 15.08
C VAL A 340 34.32 -3.44 15.51
N ILE A 341 33.86 -2.20 15.51
CA ILE A 341 32.44 -1.85 15.63
C ILE A 341 31.97 -1.50 14.22
N GLU A 342 31.16 -2.37 13.61
CA GLU A 342 30.67 -2.19 12.24
C GLU A 342 29.77 -0.95 12.11
N ASN A 343 29.62 -0.43 10.90
CA ASN A 343 28.72 0.70 10.61
C ASN A 343 27.23 0.39 10.88
N SER A 344 26.88 -0.90 10.93
CA SER A 344 25.56 -1.36 11.35
C SER A 344 25.36 -1.28 12.87
N GLU A 345 26.39 -1.08 13.67
CA GLU A 345 26.26 -0.99 15.14
C GLU A 345 26.40 0.46 15.63
N SER A 346 27.38 1.20 15.12
CA SER A 346 27.56 2.61 15.44
C SER A 346 28.12 3.35 14.25
N ILE A 347 27.69 4.59 14.00
CA ILE A 347 28.30 5.45 12.97
C ILE A 347 29.59 6.10 13.51
N ASP A 348 29.62 6.37 14.82
CA ASP A 348 30.59 7.24 15.48
C ASP A 348 31.75 6.49 16.14
N CYS A 349 31.52 5.27 16.64
CA CYS A 349 32.53 4.39 17.22
C CYS A 349 32.95 3.32 16.20
N GLN A 350 34.25 3.18 15.92
CA GLN A 350 34.75 2.23 14.93
C GLN A 350 35.63 1.12 15.52
N LEU A 351 36.29 1.36 16.64
CA LEU A 351 37.21 0.39 17.25
C LEU A 351 37.01 0.30 18.76
N LEU A 352 36.97 -0.92 19.27
CA LEU A 352 36.98 -1.25 20.69
C LEU A 352 38.30 -1.94 21.04
N ALA A 353 38.98 -1.50 22.10
CA ALA A 353 40.10 -2.21 22.70
C ALA A 353 39.75 -2.70 24.11
N ILE A 354 40.13 -3.94 24.43
CA ILE A 354 39.82 -4.62 25.69
C ILE A 354 41.14 -4.91 26.41
N THR A 355 41.22 -4.55 27.69
CA THR A 355 42.43 -4.72 28.51
C THR A 355 42.41 -6.00 29.34
N HIS A 356 43.55 -6.38 29.92
CA HIS A 356 43.66 -7.55 30.81
C HIS A 356 42.75 -7.48 32.06
N ALA A 357 42.32 -6.28 32.43
CA ALA A 357 41.41 -6.02 33.54
C ALA A 357 39.95 -5.93 33.08
N GLY A 358 39.65 -6.24 31.82
CA GLY A 358 38.28 -6.17 31.26
C GLY A 358 37.79 -4.75 30.95
N VAL A 359 38.66 -3.73 30.94
CA VAL A 359 38.28 -2.36 30.58
C VAL A 359 38.08 -2.25 29.07
N ARG A 360 37.00 -1.59 28.66
CA ARG A 360 36.63 -1.33 27.27
C ARG A 360 36.96 0.12 26.90
N LEU A 361 37.83 0.28 25.92
CA LEU A 361 38.29 1.57 25.39
C LEU A 361 37.73 1.75 23.98
N TYR A 362 36.80 2.69 23.81
CA TYR A 362 36.17 2.97 22.52
C TYR A 362 36.93 4.09 21.81
N PHE A 363 37.17 3.90 20.52
CA PHE A 363 37.89 4.85 19.68
C PHE A 363 37.06 5.27 18.48
N SER A 364 37.29 6.52 18.06
CA SER A 364 36.77 7.05 16.80
C SER A 364 37.87 7.36 15.81
N THR A 365 37.60 7.16 14.51
CA THR A 365 38.55 7.46 13.43
C THR A 365 38.23 8.69 12.61
N SER A 366 37.06 9.29 12.81
CA SER A 366 36.55 10.43 12.04
C SER A 366 35.71 11.36 12.92
N GLN A 367 35.19 12.45 12.35
CA GLN A 367 34.20 13.27 13.03
C GLN A 367 32.87 12.53 13.15
N PHE A 368 32.10 12.82 14.21
CA PHE A 368 30.79 12.19 14.44
C PHE A 368 29.77 12.62 13.38
N LYS A 369 28.76 11.76 13.16
CA LYS A 369 27.64 11.97 12.22
C LYS A 369 28.04 12.11 10.74
N HIS A 370 29.22 11.60 10.37
CA HIS A 370 29.71 11.58 9.00
C HIS A 370 30.02 10.14 8.54
N PRO A 371 28.99 9.33 8.18
CA PRO A 371 29.16 7.90 7.88
C PRO A 371 30.04 7.61 6.65
N ALA A 372 30.19 8.57 5.74
CA ALA A 372 31.01 8.45 4.54
C ALA A 372 32.44 9.02 4.71
N ALA A 373 32.79 9.57 5.87
CA ALA A 373 34.11 10.13 6.10
C ALA A 373 35.18 9.04 6.14
N ARG A 374 36.32 9.29 5.47
CA ARG A 374 37.50 8.43 5.55
C ARG A 374 38.21 8.63 6.91
N PRO A 375 38.90 7.59 7.42
CA PRO A 375 39.64 7.69 8.68
C PRO A 375 40.73 8.76 8.57
N SER A 376 40.77 9.69 9.54
CA SER A 376 41.78 10.76 9.61
C SER A 376 42.47 10.85 10.96
N MET A 377 41.94 10.17 11.99
CA MET A 377 42.48 10.17 13.34
C MET A 377 42.26 8.81 14.02
N LEU A 378 42.72 8.68 15.27
CA LEU A 378 42.34 7.61 16.18
C LEU A 378 42.30 8.20 17.59
N THR A 379 41.11 8.54 18.07
CA THR A 379 40.91 9.23 19.35
C THR A 379 40.14 8.35 20.32
N LEU A 380 40.58 8.29 21.57
CA LEU A 380 39.82 7.64 22.65
C LEU A 380 38.59 8.50 22.96
N VAL A 381 37.40 7.94 22.81
CA VAL A 381 36.12 8.65 22.99
C VAL A 381 35.34 8.17 24.21
N HIS A 382 35.57 6.95 24.70
CA HIS A 382 34.92 6.46 25.91
C HIS A 382 35.74 5.39 26.63
N VAL A 383 35.66 5.38 27.96
CA VAL A 383 36.22 4.34 28.83
C VAL A 383 35.08 3.68 29.61
N ARG A 384 34.83 2.39 29.40
CA ARG A 384 33.84 1.62 30.18
C ARG A 384 34.53 0.59 31.06
N LEU A 385 34.43 0.77 32.37
CA LEU A 385 34.97 -0.17 33.36
C LEU A 385 34.06 -1.40 33.46
N PRO A 386 34.58 -2.60 33.72
CA PRO A 386 33.77 -3.80 33.92
C PRO A 386 33.03 -3.75 35.27
N PRO A 387 32.12 -4.71 35.52
CA PRO A 387 31.48 -4.89 36.83
C PRO A 387 32.50 -4.99 37.99
N GLY A 388 32.08 -4.57 39.18
CA GLY A 388 32.90 -4.60 40.40
C GLY A 388 33.66 -3.31 40.71
N PHE A 389 33.64 -2.31 39.82
CA PHE A 389 34.31 -1.01 40.03
C PHE A 389 33.47 0.05 40.74
N SER A 390 32.19 -0.23 41.01
CA SER A 390 31.35 0.60 41.87
C SER A 390 31.73 0.45 43.34
N ALA A 391 31.65 1.53 44.11
CA ALA A 391 32.04 1.57 45.52
C ALA A 391 31.18 0.65 46.42
N SER A 392 29.96 0.34 46.00
CA SER A 392 28.98 -0.52 46.69
C SER A 392 28.90 -1.94 46.11
N SER A 393 29.72 -2.27 45.12
CA SER A 393 29.64 -3.57 44.44
C SER A 393 30.27 -4.69 45.26
N ASN A 394 29.54 -5.79 45.43
CA ASN A 394 30.03 -7.05 45.99
C ASN A 394 30.46 -8.06 44.92
N VAL A 395 30.50 -7.63 43.65
CA VAL A 395 30.84 -8.49 42.51
C VAL A 395 32.35 -8.53 42.34
N GLU A 396 32.90 -9.71 42.09
CA GLU A 396 34.32 -9.89 41.78
C GLU A 396 34.68 -9.18 40.47
N LYS A 397 35.87 -8.56 40.42
CA LYS A 397 36.34 -7.85 39.23
C LYS A 397 36.97 -8.84 38.26
N PRO A 398 36.72 -8.76 36.94
CA PRO A 398 37.50 -9.48 35.96
C PRO A 398 38.99 -9.13 36.11
N SER A 399 39.83 -10.14 36.22
CA SER A 399 41.28 -9.99 36.25
C SER A 399 41.93 -11.12 35.47
N LYS A 400 43.14 -10.91 34.93
CA LYS A 400 43.83 -11.90 34.08
C LYS A 400 43.02 -12.35 32.87
N VAL A 401 42.28 -11.43 32.25
CA VAL A 401 41.65 -11.68 30.95
C VAL A 401 42.74 -11.93 29.92
N HIS A 402 42.71 -13.08 29.26
CA HIS A 402 43.71 -13.47 28.25
C HIS A 402 43.10 -13.65 26.85
N ARG A 403 41.78 -13.80 26.75
CA ARG A 403 41.01 -13.77 25.49
C ARG A 403 39.73 -12.96 25.68
N ALA A 404 39.28 -12.29 24.64
CA ALA A 404 37.97 -11.66 24.60
C ALA A 404 37.27 -11.92 23.27
N LEU A 405 36.01 -11.54 23.15
CA LEU A 405 35.29 -11.48 21.90
C LEU A 405 34.20 -10.44 22.06
N TYR A 406 34.14 -9.50 21.13
CA TYR A 406 33.05 -8.55 21.04
C TYR A 406 32.29 -8.78 19.75
N CYS A 407 30.96 -8.92 19.85
CA CYS A 407 30.09 -9.12 18.70
C CYS A 407 28.74 -8.43 18.92
N LYS A 408 28.54 -7.24 18.33
CA LYS A 408 27.30 -6.44 18.38
C LYS A 408 26.72 -6.32 19.79
N GLY A 409 27.38 -5.55 20.66
CA GLY A 409 26.93 -5.30 22.03
C GLY A 409 27.13 -6.46 23.02
N VAL A 410 27.54 -7.66 22.58
CA VAL A 410 27.87 -8.79 23.45
C VAL A 410 29.39 -8.89 23.63
N LEU A 411 29.84 -8.85 24.88
CA LEU A 411 31.23 -9.05 25.25
C LEU A 411 31.38 -10.39 26.00
N LEU A 412 32.22 -11.26 25.47
CA LEU A 412 32.70 -12.46 26.14
C LEU A 412 34.17 -12.28 26.54
N MET A 413 34.56 -12.69 27.73
CA MET A 413 35.96 -12.64 28.20
C MET A 413 36.33 -13.93 28.93
N ALA A 414 37.42 -14.57 28.52
CA ALA A 414 38.00 -15.67 29.26
C ALA A 414 39.09 -15.13 30.21
N ALA A 415 38.92 -15.39 31.50
CA ALA A 415 39.79 -14.96 32.57
C ALA A 415 40.28 -16.17 33.36
N SER A 416 41.57 -16.24 33.67
CA SER A 416 42.13 -17.42 34.36
C SER A 416 41.86 -17.36 35.87
N GLU A 417 41.11 -18.34 36.37
CA GLU A 417 40.83 -18.53 37.81
C GLU A 417 42.02 -19.22 38.48
N ASN A 418 42.49 -20.32 37.87
CA ASN A 418 43.68 -21.07 38.28
C ASN A 418 44.39 -21.64 37.03
N GLU A 419 45.45 -22.45 37.19
CA GLU A 419 46.22 -23.00 36.06
C GLU A 419 45.41 -23.97 35.17
N ASP A 420 44.35 -24.58 35.72
CA ASP A 420 43.57 -25.62 35.06
C ASP A 420 42.17 -25.17 34.61
N ASN A 421 41.72 -23.98 35.02
CA ASN A 421 40.34 -23.52 34.79
C ASN A 421 40.27 -22.03 34.49
N ASP A 422 39.42 -21.70 33.53
CA ASP A 422 39.05 -20.34 33.20
C ASP A 422 37.60 -20.06 33.62
N ILE A 423 37.32 -18.77 33.83
CA ILE A 423 35.97 -18.23 33.97
C ILE A 423 35.66 -17.46 32.69
N LEU A 424 34.55 -17.83 32.05
CA LEU A 424 33.95 -17.08 30.97
C LEU A 424 32.97 -16.05 31.52
N TRP A 425 33.28 -14.77 31.29
CA TRP A 425 32.39 -13.65 31.55
C TRP A 425 31.56 -13.36 30.30
N CYS A 426 30.27 -13.10 30.48
CA CYS A 426 29.37 -12.60 29.45
C CYS A 426 28.73 -11.30 29.93
N ILE A 427 28.93 -10.21 29.19
CA ILE A 427 28.37 -8.88 29.46
C ILE A 427 27.60 -8.43 28.23
N ASN A 428 26.36 -7.95 28.39
CA ASN A 428 25.53 -7.48 27.28
C ASN A 428 24.47 -6.48 27.72
N HIS A 429 23.84 -5.79 26.76
CA HIS A 429 22.83 -4.75 27.00
C HIS A 429 21.40 -5.17 26.59
N ASP A 430 21.17 -6.44 26.25
CA ASP A 430 19.92 -6.89 25.61
C ASP A 430 18.68 -6.73 26.49
N SER A 431 18.85 -6.75 27.81
CA SER A 431 17.80 -6.56 28.81
C SER A 431 17.40 -5.09 29.00
N PHE A 432 18.26 -4.15 28.56
CA PHE A 432 18.07 -2.71 28.75
C PHE A 432 18.19 -1.91 27.44
N PRO A 433 17.53 -2.35 26.34
CA PRO A 433 17.80 -1.80 25.01
C PRO A 433 17.48 -0.30 24.95
N PHE A 434 16.39 0.14 25.57
CA PHE A 434 15.90 1.53 25.49
C PHE A 434 16.33 2.42 26.66
N GLN A 435 17.16 1.94 27.58
CA GLN A 435 17.58 2.72 28.74
C GLN A 435 18.77 3.62 28.39
N LYS A 436 18.71 4.87 28.84
CA LYS A 436 19.78 5.87 28.69
C LYS A 436 20.14 6.40 30.08
N PRO A 437 21.41 6.31 30.55
CA PRO A 437 22.60 5.77 29.87
C PRO A 437 22.62 4.23 29.76
N MET A 438 23.59 3.68 29.00
CA MET A 438 23.74 2.24 28.75
C MET A 438 23.89 1.40 30.03
N MET A 439 22.97 0.45 30.23
CA MET A 439 22.98 -0.53 31.32
C MET A 439 23.24 -1.93 30.79
N GLU A 440 23.95 -2.76 31.55
CA GLU A 440 24.35 -4.10 31.12
C GLU A 440 24.06 -5.17 32.16
N THR A 441 23.67 -6.36 31.69
CA THR A 441 23.66 -7.56 32.50
C THR A 441 25.00 -8.28 32.41
N GLN A 442 25.31 -9.05 33.45
CA GLN A 442 26.52 -9.86 33.52
C GLN A 442 26.18 -11.28 33.99
N MET A 443 26.92 -12.24 33.46
CA MET A 443 26.88 -13.64 33.87
C MET A 443 28.29 -14.24 33.78
N THR A 444 28.61 -15.16 34.67
CA THR A 444 29.85 -15.94 34.61
C THR A 444 29.53 -17.43 34.47
N THR A 445 30.40 -18.17 33.80
CA THR A 445 30.32 -19.63 33.67
C THR A 445 31.73 -20.20 33.70
N ARG A 446 31.93 -21.31 34.41
CA ARG A 446 33.23 -21.98 34.46
C ARG A 446 33.51 -22.74 33.17
N VAL A 447 34.76 -22.71 32.74
CA VAL A 447 35.27 -23.42 31.57
C VAL A 447 36.42 -24.31 32.02
N ASP A 448 36.30 -25.60 31.74
CA ASP A 448 37.33 -26.57 32.09
C ASP A 448 38.50 -26.45 31.10
N GLY A 449 39.70 -26.22 31.63
CA GLY A 449 40.91 -26.00 30.85
C GLY A 449 41.09 -24.57 30.36
N HIS A 450 42.32 -24.27 29.92
CA HIS A 450 42.68 -22.98 29.34
C HIS A 450 42.00 -22.75 27.97
N SER A 451 41.51 -21.54 27.74
CA SER A 451 40.74 -21.11 26.57
C SER A 451 41.66 -20.65 25.44
N TRP A 452 41.80 -21.47 24.40
CA TRP A 452 42.67 -21.20 23.26
C TRP A 452 42.05 -20.27 22.24
N ALA A 453 40.77 -20.44 21.94
CA ALA A 453 40.07 -19.62 20.96
C ALA A 453 38.63 -19.37 21.37
N LEU A 454 38.13 -18.18 21.01
CA LEU A 454 36.76 -17.76 21.24
C LEU A 454 36.27 -17.06 19.97
N SER A 455 35.20 -17.56 19.38
CA SER A 455 34.66 -17.01 18.14
C SER A 455 33.14 -17.06 18.09
N ALA A 456 32.55 -16.10 17.37
CA ALA A 456 31.15 -16.12 17.01
C ALA A 456 30.94 -17.02 15.79
N ILE A 457 29.88 -17.82 15.80
CA ILE A 457 29.49 -18.64 14.66
C ILE A 457 28.57 -17.80 13.78
N ASP A 458 28.79 -17.90 12.46
CA ASP A 458 28.19 -17.03 11.44
C ASP A 458 26.78 -16.55 11.78
N GLU A 459 26.66 -15.23 11.89
CA GLU A 459 25.40 -14.58 12.20
C GLU A 459 24.50 -14.56 10.96
N PHE A 460 23.28 -15.07 11.11
CA PHE A 460 22.22 -14.82 10.14
C PHE A 460 21.99 -13.30 10.05
N LYS A 461 22.36 -12.69 8.93
CA LYS A 461 22.13 -11.25 8.67
C LYS A 461 20.77 -11.08 8.02
N VAL A 462 19.86 -10.35 8.68
CA VAL A 462 18.58 -9.95 8.08
C VAL A 462 18.87 -8.90 7.01
N GLN A 463 18.53 -9.20 5.77
CA GLN A 463 18.73 -8.27 4.66
C GLN A 463 17.77 -7.08 4.81
N LYS A 464 18.33 -5.86 4.94
CA LYS A 464 17.54 -4.62 4.89
C LYS A 464 17.03 -4.39 3.47
N ILE A 465 15.71 -4.26 3.31
CA ILE A 465 15.07 -4.04 2.01
C ILE A 465 15.02 -2.54 1.76
N VAL A 466 15.99 -2.05 1.00
CA VAL A 466 16.13 -0.63 0.65
C VAL A 466 15.64 -0.40 -0.77
N THR A 467 14.71 0.54 -0.91
CA THR A 467 14.09 0.98 -2.15
C THR A 467 14.19 2.51 -2.26
N PRO A 468 13.96 3.11 -3.44
CA PRO A 468 13.99 4.56 -3.58
C PRO A 468 13.05 5.32 -2.61
N LEU A 469 11.94 4.70 -2.19
CA LEU A 469 10.95 5.34 -1.30
C LEU A 469 11.38 5.39 0.18
N ASN A 470 12.16 4.41 0.66
CA ASN A 470 12.45 4.25 2.09
C ASN A 470 13.94 4.45 2.45
N LYS A 471 14.80 4.70 1.46
CA LYS A 471 16.25 4.82 1.64
C LYS A 471 16.68 5.83 2.72
N ASP A 472 15.96 6.95 2.83
CA ASP A 472 16.32 8.02 3.77
C ASP A 472 15.71 7.83 5.17
N ILE A 473 14.77 6.89 5.32
CA ILE A 473 14.03 6.64 6.57
C ILE A 473 14.62 5.44 7.33
N ILE A 474 15.19 4.46 6.61
CA ILE A 474 15.81 3.29 7.22
C ILE A 474 17.17 3.68 7.81
N PRO A 475 17.38 3.53 9.13
CA PRO A 475 18.67 3.82 9.75
C PRO A 475 19.75 2.88 9.25
N ILE A 476 20.97 3.41 9.14
CA ILE A 476 22.17 2.62 8.80
C ILE A 476 22.44 1.59 9.90
N THR A 477 22.27 1.99 11.16
CA THR A 477 22.39 1.13 12.32
C THR A 477 21.25 0.11 12.41
N ASP A 478 21.56 -1.05 12.98
CA ASP A 478 20.61 -2.12 13.22
C ASP A 478 19.82 -1.85 14.50
N SER A 479 18.54 -2.21 14.47
CA SER A 479 17.70 -2.20 15.67
C SER A 479 18.19 -3.25 16.69
N PRO A 480 17.95 -3.04 18.00
CA PRO A 480 18.37 -3.97 19.04
C PRO A 480 17.68 -5.33 18.91
N ILE A 481 18.26 -6.35 19.55
CA ILE A 481 17.78 -7.74 19.45
C ILE A 481 16.30 -7.90 19.84
N VAL A 482 15.79 -7.11 20.79
CA VAL A 482 14.37 -7.15 21.21
C VAL A 482 13.41 -6.87 20.06
N VAL A 483 13.84 -6.10 19.05
CA VAL A 483 13.08 -5.77 17.84
C VAL A 483 13.15 -6.92 16.83
N GLN A 484 14.33 -7.53 16.68
CA GLN A 484 14.63 -8.49 15.61
C GLN A 484 14.50 -9.97 16.03
N GLN A 485 14.30 -10.26 17.32
CA GLN A 485 14.31 -11.61 17.91
C GLN A 485 13.34 -12.62 17.27
N HIS A 486 12.28 -12.18 16.60
CA HIS A 486 11.34 -13.06 15.91
C HIS A 486 11.89 -13.60 14.58
N MET A 487 12.82 -12.89 13.93
CA MET A 487 13.47 -13.31 12.67
C MET A 487 14.86 -13.92 12.87
N LEU A 488 15.54 -13.55 13.95
CA LEU A 488 16.92 -13.95 14.20
C LEU A 488 17.01 -15.20 15.09
N PRO A 489 17.73 -16.26 14.71
CA PRO A 489 18.03 -17.36 15.64
C PRO A 489 18.92 -16.90 16.80
N PRO A 490 19.00 -17.65 17.91
CA PRO A 490 19.94 -17.38 19.00
C PRO A 490 21.38 -17.34 18.48
N LYS A 491 22.15 -16.32 18.89
CA LYS A 491 23.56 -16.23 18.51
C LYS A 491 24.35 -17.36 19.16
N LYS A 492 25.26 -17.96 18.38
CA LYS A 492 26.09 -19.06 18.86
C LYS A 492 27.54 -18.65 18.96
N PHE A 493 28.21 -19.13 19.99
CA PHE A 493 29.64 -18.93 20.21
C PHE A 493 30.31 -20.27 20.40
N VAL A 494 31.52 -20.39 19.88
CA VAL A 494 32.41 -21.53 20.12
C VAL A 494 33.60 -21.05 20.95
N LEU A 495 33.85 -21.75 22.05
CA LEU A 495 35.07 -21.64 22.84
C LEU A 495 35.82 -22.96 22.70
N LEU A 496 37.08 -22.89 22.30
CA LEU A 496 37.97 -24.04 22.22
C LEU A 496 38.90 -24.02 23.43
N SER A 497 38.85 -25.07 24.26
CA SER A 497 39.77 -25.27 25.38
C SER A 497 40.67 -26.49 25.14
N ALA A 498 41.65 -26.68 26.02
CA ALA A 498 42.51 -27.87 26.01
C ALA A 498 41.72 -29.20 26.15
N GLN A 499 40.47 -29.15 26.63
CA GLN A 499 39.63 -30.35 26.81
C GLN A 499 38.64 -30.57 25.65
N GLY A 500 38.54 -29.64 24.70
CA GLY A 500 37.61 -29.73 23.56
C GLY A 500 36.87 -28.42 23.26
N SER A 501 35.83 -28.50 22.44
CA SER A 501 34.98 -27.36 22.08
C SER A 501 33.75 -27.26 22.98
N PHE A 502 33.42 -26.02 23.35
CA PHE A 502 32.25 -25.62 24.12
C PHE A 502 31.38 -24.72 23.26
N MET A 503 30.12 -25.10 23.11
CA MET A 503 29.14 -24.37 22.31
C MET A 503 28.18 -23.64 23.25
N PHE A 504 28.12 -22.32 23.11
CA PHE A 504 27.25 -21.45 23.89
C PHE A 504 26.20 -20.79 23.00
N HIS A 505 24.96 -20.69 23.46
CA HIS A 505 23.95 -19.82 22.86
C HIS A 505 23.73 -18.59 23.74
N LYS A 506 23.74 -17.40 23.13
CA LYS A 506 23.17 -16.20 23.74
C LYS A 506 21.65 -16.32 23.72
N LEU A 507 21.05 -16.28 24.90
CA LEU A 507 19.61 -16.28 25.03
C LEU A 507 19.07 -14.89 24.67
N ARG A 508 18.10 -14.85 23.74
CA ARG A 508 17.30 -13.66 23.42
C ARG A 508 16.25 -13.46 24.53
N PRO A 509 15.61 -12.28 24.63
CA PRO A 509 14.51 -12.06 25.57
C PRO A 509 13.39 -13.10 25.47
N VAL A 510 13.07 -13.56 24.25
CA VAL A 510 12.10 -14.65 24.02
C VAL A 510 12.57 -16.01 24.59
N ASP A 511 13.87 -16.32 24.51
CA ASP A 511 14.42 -17.57 25.04
C ASP A 511 14.49 -17.52 26.57
N GLN A 512 14.81 -16.34 27.13
CA GLN A 512 14.75 -16.07 28.56
C GLN A 512 13.33 -16.24 29.11
N LEU A 513 12.32 -15.65 28.45
CA LEU A 513 10.92 -15.85 28.81
C LEU A 513 10.51 -17.33 28.72
N ARG A 514 10.91 -18.02 27.65
CA ARG A 514 10.67 -19.46 27.49
C ARG A 514 11.26 -20.25 28.66
N HIS A 515 12.49 -19.94 29.06
CA HIS A 515 13.13 -20.57 30.22
C HIS A 515 12.33 -20.33 31.51
N LEU A 516 11.88 -19.09 31.75
CA LEU A 516 11.05 -18.75 32.93
C LEU A 516 9.70 -19.48 32.95
N LEU A 517 9.05 -19.64 31.80
CA LEU A 517 7.78 -20.36 31.70
C LEU A 517 7.95 -21.86 31.99
N VAL A 518 9.04 -22.44 31.50
CA VAL A 518 9.37 -23.87 31.72
C VAL A 518 9.79 -24.11 33.18
N SER A 519 10.64 -23.25 33.76
CA SER A 519 11.12 -23.40 35.14
C SER A 519 10.01 -23.26 36.17
N ASN A 520 9.04 -22.37 35.93
CA ASN A 520 7.90 -22.16 36.81
C ASN A 520 6.72 -23.12 36.53
N THR A 521 6.83 -24.01 35.53
CA THR A 521 5.78 -24.95 35.12
C THR A 521 4.42 -24.27 34.86
N GLY A 522 4.43 -23.06 34.29
CA GLY A 522 3.21 -22.29 34.08
C GLY A 522 3.45 -20.85 33.63
N GLY A 523 2.34 -20.19 33.26
CA GLY A 523 2.31 -18.77 32.88
C GLY A 523 2.14 -17.81 34.05
N ASP A 524 2.18 -18.33 35.28
CA ASP A 524 1.92 -17.60 36.51
C ASP A 524 3.13 -17.74 37.44
N GLY A 525 3.76 -16.63 37.82
CA GLY A 525 4.95 -16.66 38.67
C GLY A 525 5.50 -15.26 38.95
N GLU A 526 6.14 -15.08 40.11
CA GLU A 526 6.74 -13.79 40.49
C GLU A 526 7.89 -13.42 39.53
N GLU A 527 8.64 -14.39 39.03
CA GLU A 527 9.72 -14.18 38.06
C GLU A 527 9.21 -13.68 36.71
N ILE A 528 8.05 -14.17 36.26
CA ILE A 528 7.38 -13.70 35.03
C ILE A 528 6.90 -12.27 35.24
N GLU A 529 6.33 -11.94 36.40
CA GLU A 529 5.95 -10.55 36.71
C GLU A 529 7.18 -9.62 36.72
N ARG A 530 8.31 -10.07 37.25
CA ARG A 530 9.58 -9.31 37.19
C ARG A 530 10.07 -9.12 35.75
N PHE A 531 9.89 -10.10 34.86
CA PHE A 531 10.18 -9.96 33.43
C PHE A 531 9.34 -8.86 32.78
N PHE A 532 8.03 -8.81 33.06
CA PHE A 532 7.14 -7.75 32.57
C PHE A 532 7.52 -6.37 33.12
N LYS A 533 7.97 -6.29 34.38
CA LYS A 533 8.48 -5.04 34.97
C LYS A 533 9.80 -4.58 34.36
N LEU A 534 10.72 -5.51 34.10
CA LEU A 534 12.03 -5.24 33.50
C LEU A 534 11.90 -4.70 32.07
N HIS A 535 11.17 -5.41 31.21
CA HIS A 535 11.04 -5.04 29.80
C HIS A 535 9.94 -4.01 29.51
N GLN A 536 9.14 -3.64 30.51
CA GLN A 536 7.84 -2.94 30.36
C GLN A 536 6.75 -3.83 29.75
N GLU A 537 5.50 -3.56 30.13
CA GLU A 537 4.33 -4.37 29.76
C GLU A 537 4.20 -4.55 28.24
N ASP A 538 4.42 -3.49 27.47
CA ASP A 538 4.28 -3.47 26.01
C ASP A 538 5.28 -4.41 25.31
N GLN A 539 6.57 -4.34 25.66
CA GLN A 539 7.63 -5.16 25.06
C GLN A 539 7.57 -6.61 25.54
N ALA A 540 7.22 -6.82 26.81
CA ALA A 540 7.00 -8.16 27.36
C ALA A 540 5.82 -8.84 26.67
N CYS A 541 4.71 -8.11 26.44
CA CYS A 541 3.58 -8.61 25.65
C CYS A 541 3.98 -8.96 24.21
N ALA A 542 4.75 -8.10 23.53
CA ALA A 542 5.25 -8.39 22.18
C ALA A 542 6.13 -9.66 22.16
N THR A 543 6.97 -9.85 23.19
CA THR A 543 7.82 -11.04 23.33
C THR A 543 7.00 -12.29 23.65
N CYS A 544 5.96 -12.18 24.47
CA CYS A 544 5.00 -13.26 24.72
C CYS A 544 4.30 -13.72 23.44
N LEU A 545 3.95 -12.80 22.54
CA LEU A 545 3.28 -13.14 21.29
C LEU A 545 4.13 -14.02 20.38
N ILE A 546 5.46 -13.89 20.40
CA ILE A 546 6.36 -14.78 19.64
C ILE A 546 6.17 -16.24 20.08
N LEU A 547 6.14 -16.49 21.39
CA LEU A 547 5.92 -17.84 21.94
C LEU A 547 4.46 -18.29 21.79
N ALA A 548 3.50 -17.38 21.98
CA ALA A 548 2.08 -17.69 21.87
C ALA A 548 1.68 -18.06 20.42
N CYS A 549 2.30 -17.45 19.42
CA CYS A 549 2.08 -17.73 18.00
C CYS A 549 2.96 -18.88 17.47
N SER A 550 3.89 -19.43 18.27
CA SER A 550 4.74 -20.54 17.86
C SER A 550 3.91 -21.80 17.60
N ASN A 551 4.01 -22.33 16.37
CA ASN A 551 3.40 -23.59 15.96
C ASN A 551 4.37 -24.78 16.13
N ALA A 552 5.55 -24.58 16.72
CA ALA A 552 6.50 -25.65 16.94
C ALA A 552 5.94 -26.68 17.95
N ALA A 553 6.05 -27.97 17.62
CA ALA A 553 5.51 -29.04 18.47
C ALA A 553 6.10 -29.01 19.89
N CYS A 554 7.37 -28.61 20.03
CA CYS A 554 8.06 -28.47 21.31
C CYS A 554 7.59 -27.29 22.16
N ASP A 555 6.84 -26.35 21.57
CA ASP A 555 6.37 -25.14 22.24
C ASP A 555 4.86 -25.17 22.51
N ARG A 556 4.15 -26.27 22.25
CA ARG A 556 2.69 -26.32 22.42
C ARG A 556 2.20 -25.95 23.83
N GLU A 557 2.88 -26.44 24.87
CA GLU A 557 2.56 -26.07 26.27
C GLU A 557 3.04 -24.65 26.60
N VAL A 558 4.23 -24.29 26.12
CA VAL A 558 4.82 -22.96 26.30
C VAL A 558 3.95 -21.88 25.67
N SER A 559 3.37 -22.11 24.48
CA SER A 559 2.44 -21.22 23.79
C SER A 559 1.19 -20.96 24.64
N ALA A 560 0.64 -22.01 25.28
CA ALA A 560 -0.48 -21.87 26.20
C ALA A 560 -0.11 -21.06 27.46
N TRP A 561 1.08 -21.29 28.03
CA TRP A 561 1.57 -20.52 29.17
C TRP A 561 1.88 -19.06 28.83
N ALA A 562 2.50 -18.80 27.68
CA ALA A 562 2.77 -17.46 27.16
C ALA A 562 1.47 -16.70 26.90
N THR A 563 0.44 -17.37 26.37
CA THR A 563 -0.91 -16.80 26.20
C THR A 563 -1.52 -16.40 27.53
N ARG A 564 -1.40 -17.23 28.58
CA ARG A 564 -1.87 -16.89 29.93
C ARG A 564 -1.12 -15.69 30.51
N ALA A 565 0.21 -15.68 30.40
CA ALA A 565 1.05 -14.57 30.87
C ALA A 565 0.70 -13.26 30.16
N PHE A 566 0.50 -13.29 28.84
CA PHE A 566 0.05 -12.15 28.03
C PHE A 566 -1.24 -11.53 28.56
N PHE A 567 -2.28 -12.34 28.82
CA PHE A 567 -3.55 -11.83 29.33
C PHE A 567 -3.49 -11.37 30.78
N ARG A 568 -2.65 -12.01 31.60
CA ARG A 568 -2.53 -11.72 33.04
C ARG A 568 -1.73 -10.46 33.34
N TYR A 569 -0.58 -10.31 32.68
CA TYR A 569 0.39 -9.25 32.99
C TYR A 569 0.39 -8.09 31.98
N GLY A 570 -0.38 -8.19 30.89
CA GLY A 570 -0.42 -7.16 29.85
C GLY A 570 -1.29 -5.92 30.14
N GLY A 571 -1.78 -5.76 31.36
CA GLY A 571 -2.46 -4.54 31.83
C GLY A 571 -3.82 -4.24 31.18
N GLU A 572 -4.37 -3.07 31.49
CA GLU A 572 -5.67 -2.57 31.03
C GLU A 572 -5.59 -1.10 30.58
N ALA A 573 -6.37 -0.73 29.55
CA ALA A 573 -6.41 0.64 29.03
C ALA A 573 -6.96 1.63 30.05
N GLN A 574 -6.36 2.82 30.06
CA GLN A 574 -6.64 3.87 31.04
C GLN A 574 -6.68 5.25 30.38
N MET A 575 -7.46 6.17 30.93
CA MET A 575 -7.43 7.59 30.56
C MET A 575 -6.32 8.30 31.35
N ARG A 576 -5.36 8.92 30.65
CA ARG A 576 -4.32 9.77 31.22
C ARG A 576 -4.77 11.22 31.20
N PHE A 577 -4.76 11.85 32.37
CA PHE A 577 -5.06 13.26 32.52
C PHE A 577 -3.75 14.06 32.57
N PRO A 578 -3.63 15.17 31.81
CA PRO A 578 -2.45 16.04 31.89
C PRO A 578 -2.28 16.54 33.32
N SER A 579 -1.18 16.14 33.96
CA SER A 579 -0.78 16.64 35.28
C SER A 579 0.21 17.79 35.08
N ALA A 580 0.14 18.87 35.87
CA ALA A 580 1.10 19.98 35.83
C ALA A 580 2.52 19.61 36.33
N LEU A 581 2.75 18.33 36.66
CA LEU A 581 4.03 17.78 37.07
C LEU A 581 4.34 16.58 36.15
N PRO A 582 5.58 16.48 35.60
CA PRO A 582 5.99 15.27 34.93
C PRO A 582 5.88 14.08 35.90
N PRO A 583 5.54 12.88 35.43
CA PRO A 583 5.56 11.70 36.29
C PRO A 583 6.97 11.57 36.89
N PRO A 584 7.12 11.18 38.17
CA PRO A 584 8.42 10.77 38.64
C PRO A 584 8.83 9.58 37.77
N SER A 585 9.96 9.70 37.07
CA SER A 585 10.71 8.53 36.64
C SER A 585 10.77 7.60 37.86
N HIS A 586 10.39 6.33 37.72
CA HIS A 586 10.48 5.34 38.79
C HIS A 586 11.96 5.03 39.13
N VAL A 587 12.72 6.02 39.57
CA VAL A 587 13.99 5.90 40.32
C VAL A 587 14.15 7.20 41.13
N GLY A 588 13.49 7.28 42.28
CA GLY A 588 13.78 8.32 43.26
C GLY A 588 14.97 7.92 44.14
N PRO A 589 15.92 8.82 44.46
CA PRO A 589 16.99 8.53 45.40
C PRO A 589 16.44 8.56 46.84
N LEU A 590 16.54 7.43 47.55
CA LEU A 590 16.27 7.37 48.98
C LEU A 590 17.51 7.86 49.76
N LEU A 591 17.35 9.04 50.36
CA LEU A 591 17.97 9.61 51.58
C LEU A 591 19.48 9.46 51.85
N GLY A 592 20.18 10.62 51.92
CA GLY A 592 21.50 10.74 52.58
C GLY A 592 22.26 12.08 52.49
N SER A 593 21.68 13.20 53.01
CA SER A 593 22.36 14.36 53.66
C SER A 593 23.21 15.39 52.85
N PRO A 594 23.36 16.65 53.34
CA PRO A 594 23.14 17.87 52.55
C PRO A 594 24.42 18.62 52.13
N ILE A 595 24.41 19.24 50.95
CA ILE A 595 25.33 20.33 50.57
C ILE A 595 24.51 21.39 49.80
N PRO A 596 24.63 22.70 50.12
CA PRO A 596 23.71 23.73 49.60
C PRO A 596 24.00 24.10 48.13
N PRO A 597 23.02 24.69 47.41
CA PRO A 597 23.16 24.99 45.99
C PRO A 597 23.99 26.24 45.77
N VAL A 598 24.99 26.16 44.89
CA VAL A 598 25.66 27.35 44.34
C VAL A 598 25.32 27.43 42.86
N SER A 599 24.64 28.51 42.50
CA SER A 599 24.30 28.94 41.14
C SER A 599 25.55 29.13 40.26
N PRO A 600 25.41 29.03 38.93
CA PRO A 600 26.53 29.15 38.01
C PRO A 600 26.88 30.62 37.79
N LEU A 601 28.14 30.92 37.50
CA LEU A 601 28.56 31.85 36.45
C LEU A 601 30.10 31.88 36.34
N THR A 602 30.55 31.65 35.11
CA THR A 602 31.68 32.26 34.38
C THR A 602 32.56 33.28 35.11
N VAL A 603 33.87 33.25 34.84
CA VAL A 603 34.62 34.34 34.14
C VAL A 603 36.15 34.18 34.32
N ASP A 604 36.88 34.45 33.24
CA ASP A 604 38.34 34.67 33.18
C ASP A 604 38.84 35.69 34.22
N SER A 605 40.02 35.42 34.79
CA SER A 605 40.77 36.32 35.68
C SER A 605 41.59 37.39 34.90
N PRO A 606 42.29 38.38 35.54
CA PRO A 606 42.27 38.81 36.95
C PRO A 606 42.33 40.35 37.28
N TYR A 607 41.88 40.70 38.50
CA TYR A 607 42.32 41.78 39.46
C TYR A 607 42.23 43.31 39.13
N PRO A 608 42.20 44.23 40.14
CA PRO A 608 41.58 44.19 41.49
C PRO A 608 40.84 45.50 41.96
N SER A 609 40.07 45.38 43.07
CA SER A 609 39.79 46.40 44.15
C SER A 609 38.56 47.36 44.05
N PRO A 610 38.01 47.87 45.19
CA PRO A 610 36.57 47.69 45.50
C PRO A 610 35.80 48.97 45.95
N SER A 611 34.48 48.78 46.15
CA SER A 611 33.62 49.37 47.23
C SER A 611 32.54 50.41 46.84
N LEU A 612 31.38 50.23 47.52
CA LEU A 612 30.37 51.20 48.01
C LEU A 612 29.01 51.36 47.30
N LEU A 613 27.98 50.87 48.02
CA LEU A 613 26.64 51.41 48.29
C LEU A 613 26.08 52.56 47.42
N THR A 614 24.85 52.44 46.91
CA THR A 614 23.61 53.06 47.46
C THR A 614 22.41 52.90 46.51
N THR A 615 21.22 53.13 47.07
CA THR A 615 19.84 52.82 46.67
C THR A 615 19.18 53.87 45.72
N PRO A 616 17.84 54.03 45.59
CA PRO A 616 17.05 53.56 44.45
C PRO A 616 16.17 54.67 43.79
N GLY A 617 15.48 54.37 42.67
CA GLY A 617 14.29 55.15 42.28
C GLY A 617 13.91 55.14 40.79
N PRO A 618 12.64 55.40 40.43
CA PRO A 618 11.88 54.62 39.44
C PRO A 618 11.27 55.44 38.28
N GLY A 619 10.73 54.79 37.24
CA GLY A 619 9.77 55.46 36.34
C GLY A 619 9.48 54.84 34.97
N LEU A 620 8.19 54.51 34.78
CA LEU A 620 7.34 54.62 33.58
C LEU A 620 7.48 53.69 32.35
N GLN A 621 6.30 53.22 31.91
CA GLN A 621 5.95 52.41 30.73
C GLN A 621 5.72 53.27 29.44
N PRO A 622 5.15 52.75 28.31
CA PRO A 622 5.84 52.05 27.21
C PRO A 622 5.41 52.58 25.79
N VAL A 623 5.61 51.74 24.75
CA VAL A 623 5.00 51.68 23.39
C VAL A 623 5.94 52.06 22.22
N GLY A 624 6.04 51.14 21.24
CA GLY A 624 6.57 51.43 19.90
C GLY A 624 6.86 50.19 19.04
N VAL A 625 5.93 49.86 18.13
CA VAL A 625 5.90 48.76 17.15
C VAL A 625 7.02 48.86 16.10
N SER A 626 7.57 47.73 15.60
CA SER A 626 7.94 47.52 14.18
C SER A 626 8.39 46.07 13.87
N THR A 627 7.92 45.57 12.74
CA THR A 627 8.15 44.27 12.07
C THR A 627 9.59 44.09 11.55
N PRO A 628 10.00 42.83 11.21
CA PRO A 628 11.00 42.67 10.17
C PRO A 628 10.70 41.60 9.10
N ILE A 629 11.41 41.82 8.00
CA ILE A 629 11.45 41.18 6.68
C ILE A 629 12.45 39.99 6.69
N PHE A 630 12.15 38.90 5.97
CA PHE A 630 13.04 37.76 5.61
C PHE A 630 14.04 38.15 4.50
N PRO A 631 15.25 37.53 4.33
CA PRO A 631 15.45 36.08 4.05
C PRO A 631 16.83 35.51 4.53
N PRO A 632 17.40 34.41 3.96
CA PRO A 632 17.12 33.00 4.25
C PRO A 632 18.37 32.20 4.76
N GLY A 633 18.16 31.03 5.39
CA GLY A 633 19.25 30.10 5.73
C GLY A 633 18.78 28.87 6.51
N ASN A 634 18.53 27.77 5.80
CA ASN A 634 18.01 26.50 6.32
C ASN A 634 19.02 25.76 7.22
N SER A 635 18.60 25.43 8.44
CA SER A 635 18.98 24.19 9.13
C SER A 635 17.69 23.52 9.61
N VAL A 636 17.49 22.27 9.20
CA VAL A 636 16.27 21.49 9.44
C VAL A 636 16.30 21.01 10.89
N SER A 637 15.59 21.72 11.76
CA SER A 637 15.16 21.24 13.06
C SER A 637 13.83 20.49 12.92
N HIS A 638 13.72 19.40 13.67
CA HIS A 638 12.51 18.60 13.84
C HIS A 638 11.24 19.45 13.99
N PRO A 639 10.09 19.06 13.40
CA PRO A 639 8.83 19.73 13.65
C PRO A 639 8.31 19.36 15.04
N GLY A 640 8.84 20.03 16.05
CA GLY A 640 8.16 20.21 17.33
C GLY A 640 7.03 21.21 17.10
N THR A 641 5.81 20.72 16.94
CA THR A 641 4.61 21.55 16.99
C THR A 641 4.46 22.08 18.41
N SER A 642 4.97 23.29 18.66
CA SER A 642 4.57 24.10 19.79
C SER A 642 3.12 24.56 19.57
N VAL A 643 2.17 23.70 19.93
CA VAL A 643 0.77 24.10 20.08
C VAL A 643 0.69 24.89 21.37
N SER A 644 0.24 26.13 21.23
CA SER A 644 -0.23 27.00 22.32
C SER A 644 -0.97 26.20 23.39
N SER A 645 -0.52 26.34 24.64
CA SER A 645 -1.14 25.75 25.82
C SER A 645 -2.61 26.18 25.94
N GLY A 646 -3.49 25.33 25.42
CA GLY A 646 -4.95 25.37 25.57
C GLY A 646 -5.40 23.97 25.92
N MET A 647 -6.11 23.83 27.05
CA MET A 647 -6.67 22.61 27.64
C MET A 647 -6.77 21.40 26.68
N MET A 648 -5.76 20.50 26.71
CA MET A 648 -5.90 19.18 26.11
C MET A 648 -6.82 18.33 26.99
N GLY A 649 -7.82 17.69 26.36
CA GLY A 649 -8.68 16.70 26.99
C GLY A 649 -7.90 15.45 27.45
N PRO A 650 -8.55 14.50 28.14
CA PRO A 650 -7.92 13.23 28.55
C PRO A 650 -7.42 12.44 27.34
N GLU A 651 -6.19 11.94 27.42
CA GLU A 651 -5.56 11.10 26.39
C GLU A 651 -5.69 9.62 26.77
N ILE A 652 -6.04 8.75 25.82
CA ILE A 652 -6.18 7.31 26.06
C ILE A 652 -4.80 6.65 26.02
N VAL A 653 -4.47 5.89 27.05
CA VAL A 653 -3.31 4.98 27.09
C VAL A 653 -3.83 3.56 26.92
N PHE A 654 -3.51 2.95 25.77
CA PHE A 654 -3.86 1.55 25.49
C PHE A 654 -3.12 0.59 26.42
N SER A 655 -3.66 -0.62 26.61
CA SER A 655 -2.98 -1.64 27.42
C SER A 655 -1.72 -2.18 26.75
N GLY A 656 -0.83 -2.80 27.54
CA GLY A 656 0.33 -3.52 27.02
C GLY A 656 -0.04 -4.66 26.07
N ARG A 657 -1.24 -5.25 26.21
CA ARG A 657 -1.75 -6.24 25.24
C ARG A 657 -1.97 -5.63 23.87
N HIS A 658 -2.65 -4.48 23.80
CA HIS A 658 -2.86 -3.77 22.55
C HIS A 658 -1.53 -3.32 21.94
N ASN A 659 -0.68 -2.64 22.71
CA ASN A 659 0.60 -2.15 22.21
C ASN A 659 1.52 -3.31 21.82
N GLY A 660 1.52 -4.41 22.58
CA GLY A 660 2.28 -5.62 22.27
C GLY A 660 1.88 -6.24 20.92
N ILE A 661 0.58 -6.28 20.59
CA ILE A 661 0.10 -6.73 19.27
C ILE A 661 0.58 -5.78 18.16
N CYS A 662 0.45 -4.46 18.38
CA CYS A 662 0.91 -3.46 17.41
C CYS A 662 2.42 -3.55 17.17
N ILE A 663 3.22 -3.65 18.23
CA ILE A 663 4.68 -3.77 18.19
C ILE A 663 5.06 -5.07 17.47
N TYR A 664 4.42 -6.19 17.80
CA TYR A 664 4.73 -7.47 17.17
C TYR A 664 4.41 -7.45 15.67
N PHE A 665 3.24 -6.92 15.29
CA PHE A 665 2.89 -6.70 13.88
C PHE A 665 3.92 -5.79 13.18
N ALA A 666 4.20 -4.62 13.75
CA ALA A 666 5.15 -3.64 13.22
C ALA A 666 6.54 -4.25 12.98
N ARG A 667 7.00 -5.12 13.88
CA ARG A 667 8.30 -5.80 13.77
C ARG A 667 8.33 -6.84 12.66
N ILE A 668 7.25 -7.59 12.45
CA ILE A 668 7.13 -8.57 11.36
C ILE A 668 7.18 -7.87 9.99
N ILE A 669 6.44 -6.76 9.83
CA ILE A 669 6.30 -6.10 8.51
C ILE A 669 7.24 -4.92 8.27
N GLY A 670 7.98 -4.46 9.29
CA GLY A 670 8.71 -3.19 9.28
C GLY A 670 9.78 -3.07 8.19
N ASN A 671 10.33 -4.20 7.73
CA ASN A 671 11.29 -4.24 6.62
C ASN A 671 10.66 -3.98 5.25
N ILE A 672 9.35 -4.22 5.08
CA ILE A 672 8.64 -4.12 3.80
C ILE A 672 7.69 -2.90 3.78
N TRP A 673 7.19 -2.48 4.95
CA TRP A 673 6.08 -1.54 5.12
C TRP A 673 6.16 -0.23 4.31
N ASP A 674 7.27 0.49 4.44
CA ASP A 674 7.49 1.78 3.77
C ASP A 674 8.19 1.64 2.41
N GLY A 675 8.63 0.42 2.06
CA GLY A 675 9.32 0.15 0.81
C GLY A 675 8.37 -0.01 -0.35
N SER A 676 8.84 0.31 -1.56
CA SER A 676 8.17 -0.16 -2.77
C SER A 676 8.31 -1.67 -2.88
N ILE A 677 7.28 -2.38 -3.34
CA ILE A 677 7.34 -3.84 -3.50
C ILE A 677 7.98 -4.24 -4.83
N VAL A 678 8.29 -3.25 -5.68
CA VAL A 678 8.91 -3.42 -6.98
C VAL A 678 10.20 -2.61 -7.11
N VAL A 679 11.14 -3.13 -7.89
CA VAL A 679 12.37 -2.44 -8.29
C VAL A 679 12.61 -2.63 -9.77
N GLU A 680 13.16 -1.62 -10.43
CA GLU A 680 13.64 -1.73 -11.79
C GLU A 680 15.05 -2.31 -11.80
N LYS A 681 15.24 -3.40 -12.55
CA LYS A 681 16.57 -3.92 -12.87
C LYS A 681 16.86 -3.74 -14.35
N ILE A 682 18.06 -3.22 -14.62
CA ILE A 682 18.57 -3.05 -15.98
C ILE A 682 19.45 -4.26 -16.30
N PHE A 683 18.99 -5.08 -17.24
CA PHE A 683 19.74 -6.19 -17.79
C PHE A 683 20.50 -5.74 -19.03
N LYS A 684 21.83 -5.91 -19.02
CA LYS A 684 22.68 -5.66 -20.18
C LYS A 684 22.83 -6.95 -20.98
N SER A 685 22.15 -7.05 -22.12
CA SER A 685 22.33 -8.14 -23.08
C SER A 685 22.95 -7.58 -24.36
N GLY A 686 24.28 -7.65 -24.46
CA GLY A 686 25.04 -7.00 -25.53
C GLY A 686 24.90 -5.47 -25.51
N ASN A 687 24.57 -4.86 -26.66
CA ASN A 687 24.34 -3.41 -26.80
C ASN A 687 22.90 -2.96 -26.44
N ARG A 688 22.03 -3.86 -25.95
CA ARG A 688 20.65 -3.53 -25.56
C ARG A 688 20.50 -3.60 -24.05
N GLU A 689 20.03 -2.52 -23.46
CA GLU A 689 19.58 -2.45 -22.07
C GLU A 689 18.09 -2.80 -22.04
N VAL A 690 17.74 -3.87 -21.32
CA VAL A 690 16.35 -4.28 -21.07
C VAL A 690 16.02 -3.94 -19.63
N VAL A 691 15.03 -3.06 -19.43
CA VAL A 691 14.51 -2.73 -18.10
C VAL A 691 13.40 -3.72 -17.78
N ALA A 692 13.53 -4.46 -16.68
CA ALA A 692 12.47 -5.32 -16.17
C ALA A 692 12.13 -4.93 -14.73
N ILE A 693 10.84 -5.01 -14.41
CA ILE A 693 10.32 -4.78 -13.07
C ILE A 693 10.33 -6.12 -12.33
N GLU A 694 11.05 -6.18 -11.21
CA GLU A 694 11.11 -7.35 -10.33
C GLU A 694 10.59 -7.00 -8.94
N SER A 695 10.25 -8.01 -8.13
CA SER A 695 9.93 -7.75 -6.74
C SER A 695 11.16 -7.30 -5.96
N SER A 696 10.99 -6.28 -5.12
CA SER A 696 12.02 -5.82 -4.18
C SER A 696 12.31 -6.83 -3.08
N VAL A 697 11.36 -7.72 -2.79
CA VAL A 697 11.43 -8.72 -1.72
C VAL A 697 11.57 -10.13 -2.33
N PRO A 698 12.59 -10.92 -1.93
CA PRO A 698 12.69 -12.31 -2.36
C PRO A 698 11.51 -13.17 -1.88
N SER A 699 11.08 -14.15 -2.68
CA SER A 699 9.94 -15.04 -2.36
C SER A 699 10.09 -15.79 -1.03
N HIS A 700 11.31 -16.22 -0.67
CA HIS A 700 11.54 -16.91 0.61
C HIS A 700 11.30 -15.98 1.82
N VAL A 701 11.67 -14.69 1.72
CA VAL A 701 11.43 -13.69 2.78
C VAL A 701 9.93 -13.44 2.93
N LEU A 702 9.21 -13.29 1.81
CA LEU A 702 7.75 -13.18 1.83
C LEU A 702 7.08 -14.39 2.48
N GLY A 703 7.60 -15.60 2.22
CA GLY A 703 7.17 -16.83 2.87
C GLY A 703 7.32 -16.80 4.39
N CYS A 704 8.50 -16.40 4.90
CA CYS A 704 8.76 -16.29 6.34
C CYS A 704 7.87 -15.24 7.01
N VAL A 705 7.78 -14.03 6.43
CA VAL A 705 6.94 -12.94 6.97
C VAL A 705 5.46 -13.34 6.99
N LEU A 706 4.98 -13.99 5.92
CA LEU A 706 3.60 -14.48 5.85
C LEU A 706 3.32 -15.56 6.90
N GLN A 707 4.27 -16.45 7.17
CA GLN A 707 4.11 -17.50 8.18
C GLN A 707 3.96 -16.91 9.58
N GLU A 708 4.84 -15.98 9.98
CA GLU A 708 4.75 -15.29 11.26
C GLU A 708 3.43 -14.52 11.41
N LEU A 709 3.03 -13.82 10.35
CA LEU A 709 1.80 -13.03 10.36
C LEU A 709 0.53 -13.90 10.41
N LYS A 710 0.54 -15.07 9.76
CA LYS A 710 -0.54 -16.07 9.90
C LYS A 710 -0.64 -16.59 11.32
N GLY A 711 0.49 -16.83 12.00
CA GLY A 711 0.53 -17.18 13.42
C GLY A 711 -0.17 -16.13 14.29
N LEU A 712 0.13 -14.85 14.06
CA LEU A 712 -0.56 -13.74 14.73
C LEU A 712 -2.06 -13.67 14.39
N GLN A 713 -2.42 -13.88 13.12
CA GLN A 713 -3.82 -13.92 12.69
C GLN A 713 -4.60 -15.02 13.42
N GLU A 714 -4.06 -16.24 13.48
CA GLU A 714 -4.68 -17.34 14.21
C GLU A 714 -4.81 -17.05 15.71
N PHE A 715 -3.79 -16.46 16.31
CA PHE A 715 -3.84 -16.04 17.72
C PHE A 715 -4.98 -15.04 17.97
N LEU A 716 -5.11 -14.01 17.13
CA LEU A 716 -6.17 -13.01 17.24
C LEU A 716 -7.56 -13.61 17.01
N ASP A 717 -7.70 -14.52 16.03
CA ASP A 717 -8.97 -15.17 15.72
C ASP A 717 -9.43 -16.08 16.86
N ARG A 718 -8.52 -16.89 17.42
CA ARG A 718 -8.78 -17.77 18.58
C ARG A 718 -9.13 -16.99 19.85
N ASN A 719 -8.50 -15.85 20.07
CA ASN A 719 -8.65 -15.06 21.30
C ASN A 719 -9.55 -13.82 21.14
N SER A 720 -10.24 -13.68 20.01
CA SER A 720 -11.14 -12.57 19.72
C SER A 720 -12.21 -12.34 20.81
N GLN A 721 -12.63 -13.40 21.51
CA GLN A 721 -13.56 -13.34 22.64
C GLN A 721 -12.98 -12.61 23.87
N PHE A 722 -11.66 -12.75 24.12
CA PHE A 722 -10.96 -12.07 25.21
C PHE A 722 -10.70 -10.59 24.92
N ALA A 723 -10.70 -10.18 23.66
CA ALA A 723 -10.69 -8.77 23.25
C ALA A 723 -12.10 -8.12 23.39
N THR A 724 -13.17 -8.91 23.41
CA THR A 724 -14.56 -8.41 23.46
C THR A 724 -15.18 -8.30 24.85
N VAL A 725 -14.64 -8.97 25.86
CA VAL A 725 -15.17 -8.96 27.22
C VAL A 725 -14.09 -8.39 28.14
N GLY A 726 -14.22 -7.11 28.49
CA GLY A 726 -13.50 -6.54 29.63
C GLY A 726 -13.66 -7.49 30.83
N ALA A 727 -12.60 -7.65 31.62
CA ALA A 727 -12.43 -8.60 32.72
C ALA A 727 -13.50 -8.51 33.85
N LEU A 728 -14.77 -8.75 33.51
CA LEU A 728 -15.94 -8.61 34.38
C LEU A 728 -16.75 -9.91 34.50
N GLY A 729 -16.23 -11.05 34.03
CA GLY A 729 -16.97 -12.32 34.03
C GLY A 729 -16.30 -13.53 34.67
N ASN A 730 -14.99 -13.53 34.94
CA ASN A 730 -14.32 -14.71 35.49
C ASN A 730 -13.46 -14.33 36.71
N PRO A 731 -13.87 -14.70 37.95
CA PRO A 731 -13.16 -14.33 39.17
C PRO A 731 -11.79 -15.04 39.34
N SER A 732 -11.40 -15.87 38.37
CA SER A 732 -10.17 -16.68 38.40
C SER A 732 -8.93 -15.97 37.85
N PHE A 733 -9.06 -14.81 37.18
CA PHE A 733 -7.92 -14.11 36.54
C PHE A 733 -7.69 -12.66 37.01
N SER A 734 -8.52 -12.11 37.88
CA SER A 734 -8.29 -10.79 38.48
C SER A 734 -7.46 -10.90 39.76
N THR A 735 -6.22 -10.44 39.76
CA THR A 735 -5.45 -10.24 41.01
C THR A 735 -6.06 -9.11 41.84
N PRO A 736 -6.47 -9.33 43.10
CA PRO A 736 -7.09 -8.30 43.96
C PRO A 736 -6.14 -7.16 44.38
N ALA A 737 -4.83 -7.30 44.14
CA ALA A 737 -3.82 -6.46 44.77
C ALA A 737 -3.67 -5.04 44.17
N ASN A 738 -4.02 -4.82 42.89
CA ASN A 738 -3.77 -3.52 42.23
C ASN A 738 -4.93 -2.52 42.30
N LEU A 739 -6.12 -2.93 42.75
CA LEU A 739 -7.28 -2.04 42.90
C LEU A 739 -7.17 -1.12 44.13
N GLN A 740 -6.41 -1.51 45.15
CA GLN A 740 -6.33 -0.78 46.42
C GLN A 740 -5.28 0.35 46.42
N GLN A 741 -4.28 0.34 45.53
CA GLN A 741 -3.11 1.24 45.61
C GLN A 741 -3.09 2.43 44.63
N ARG A 742 -4.03 2.52 43.68
CA ARG A 742 -4.15 3.68 42.75
C ARG A 742 -5.15 4.76 43.21
N LEU A 743 -5.57 4.72 44.47
CA LEU A 743 -6.58 5.62 45.07
C LEU A 743 -6.05 6.99 45.52
N LEU A 744 -4.76 7.32 45.34
CA LEU A 744 -4.15 8.54 45.87
C LEU A 744 -3.50 9.37 44.76
N GLY A 745 -4.30 10.22 44.10
CA GLY A 745 -3.78 11.12 43.06
C GLY A 745 -4.71 12.24 42.61
N PHE A 746 -5.76 12.59 43.36
CA PHE A 746 -6.58 13.78 43.07
C PHE A 746 -6.68 14.63 44.33
N MET A 747 -6.19 15.87 44.23
CA MET A 747 -6.28 16.88 45.28
C MET A 747 -7.74 17.06 45.74
N ARG A 748 -7.94 17.10 47.07
CA ARG A 748 -9.21 17.53 47.69
C ARG A 748 -9.52 18.98 47.32
N PRO A 749 -10.79 19.29 47.06
CA PRO A 749 -11.41 20.45 47.70
C PRO A 749 -12.57 20.00 48.58
N ASP A 750 -12.69 20.63 49.74
CA ASP A 750 -13.71 20.36 50.76
C ASP A 750 -15.15 20.49 50.21
N GLY A 751 -16.00 19.50 50.51
CA GLY A 751 -17.43 19.54 50.20
C GLY A 751 -18.06 18.14 50.04
N GLY A 752 -18.81 17.69 51.05
CA GLY A 752 -19.29 16.31 51.23
C GLY A 752 -20.39 15.79 50.29
N SER A 753 -20.36 16.08 49.00
CA SER A 753 -21.32 15.54 48.00
C SER A 753 -20.70 15.09 46.67
N SER A 754 -19.38 15.15 46.52
CA SER A 754 -18.66 14.93 45.26
C SER A 754 -18.15 13.49 45.00
N GLN A 755 -18.12 12.61 46.01
CA GLN A 755 -17.53 11.27 45.86
C GLN A 755 -18.29 10.32 44.93
N GLN A 756 -19.63 10.37 44.91
CA GLN A 756 -20.44 9.51 44.02
C GLN A 756 -20.31 9.94 42.55
N VAL A 757 -20.40 11.24 42.27
CA VAL A 757 -20.22 11.80 40.92
C VAL A 757 -18.82 11.49 40.38
N GLN A 758 -17.81 11.54 41.25
CA GLN A 758 -16.43 11.24 40.88
C GLN A 758 -16.18 9.75 40.58
N GLN A 759 -16.82 8.83 41.31
CA GLN A 759 -16.78 7.39 41.00
C GLN A 759 -17.51 7.04 39.70
N GLU A 760 -18.65 7.68 39.44
CA GLU A 760 -19.42 7.46 38.20
C GLU A 760 -18.66 7.98 36.97
N LEU A 761 -18.02 9.15 37.10
CA LEU A 761 -17.17 9.72 36.05
C LEU A 761 -15.93 8.83 35.78
N GLN A 762 -15.29 8.28 36.82
CA GLN A 762 -14.21 7.31 36.66
C GLN A 762 -14.66 6.03 35.95
N ARG A 763 -15.83 5.47 36.30
CA ARG A 763 -16.38 4.30 35.58
C ARG A 763 -16.67 4.61 34.13
N LYS A 764 -17.20 5.80 33.83
CA LYS A 764 -17.47 6.24 32.46
C LYS A 764 -16.17 6.32 31.65
N TYR A 765 -15.14 6.98 32.16
CA TYR A 765 -13.84 7.08 31.49
C TYR A 765 -13.14 5.73 31.32
N HIS A 766 -13.28 4.82 32.28
CA HIS A 766 -12.77 3.47 32.17
C HIS A 766 -13.49 2.67 31.07
N ALA A 767 -14.82 2.74 31.01
CA ALA A 767 -15.61 2.09 29.97
C ALA A 767 -15.30 2.67 28.57
N GLU A 768 -15.07 3.97 28.48
CA GLU A 768 -14.67 4.65 27.22
C GLU A 768 -13.28 4.23 26.74
N ALA A 769 -12.31 4.10 27.65
CA ALA A 769 -10.97 3.58 27.33
C ALA A 769 -11.05 2.14 26.80
N GLN A 770 -11.83 1.28 27.46
CA GLN A 770 -12.04 -0.10 27.02
C GLN A 770 -12.74 -0.20 25.66
N LEU A 771 -13.75 0.65 25.42
CA LEU A 771 -14.46 0.68 24.13
C LEU A 771 -13.54 1.13 23.00
N THR A 772 -12.70 2.13 23.24
CA THR A 772 -11.74 2.62 22.24
C THR A 772 -10.67 1.59 21.95
N GLU A 773 -10.12 0.94 22.98
CA GLU A 773 -9.19 -0.18 22.82
C GLU A 773 -9.80 -1.31 21.98
N LYS A 774 -11.06 -1.68 22.26
CA LYS A 774 -11.78 -2.70 21.49
C LYS A 774 -11.90 -2.32 20.01
N THR A 775 -12.28 -1.07 19.70
CA THR A 775 -12.38 -0.58 18.32
C THR A 775 -11.02 -0.60 17.61
N SER A 776 -9.95 -0.20 18.31
CA SER A 776 -8.58 -0.24 17.79
C SER A 776 -8.12 -1.66 17.48
N LEU A 777 -8.34 -2.61 18.40
CA LEU A 777 -8.03 -4.03 18.21
C LEU A 777 -8.77 -4.64 17.01
N GLN A 778 -10.03 -4.26 16.78
CA GLN A 778 -10.78 -4.68 15.59
C GLN A 778 -10.16 -4.13 14.30
N GLY A 779 -9.72 -2.86 14.30
CA GLY A 779 -8.99 -2.25 13.18
C GLY A 779 -7.68 -2.98 12.89
N ILE A 780 -6.90 -3.30 13.92
CA ILE A 780 -5.64 -4.05 13.79
C ILE A 780 -5.89 -5.47 13.28
N GLN A 781 -6.91 -6.17 13.79
CA GLN A 781 -7.26 -7.52 13.31
C GLN A 781 -7.64 -7.51 11.81
N GLN A 782 -8.38 -6.49 11.36
CA GLN A 782 -8.66 -6.32 9.93
C GLN A 782 -7.38 -6.01 9.13
N LEU A 783 -6.48 -5.20 9.67
CA LEU A 783 -5.19 -4.89 9.05
C LEU A 783 -4.32 -6.14 8.90
N VAL A 784 -4.22 -6.97 9.94
CA VAL A 784 -3.49 -8.26 9.92
C VAL A 784 -4.03 -9.16 8.81
N ARG A 785 -5.36 -9.37 8.76
CA ARG A 785 -6.00 -10.20 7.73
C ARG A 785 -5.74 -9.68 6.32
N LYS A 786 -5.87 -8.37 6.09
CA LYS A 786 -5.57 -7.77 4.78
C LYS A 786 -4.11 -7.90 4.40
N THR A 787 -3.21 -7.70 5.35
CA THR A 787 -1.75 -7.79 5.13
C THR A 787 -1.34 -9.22 4.79
N CYS A 788 -1.88 -10.23 5.50
CA CYS A 788 -1.68 -11.65 5.15
C CYS A 788 -2.06 -11.94 3.70
N GLN A 789 -3.23 -11.46 3.27
CA GLN A 789 -3.73 -11.72 1.92
C GLN A 789 -2.94 -10.97 0.84
N ALA A 790 -2.52 -9.73 1.11
CA ALA A 790 -1.65 -8.97 0.22
C ALA A 790 -0.27 -9.66 0.06
N LEU A 791 0.37 -10.09 1.15
CA LEU A 791 1.64 -10.83 1.11
C LEU A 791 1.49 -12.17 0.38
N ALA A 792 0.39 -12.87 0.58
CA ALA A 792 0.17 -14.17 -0.04
C ALA A 792 -0.13 -14.04 -1.55
N LEU A 793 -0.90 -13.01 -1.96
CA LEU A 793 -1.03 -12.63 -3.36
C LEU A 793 0.35 -12.29 -3.96
N TRP A 794 1.15 -11.52 -3.24
CA TRP A 794 2.47 -11.12 -3.73
C TRP A 794 3.44 -12.29 -3.90
N LYS A 795 3.43 -13.23 -2.94
CA LYS A 795 4.16 -14.49 -3.04
C LYS A 795 3.73 -15.29 -4.27
N LEU A 796 2.42 -15.40 -4.52
CA LEU A 796 1.86 -16.09 -5.68
C LEU A 796 2.30 -15.43 -7.00
N LEU A 797 2.31 -14.10 -7.07
CA LEU A 797 2.83 -13.38 -8.24
C LEU A 797 4.32 -13.67 -8.49
N CYS A 798 5.12 -13.83 -7.42
CA CYS A 798 6.52 -14.21 -7.53
C CYS A 798 6.72 -15.65 -8.05
N GLU A 799 5.80 -16.57 -7.74
CA GLU A 799 5.83 -17.95 -8.22
C GLU A 799 5.47 -18.07 -9.72
N HIS A 800 4.68 -17.13 -10.26
CA HIS A 800 4.20 -17.11 -11.65
C HIS A 800 4.91 -16.10 -12.56
N GLN A 801 6.23 -15.93 -12.41
CA GLN A 801 7.05 -15.02 -13.24
C GLN A 801 6.60 -13.56 -13.17
N PHE A 802 6.77 -12.95 -11.99
CA PHE A 802 6.38 -11.58 -11.64
C PHE A 802 6.55 -10.54 -12.76
N SER A 803 7.71 -10.51 -13.42
CA SER A 803 8.02 -9.52 -14.47
C SER A 803 7.10 -9.61 -15.69
N VAL A 804 6.61 -10.80 -16.03
CA VAL A 804 5.67 -11.00 -17.14
C VAL A 804 4.29 -10.48 -16.76
N VAL A 805 3.83 -10.80 -15.55
CA VAL A 805 2.52 -10.35 -15.05
C VAL A 805 2.44 -8.83 -14.97
N VAL A 806 3.49 -8.19 -14.44
CA VAL A 806 3.56 -6.72 -14.37
C VAL A 806 3.68 -6.09 -15.77
N GLY A 807 4.32 -6.78 -16.72
CA GLY A 807 4.40 -6.35 -18.12
C GLY A 807 3.03 -6.19 -18.81
N GLU A 808 2.01 -6.93 -18.38
CA GLU A 808 0.65 -6.83 -18.90
C GLU A 808 -0.15 -5.64 -18.34
N LEU A 809 0.29 -5.03 -17.23
CA LEU A 809 -0.42 -3.87 -16.68
C LEU A 809 -0.31 -2.66 -17.63
N GLN A 810 -1.31 -1.79 -17.58
CA GLN A 810 -1.24 -0.49 -18.25
C GLN A 810 -0.05 0.32 -17.73
N LYS A 811 0.63 1.06 -18.61
CA LYS A 811 1.84 1.83 -18.24
C LYS A 811 1.61 2.79 -17.07
N GLU A 812 0.44 3.42 -17.01
CA GLU A 812 0.05 4.31 -15.90
C GLU A 812 0.01 3.57 -14.56
N LEU A 813 -0.55 2.35 -14.53
CA LEU A 813 -0.58 1.50 -13.34
C LEU A 813 0.80 0.94 -12.99
N GLN A 814 1.67 0.69 -13.97
CA GLN A 814 3.06 0.29 -13.72
C GLN A 814 3.86 1.40 -13.04
N GLU A 815 3.73 2.66 -13.49
CA GLU A 815 4.36 3.81 -12.83
C GLU A 815 3.78 4.06 -11.44
N HIS A 816 2.45 3.93 -11.29
CA HIS A 816 1.81 4.01 -9.98
C HIS A 816 2.38 2.96 -9.02
N LEU A 817 2.51 1.70 -9.46
CA LEU A 817 3.06 0.60 -8.66
C LEU A 817 4.49 0.86 -8.17
N LYS A 818 5.33 1.54 -8.96
CA LYS A 818 6.70 1.91 -8.53
C LYS A 818 6.71 2.89 -7.38
N MET A 819 5.75 3.81 -7.37
CA MET A 819 5.66 4.91 -6.39
C MET A 819 4.82 4.57 -5.16
N THR A 820 4.11 3.44 -5.16
CA THR A 820 3.29 2.98 -4.04
C THR A 820 4.11 2.15 -3.04
N ALA A 821 4.07 2.52 -1.76
CA ALA A 821 4.64 1.73 -0.68
C ALA A 821 3.74 0.54 -0.33
N PHE A 822 4.30 -0.52 0.26
CA PHE A 822 3.52 -1.70 0.66
C PHE A 822 2.32 -1.35 1.56
N LYS A 823 2.48 -0.40 2.49
CA LYS A 823 1.39 0.05 3.36
C LYS A 823 0.21 0.67 2.62
N ASP A 824 0.48 1.48 1.60
CA ASP A 824 -0.56 2.14 0.80
C ASP A 824 -1.31 1.10 -0.04
N LEU A 825 -0.61 0.09 -0.56
CA LEU A 825 -1.23 -1.04 -1.24
C LEU A 825 -2.25 -1.79 -0.35
N VAL A 826 -1.91 -2.00 0.93
CA VAL A 826 -2.76 -2.74 1.88
C VAL A 826 -3.94 -1.90 2.37
N ILE A 827 -3.71 -0.60 2.64
CA ILE A 827 -4.70 0.26 3.30
C ILE A 827 -5.62 0.94 2.27
N ARG A 828 -5.07 1.45 1.17
CA ARG A 828 -5.74 2.38 0.24
C ARG A 828 -6.03 1.77 -1.13
N ASP A 829 -5.06 1.09 -1.75
CA ASP A 829 -5.11 0.80 -3.20
C ASP A 829 -5.70 -0.57 -3.54
N LYS A 830 -7.03 -0.68 -3.41
CA LYS A 830 -7.78 -1.85 -3.90
C LYS A 830 -7.75 -2.00 -5.42
N GLU A 831 -7.68 -0.89 -6.16
CA GLU A 831 -7.67 -0.91 -7.62
C GLU A 831 -6.42 -1.59 -8.18
N LEU A 832 -5.25 -1.31 -7.59
CA LEU A 832 -3.98 -1.86 -8.03
C LEU A 832 -3.88 -3.37 -7.79
N THR A 833 -4.33 -3.84 -6.62
CA THR A 833 -4.39 -5.28 -6.30
C THR A 833 -5.37 -6.01 -7.22
N GLY A 834 -6.54 -5.43 -7.52
CA GLY A 834 -7.49 -5.95 -8.50
C GLY A 834 -6.91 -6.02 -9.92
N ALA A 835 -6.19 -4.97 -10.34
CA ALA A 835 -5.51 -4.94 -11.64
C ALA A 835 -4.41 -6.00 -11.76
N LEU A 836 -3.63 -6.22 -10.70
CA LEU A 836 -2.60 -7.26 -10.65
C LEU A 836 -3.21 -8.67 -10.77
N ILE A 837 -4.31 -8.94 -10.06
CA ILE A 837 -5.04 -10.21 -10.16
C ILE A 837 -5.59 -10.40 -11.59
N ALA A 838 -6.20 -9.36 -12.16
CA ALA A 838 -6.71 -9.39 -13.53
C ALA A 838 -5.59 -9.66 -14.54
N SER A 839 -4.42 -9.03 -14.40
CA SER A 839 -3.25 -9.28 -15.25
C SER A 839 -2.72 -10.70 -15.12
N LEU A 840 -2.67 -11.27 -13.90
CA LEU A 840 -2.27 -12.66 -13.68
C LEU A 840 -3.21 -13.62 -14.41
N ILE A 841 -4.52 -13.42 -14.27
CA ILE A 841 -5.54 -14.24 -14.93
C ILE A 841 -5.44 -14.08 -16.46
N ASN A 842 -5.25 -12.87 -16.95
CA ASN A 842 -5.09 -12.62 -18.39
C ASN A 842 -3.84 -13.29 -18.97
N CYS A 843 -2.74 -13.42 -18.21
CA CYS A 843 -1.57 -14.21 -18.63
C CYS A 843 -1.94 -15.68 -18.85
N TYR A 844 -2.68 -16.29 -17.92
CA TYR A 844 -3.15 -17.67 -18.05
C TYR A 844 -4.11 -17.85 -19.24
N ILE A 845 -5.00 -16.88 -19.48
CA ILE A 845 -5.91 -16.88 -20.64
C ILE A 845 -5.10 -16.82 -21.95
N ARG A 846 -4.05 -16.00 -22.02
CA ARG A 846 -3.18 -15.90 -23.20
C ARG A 846 -2.43 -17.20 -23.49
N ASP A 847 -1.97 -17.87 -22.45
CA ASP A 847 -1.24 -19.14 -22.55
C ASP A 847 -2.17 -20.35 -22.80
N ASN A 848 -3.49 -20.11 -22.97
CA ASN A 848 -4.53 -21.13 -23.13
C ASN A 848 -4.59 -22.14 -21.97
N ALA A 849 -4.07 -21.80 -20.79
CA ALA A 849 -4.18 -22.59 -19.58
C ALA A 849 -5.58 -22.44 -18.95
N ALA A 850 -6.03 -23.45 -18.19
CA ALA A 850 -7.30 -23.39 -17.47
C ALA A 850 -7.21 -22.42 -16.28
N VAL A 851 -8.15 -21.48 -16.18
CA VAL A 851 -8.15 -20.46 -15.10
C VAL A 851 -8.70 -21.04 -13.79
N ASP A 852 -9.46 -22.14 -13.84
CA ASP A 852 -10.07 -22.78 -12.66
C ASP A 852 -9.06 -23.03 -11.52
N GLY A 853 -7.86 -23.54 -11.84
CA GLY A 853 -6.83 -23.83 -10.83
C GLY A 853 -6.30 -22.59 -10.12
N ILE A 854 -6.03 -21.51 -10.87
CA ILE A 854 -5.53 -20.25 -10.30
C ILE A 854 -6.64 -19.47 -9.58
N SER A 855 -7.88 -19.51 -10.09
CA SER A 855 -9.03 -18.89 -9.42
C SER A 855 -9.36 -19.54 -8.08
N THR A 856 -9.36 -20.88 -7.98
CA THR A 856 -9.54 -21.56 -6.69
C THR A 856 -8.40 -21.22 -5.74
N HIS A 857 -7.16 -21.19 -6.23
CA HIS A 857 -6.02 -20.83 -5.41
C HIS A 857 -6.08 -19.38 -4.89
N LEU A 858 -6.50 -18.43 -5.73
CA LEU A 858 -6.73 -17.03 -5.33
C LEU A 858 -7.87 -16.92 -4.31
N GLN A 859 -8.96 -17.68 -4.45
CA GLN A 859 -10.05 -17.71 -3.47
C GLN A 859 -9.59 -18.24 -2.10
N ASP A 860 -8.74 -19.28 -2.08
CA ASP A 860 -8.21 -19.85 -0.86
C ASP A 860 -7.22 -18.90 -0.16
N ILE A 861 -6.41 -18.17 -0.95
CA ILE A 861 -5.33 -17.33 -0.43
C ILE A 861 -5.80 -15.93 -0.04
N CYS A 862 -6.61 -15.27 -0.87
CA CYS A 862 -6.97 -13.87 -0.71
C CYS A 862 -8.48 -13.59 -0.89
N PRO A 863 -9.36 -14.19 -0.06
CA PRO A 863 -10.82 -14.06 -0.20
C PRO A 863 -11.38 -12.63 -0.01
N LEU A 864 -10.65 -11.71 0.65
CA LEU A 864 -11.05 -10.30 0.77
C LEU A 864 -10.66 -9.48 -0.47
N LEU A 865 -9.70 -9.96 -1.27
CA LEU A 865 -9.23 -9.30 -2.49
C LEU A 865 -9.86 -9.95 -3.75
N TYR A 866 -10.18 -11.24 -3.69
CA TYR A 866 -10.76 -12.01 -4.77
C TYR A 866 -11.94 -12.84 -4.26
N SER A 867 -13.14 -12.36 -4.55
CA SER A 867 -14.39 -12.96 -4.09
C SER A 867 -14.84 -14.16 -4.93
N THR A 868 -15.89 -14.85 -4.46
CA THR A 868 -16.58 -15.86 -5.28
C THR A 868 -17.13 -15.28 -6.57
N ASP A 869 -17.58 -14.04 -6.52
CA ASP A 869 -18.19 -13.34 -7.65
C ASP A 869 -17.12 -12.98 -8.69
N ASP A 870 -15.91 -12.60 -8.25
CA ASP A 870 -14.76 -12.33 -9.11
C ASP A 870 -14.28 -13.59 -9.85
N ALA A 871 -14.34 -14.76 -9.21
CA ALA A 871 -14.03 -16.02 -9.86
C ALA A 871 -15.04 -16.42 -10.93
N VAL A 872 -16.34 -16.24 -10.66
CA VAL A 872 -17.38 -16.44 -11.67
C VAL A 872 -17.17 -15.48 -12.83
N CYS A 873 -16.82 -14.22 -12.56
CA CYS A 873 -16.51 -13.22 -13.57
C CYS A 873 -15.29 -13.61 -14.42
N SER A 874 -14.23 -14.10 -13.77
CA SER A 874 -12.98 -14.53 -14.42
C SER A 874 -13.20 -15.74 -15.32
N LYS A 875 -13.98 -16.72 -14.87
CA LYS A 875 -14.38 -17.90 -15.64
C LYS A 875 -15.27 -17.53 -16.83
N ALA A 876 -16.22 -16.63 -16.63
CA ALA A 876 -17.07 -16.13 -17.70
C ALA A 876 -16.24 -15.39 -18.77
N ASN A 877 -15.24 -14.61 -18.36
CA ASN A 877 -14.31 -13.91 -19.26
C ASN A 877 -13.37 -14.89 -19.99
N GLU A 878 -12.85 -15.93 -19.32
CA GLU A 878 -12.06 -17.01 -19.94
C GLU A 878 -12.84 -17.66 -21.10
N LEU A 879 -14.09 -18.06 -20.86
CA LEU A 879 -14.96 -18.63 -21.88
C LEU A 879 -15.21 -17.66 -23.04
N LEU A 880 -15.40 -16.37 -22.73
CA LEU A 880 -15.59 -15.33 -23.73
C LEU A 880 -14.33 -15.15 -24.59
N GLN A 881 -13.15 -15.04 -24.00
CA GLN A 881 -11.89 -14.86 -24.74
C GLN A 881 -11.53 -16.11 -25.55
N ARG A 882 -11.73 -17.32 -25.01
CA ARG A 882 -11.55 -18.57 -25.77
C ARG A 882 -12.49 -18.65 -26.96
N SER A 883 -13.73 -18.18 -26.82
CA SER A 883 -14.69 -18.15 -27.94
C SER A 883 -14.24 -17.27 -29.12
N ARG A 884 -13.34 -16.29 -28.88
CA ARG A 884 -12.75 -15.46 -29.95
C ARG A 884 -11.72 -16.22 -30.77
N GLN A 885 -11.00 -17.14 -30.14
CA GLN A 885 -9.96 -17.96 -30.78
C GLN A 885 -10.54 -19.24 -31.41
N ALA A 886 -11.76 -19.63 -31.01
CA ALA A 886 -12.42 -20.84 -31.50
C ALA A 886 -12.78 -20.75 -32.99
N GLN A 887 -12.28 -21.69 -33.79
CA GLN A 887 -12.56 -21.78 -35.23
C GLN A 887 -13.93 -22.42 -35.53
N ASN A 888 -14.42 -23.30 -34.65
CA ASN A 888 -15.68 -24.01 -34.83
C ASN A 888 -16.87 -23.18 -34.34
N LYS A 889 -17.84 -22.91 -35.22
CA LYS A 889 -19.04 -22.10 -34.94
C LYS A 889 -19.91 -22.70 -33.82
N LEU A 890 -20.06 -24.02 -33.77
CA LEU A 890 -20.91 -24.69 -32.77
C LEU A 890 -20.30 -24.63 -31.36
N GLU A 891 -18.99 -24.87 -31.26
CA GLU A 891 -18.26 -24.77 -30.00
C GLU A 891 -18.19 -23.32 -29.51
N LYS A 892 -18.00 -22.37 -30.42
CA LYS A 892 -18.06 -20.93 -30.13
C LYS A 892 -19.41 -20.55 -29.52
N GLU A 893 -20.51 -20.98 -30.13
CA GLU A 893 -21.86 -20.70 -29.62
C GLU A 893 -22.11 -21.37 -28.24
N LYS A 894 -21.61 -22.60 -28.04
CA LYS A 894 -21.68 -23.28 -26.74
C LYS A 894 -20.93 -22.52 -25.65
N MET A 895 -19.67 -22.13 -25.91
CA MET A 895 -18.85 -21.37 -24.96
C MET A 895 -19.47 -20.01 -24.62
N LEU A 896 -20.05 -19.31 -25.60
CA LEU A 896 -20.75 -18.05 -25.38
C LEU A 896 -22.01 -18.21 -24.52
N ARG A 897 -22.80 -19.27 -24.72
CA ARG A 897 -23.96 -19.57 -23.86
C ARG A 897 -23.56 -19.95 -22.44
N GLU A 898 -22.46 -20.68 -22.26
CA GLU A 898 -21.93 -21.00 -20.94
C GLU A 898 -21.40 -19.74 -20.23
N SER A 899 -20.66 -18.87 -20.94
CA SER A 899 -20.23 -17.56 -20.43
C SER A 899 -21.41 -16.70 -19.98
N LEU A 900 -22.50 -16.67 -20.75
CA LEU A 900 -23.73 -15.95 -20.41
C LEU A 900 -24.36 -16.46 -19.11
N LYS A 901 -24.46 -17.78 -18.94
CA LYS A 901 -25.00 -18.38 -17.72
C LYS A 901 -24.18 -18.02 -16.48
N GLU A 902 -22.87 -17.96 -16.61
CA GLU A 902 -21.99 -17.54 -15.50
C GLU A 902 -22.18 -16.05 -15.17
N TYR A 903 -22.17 -15.15 -16.17
CA TYR A 903 -22.44 -13.73 -15.94
C TYR A 903 -23.85 -13.45 -15.37
N GLN A 904 -24.85 -14.24 -15.75
CA GLN A 904 -26.21 -14.14 -15.19
C GLN A 904 -26.24 -14.41 -13.68
N LYS A 905 -25.33 -15.23 -13.13
CA LYS A 905 -25.29 -15.49 -11.67
C LYS A 905 -24.92 -14.22 -10.90
N ILE A 906 -23.98 -13.44 -11.42
CA ILE A 906 -23.34 -12.27 -10.77
C ILE A 906 -23.80 -10.90 -11.31
N SER A 907 -24.93 -10.84 -12.01
CA SER A 907 -25.40 -9.66 -12.76
C SER A 907 -25.52 -8.33 -11.98
N ASN A 908 -25.49 -8.35 -10.65
CA ASN A 908 -25.60 -7.15 -9.81
C ASN A 908 -24.27 -6.38 -9.68
N GLN A 909 -23.14 -7.08 -9.73
CA GLN A 909 -21.80 -6.51 -9.49
C GLN A 909 -20.97 -6.37 -10.77
N VAL A 910 -21.46 -6.88 -11.90
CA VAL A 910 -20.76 -6.86 -13.19
C VAL A 910 -20.83 -5.49 -13.85
N ASP A 911 -19.70 -5.05 -14.42
CA ASP A 911 -19.66 -3.96 -15.40
C ASP A 911 -20.31 -4.40 -16.72
N LEU A 912 -21.63 -4.18 -16.80
CA LEU A 912 -22.45 -4.50 -17.96
C LEU A 912 -21.93 -3.84 -19.24
N ALA A 913 -21.38 -2.63 -19.17
CA ALA A 913 -20.96 -1.90 -20.37
C ALA A 913 -19.76 -2.57 -21.04
N ASN A 914 -18.74 -2.95 -20.25
CA ASN A 914 -17.56 -3.65 -20.74
C ASN A 914 -17.91 -5.05 -21.25
N VAL A 915 -18.69 -5.84 -20.50
CA VAL A 915 -19.09 -7.19 -20.94
C VAL A 915 -19.94 -7.14 -22.21
N CYS A 916 -20.88 -6.20 -22.33
CA CYS A 916 -21.67 -6.02 -23.55
C CYS A 916 -20.80 -5.56 -24.73
N ALA A 917 -19.79 -4.72 -24.50
CA ALA A 917 -18.78 -4.39 -25.53
C ALA A 917 -18.02 -5.63 -26.01
N GLN A 918 -17.63 -6.51 -25.09
CA GLN A 918 -16.94 -7.74 -25.45
C GLN A 918 -17.83 -8.73 -26.21
N TYR A 919 -19.11 -8.90 -25.83
CA TYR A 919 -20.06 -9.72 -26.58
C TYR A 919 -20.36 -9.17 -27.98
N ARG A 920 -20.42 -7.84 -28.13
CA ARG A 920 -20.53 -7.18 -29.44
C ARG A 920 -19.38 -7.58 -30.37
N GLN A 921 -18.13 -7.56 -29.87
CA GLN A 921 -16.95 -7.97 -30.65
C GLN A 921 -17.03 -9.43 -31.14
N VAL A 922 -17.70 -10.31 -30.39
CA VAL A 922 -17.87 -11.73 -30.78
C VAL A 922 -19.17 -11.98 -31.57
N ARG A 923 -19.94 -10.91 -31.85
CA ARG A 923 -21.26 -10.92 -32.54
C ARG A 923 -22.35 -11.70 -31.79
N PHE A 924 -22.28 -11.76 -30.46
CA PHE A 924 -23.25 -12.46 -29.62
C PHE A 924 -24.30 -11.49 -29.04
N TYR A 925 -25.20 -11.02 -29.88
CA TYR A 925 -26.22 -10.02 -29.50
C TYR A 925 -27.33 -10.57 -28.60
N GLU A 926 -27.61 -11.88 -28.67
CA GLU A 926 -28.57 -12.57 -27.78
C GLU A 926 -28.16 -12.41 -26.31
N GLY A 927 -26.87 -12.64 -26.01
CA GLY A 927 -26.35 -12.47 -24.66
C GLY A 927 -26.39 -11.04 -24.13
N VAL A 928 -26.27 -10.03 -25.00
CA VAL A 928 -26.40 -8.62 -24.59
C VAL A 928 -27.82 -8.33 -24.10
N VAL A 929 -28.84 -8.78 -24.84
CA VAL A 929 -30.24 -8.57 -24.46
C VAL A 929 -30.57 -9.34 -23.17
N GLU A 930 -30.25 -10.62 -23.12
CA GLU A 930 -30.60 -11.46 -21.95
C GLU A 930 -29.86 -11.04 -20.69
N LEU A 931 -28.56 -10.71 -20.76
CA LEU A 931 -27.78 -10.28 -19.59
C LEU A 931 -28.29 -8.95 -19.04
N SER A 932 -28.53 -7.96 -19.92
CA SER A 932 -29.03 -6.64 -19.51
C SER A 932 -30.43 -6.70 -18.90
N LEU A 933 -31.33 -7.53 -19.44
CA LEU A 933 -32.66 -7.75 -18.86
C LEU A 933 -32.59 -8.46 -17.50
N THR A 934 -31.78 -9.52 -17.40
CA THR A 934 -31.57 -10.25 -16.15
C THR A 934 -30.96 -9.34 -15.07
N ALA A 935 -30.02 -8.47 -15.45
CA ALA A 935 -29.42 -7.50 -14.53
C ALA A 935 -30.43 -6.45 -14.06
N ALA A 936 -31.29 -5.95 -14.95
CA ALA A 936 -32.34 -5.01 -14.58
C ALA A 936 -33.35 -5.62 -13.60
N GLU A 937 -33.75 -6.88 -13.81
CA GLU A 937 -34.66 -7.61 -12.92
C GLU A 937 -34.01 -7.85 -11.54
N LYS A 938 -32.74 -8.27 -11.49
CA LYS A 938 -32.04 -8.56 -10.23
C LYS A 938 -31.64 -7.33 -9.43
N LYS A 939 -31.43 -6.17 -10.07
CA LYS A 939 -31.19 -4.88 -9.39
C LYS A 939 -32.45 -4.31 -8.74
N ASP A 940 -33.61 -4.59 -9.32
CA ASP A 940 -34.91 -4.21 -8.74
C ASP A 940 -35.87 -5.42 -8.74
N PRO A 941 -35.69 -6.37 -7.80
CA PRO A 941 -36.51 -7.57 -7.71
C PRO A 941 -37.90 -7.30 -7.14
N GLN A 942 -38.08 -6.17 -6.45
CA GLN A 942 -39.37 -5.77 -5.85
C GLN A 942 -40.22 -4.93 -6.82
N GLY A 943 -39.69 -4.52 -7.96
CA GLY A 943 -40.40 -3.70 -8.94
C GLY A 943 -40.64 -2.26 -8.46
N LEU A 944 -39.77 -1.73 -7.59
CA LEU A 944 -39.86 -0.38 -7.05
C LEU A 944 -39.76 0.67 -8.16
N GLY A 945 -38.93 0.43 -9.18
CA GLY A 945 -38.83 1.33 -10.34
C GLY A 945 -40.14 1.38 -11.15
N LEU A 946 -40.87 0.26 -11.21
CA LEU A 946 -42.17 0.21 -11.92
C LEU A 946 -43.25 0.93 -11.12
N HIS A 947 -43.23 0.79 -9.79
CA HIS A 947 -44.12 1.49 -8.88
C HIS A 947 -43.90 3.01 -8.94
N PHE A 948 -42.64 3.45 -8.87
CA PHE A 948 -42.24 4.85 -9.03
C PHE A 948 -42.74 5.43 -10.36
N TYR A 949 -42.53 4.69 -11.45
CA TYR A 949 -43.04 5.08 -12.76
C TYR A 949 -44.57 5.18 -12.77
N LYS A 950 -45.32 4.19 -12.27
CA LYS A 950 -46.79 4.20 -12.28
C LYS A 950 -47.41 5.34 -11.46
N ASN A 951 -46.75 5.79 -10.40
CA ASN A 951 -47.24 6.85 -9.52
C ASN A 951 -46.92 8.28 -10.00
N GLY A 952 -46.34 8.44 -11.19
CA GLY A 952 -46.12 9.77 -11.77
C GLY A 952 -44.81 10.43 -11.33
N GLU A 953 -43.80 9.65 -10.98
CA GLU A 953 -42.44 10.12 -10.64
C GLU A 953 -42.42 11.15 -9.48
N PRO A 954 -42.96 10.80 -8.29
CA PRO A 954 -43.00 11.71 -7.16
C PRO A 954 -41.60 12.06 -6.65
N GLU A 955 -41.28 13.35 -6.52
CA GLU A 955 -39.94 13.82 -6.08
C GLU A 955 -39.55 13.35 -4.67
N GLU A 956 -40.52 12.94 -3.84
CA GLU A 956 -40.30 12.46 -2.47
C GLU A 956 -39.80 11.00 -2.40
N ASP A 957 -39.94 10.21 -3.46
CA ASP A 957 -39.55 8.78 -3.48
C ASP A 957 -38.13 8.58 -4.05
N ALA A 958 -37.12 8.92 -3.24
CA ALA A 958 -35.71 8.77 -3.60
C ALA A 958 -35.28 7.32 -3.88
N VAL A 959 -35.89 6.35 -3.20
CA VAL A 959 -35.58 4.91 -3.35
C VAL A 959 -36.14 4.38 -4.67
N GLY A 960 -37.38 4.75 -5.00
CA GLY A 960 -38.00 4.44 -6.30
C GLY A 960 -37.26 5.08 -7.47
N LEU A 961 -36.79 6.33 -7.33
CA LEU A 961 -35.97 7.01 -8.34
C LEU A 961 -34.65 6.29 -8.61
N GLN A 962 -33.95 5.85 -7.55
CA GLN A 962 -32.69 5.11 -7.70
C GLN A 962 -32.90 3.78 -8.44
N ALA A 963 -33.91 3.00 -8.05
CA ALA A 963 -34.25 1.74 -8.72
C ALA A 963 -34.61 1.94 -10.20
N PHE A 964 -35.34 3.01 -10.51
CA PHE A 964 -35.68 3.40 -11.87
C PHE A 964 -34.44 3.75 -12.71
N GLN A 965 -33.50 4.53 -12.16
CA GLN A 965 -32.25 4.88 -12.84
C GLN A 965 -31.34 3.67 -13.10
N GLU A 966 -31.23 2.75 -12.13
CA GLU A 966 -30.42 1.53 -12.28
C GLU A 966 -30.96 0.59 -13.36
N ARG A 967 -32.30 0.48 -13.49
CA ARG A 967 -32.95 -0.24 -14.60
C ARG A 967 -32.66 0.42 -15.94
N LEU A 968 -32.82 1.75 -16.04
CA LEU A 968 -32.53 2.50 -17.27
C LEU A 968 -31.07 2.34 -17.72
N ASN A 969 -30.11 2.41 -16.79
CA ASN A 969 -28.69 2.18 -17.10
C ASN A 969 -28.43 0.78 -17.68
N SER A 970 -29.17 -0.22 -17.21
CA SER A 970 -29.06 -1.59 -17.72
C SER A 970 -29.67 -1.71 -19.13
N TYR A 971 -30.81 -1.06 -19.39
CA TYR A 971 -31.43 -1.02 -20.72
C TYR A 971 -30.62 -0.21 -21.73
N LYS A 972 -29.89 0.80 -21.26
CA LYS A 972 -29.04 1.64 -22.11
C LYS A 972 -28.01 0.82 -22.89
N CYS A 973 -27.47 -0.24 -22.29
CA CYS A 973 -26.55 -1.16 -22.98
C CYS A 973 -27.17 -1.82 -24.23
N ILE A 974 -28.48 -2.12 -24.17
CA ILE A 974 -29.24 -2.69 -25.29
C ILE A 974 -29.48 -1.61 -26.35
N THR A 975 -29.96 -0.42 -25.95
CA THR A 975 -30.25 0.68 -26.89
C THR A 975 -28.99 1.21 -27.57
N ASP A 976 -27.87 1.29 -26.86
CA ASP A 976 -26.59 1.73 -27.41
C ASP A 976 -26.07 0.73 -28.46
N THR A 977 -26.23 -0.57 -28.20
CA THR A 977 -25.88 -1.62 -29.16
C THR A 977 -26.78 -1.58 -30.40
N LEU A 978 -28.10 -1.40 -30.21
CA LEU A 978 -29.04 -1.21 -31.33
C LEU A 978 -28.73 0.05 -32.13
N GLN A 979 -28.37 1.15 -31.47
CA GLN A 979 -27.98 2.42 -32.10
C GLN A 979 -26.75 2.25 -32.97
N GLU A 980 -25.74 1.53 -32.47
CA GLU A 980 -24.52 1.25 -33.22
C GLU A 980 -24.81 0.42 -34.48
N LEU A 981 -25.63 -0.64 -34.36
CA LEU A 981 -26.06 -1.45 -35.50
C LEU A 981 -26.87 -0.64 -36.52
N VAL A 982 -27.76 0.25 -36.07
CA VAL A 982 -28.51 1.15 -36.94
C VAL A 982 -27.58 2.12 -37.67
N ASN A 983 -26.63 2.73 -36.95
CA ASN A 983 -25.67 3.66 -37.54
C ASN A 983 -24.77 2.96 -38.57
N GLN A 984 -24.32 1.75 -38.29
CA GLN A 984 -23.55 0.93 -39.23
C GLN A 984 -24.39 0.50 -40.44
N SER A 985 -25.67 0.17 -40.27
CA SER A 985 -26.56 -0.19 -41.39
C SER A 985 -26.86 1.00 -42.32
N LYS A 986 -26.92 2.23 -41.76
CA LYS A 986 -27.18 3.47 -42.50
C LYS A 986 -25.91 4.12 -43.06
N ALA A 987 -24.72 3.63 -42.73
CA ALA A 987 -23.46 4.18 -43.22
C ALA A 987 -23.36 4.02 -44.75
N ALA A 988 -23.02 5.10 -45.46
CA ALA A 988 -22.89 5.04 -46.92
C ALA A 988 -21.78 4.04 -47.32
N PRO A 989 -21.98 3.21 -48.37
CA PRO A 989 -20.93 2.32 -48.85
C PRO A 989 -19.73 3.17 -49.29
N GLN A 990 -18.59 3.00 -48.63
CA GLN A 990 -17.37 3.68 -49.07
C GLN A 990 -17.04 3.22 -50.49
N SER A 991 -17.07 4.16 -51.44
CA SER A 991 -16.60 3.92 -52.80
C SER A 991 -15.11 3.55 -52.76
N PRO A 992 -14.64 2.55 -53.53
CA PRO A 992 -13.24 2.15 -53.52
C PRO A 992 -12.40 3.32 -54.04
N SER A 993 -11.68 3.98 -53.14
CA SER A 993 -10.74 5.02 -53.53
C SER A 993 -9.54 4.37 -54.20
N VAL A 994 -9.18 4.85 -55.38
CA VAL A 994 -7.98 4.45 -56.13
C VAL A 994 -6.74 4.51 -55.21
N PRO A 995 -5.96 3.43 -55.04
CA PRO A 995 -4.77 3.44 -54.21
C PRO A 995 -3.75 4.46 -54.74
N LYS A 996 -3.26 5.37 -53.89
CA LYS A 996 -2.25 6.37 -54.26
C LYS A 996 -0.82 5.80 -54.46
N LYS A 997 -0.63 4.48 -54.39
CA LYS A 997 0.65 3.80 -54.68
C LYS A 997 0.42 2.45 -55.38
N PRO A 998 1.20 2.09 -56.42
CA PRO A 998 1.15 0.77 -57.02
C PRO A 998 1.79 -0.26 -56.08
N GLY A 999 1.03 -1.30 -55.74
CA GLY A 999 1.43 -2.44 -54.91
C GLY A 999 0.27 -3.44 -54.83
N PRO A 1000 0.51 -4.70 -54.45
CA PRO A 1000 -0.55 -5.71 -54.33
C PRO A 1000 -1.63 -5.21 -53.35
N PRO A 1001 -2.91 -5.56 -53.57
CA PRO A 1001 -4.03 -4.98 -52.85
C PRO A 1001 -3.85 -5.16 -51.35
N VAL A 1002 -3.87 -4.04 -50.62
CA VAL A 1002 -3.92 -4.06 -49.17
C VAL A 1002 -5.31 -4.55 -48.77
N LEU A 1003 -5.39 -5.82 -48.36
CA LEU A 1003 -6.51 -6.33 -47.57
C LEU A 1003 -6.44 -5.65 -46.20
N SER A 1004 -6.87 -4.39 -46.11
CA SER A 1004 -7.20 -3.75 -44.83
C SER A 1004 -8.70 -3.51 -44.77
N SER A 1005 -9.48 -4.58 -44.93
CA SER A 1005 -10.79 -4.68 -44.31
C SER A 1005 -10.53 -5.20 -42.90
N ASP A 1006 -10.72 -4.35 -41.89
CA ASP A 1006 -10.73 -4.80 -40.50
C ASP A 1006 -11.63 -6.05 -40.38
N PRO A 1007 -11.17 -7.18 -39.84
CA PRO A 1007 -11.97 -8.41 -39.70
C PRO A 1007 -13.28 -8.23 -38.92
N ASN A 1008 -13.38 -7.12 -38.20
CA ASN A 1008 -14.51 -6.76 -37.33
C ASN A 1008 -15.51 -5.78 -37.95
N MET A 1009 -15.29 -5.26 -39.18
CA MET A 1009 -16.29 -4.43 -39.84
C MET A 1009 -17.43 -5.30 -40.39
N LEU A 1010 -18.64 -5.11 -39.86
CA LEU A 1010 -19.86 -5.68 -40.42
C LEU A 1010 -20.16 -5.03 -41.78
N SER A 1011 -20.62 -5.83 -42.75
CA SER A 1011 -21.23 -5.28 -43.96
C SER A 1011 -22.56 -4.60 -43.61
N ASN A 1012 -22.98 -3.60 -44.39
CA ASN A 1012 -24.24 -2.89 -44.15
C ASN A 1012 -25.45 -3.85 -44.10
N GLU A 1013 -25.41 -4.94 -44.88
CA GLU A 1013 -26.44 -5.97 -44.92
C GLU A 1013 -26.41 -6.87 -43.68
N GLU A 1014 -25.22 -7.28 -43.21
CA GLU A 1014 -25.07 -8.06 -41.98
C GLU A 1014 -25.49 -7.27 -40.74
N ALA A 1015 -25.14 -5.98 -40.68
CA ALA A 1015 -25.57 -5.08 -39.60
C ALA A 1015 -27.10 -4.93 -39.56
N GLY A 1016 -27.74 -4.80 -40.74
CA GLY A 1016 -29.19 -4.77 -40.86
C GLY A 1016 -29.86 -6.07 -40.40
N HIS A 1017 -29.31 -7.23 -40.75
CA HIS A 1017 -29.84 -8.53 -40.33
C HIS A 1017 -29.70 -8.75 -38.81
N HIS A 1018 -28.55 -8.41 -38.22
CA HIS A 1018 -28.34 -8.50 -36.78
C HIS A 1018 -29.22 -7.53 -35.99
N PHE A 1019 -29.47 -6.32 -36.52
CA PHE A 1019 -30.43 -5.39 -35.97
C PHE A 1019 -31.83 -6.00 -35.88
N GLU A 1020 -32.32 -6.62 -36.97
CA GLU A 1020 -33.65 -7.25 -36.96
C GLU A 1020 -33.75 -8.45 -36.00
N GLN A 1021 -32.69 -9.24 -35.89
CA GLN A 1021 -32.64 -10.34 -34.93
C GLN A 1021 -32.66 -9.84 -33.48
N MET A 1022 -31.84 -8.85 -33.15
CA MET A 1022 -31.78 -8.27 -31.81
C MET A 1022 -33.09 -7.57 -31.44
N LEU A 1023 -33.71 -6.86 -32.39
CA LEU A 1023 -35.02 -6.24 -32.19
C LEU A 1023 -36.12 -7.28 -31.91
N LYS A 1024 -36.13 -8.41 -32.63
CA LYS A 1024 -37.06 -9.53 -32.36
C LYS A 1024 -36.84 -10.16 -30.98
N LEU A 1025 -35.60 -10.23 -30.50
CA LEU A 1025 -35.29 -10.73 -29.16
C LEU A 1025 -35.74 -9.73 -28.07
N ALA A 1026 -35.45 -8.44 -28.26
CA ALA A 1026 -35.91 -7.39 -27.35
C ALA A 1026 -37.44 -7.37 -27.21
N GLN A 1027 -38.18 -7.59 -28.31
CA GLN A 1027 -39.65 -7.63 -28.32
C GLN A 1027 -40.26 -8.80 -27.54
N ARG A 1028 -39.50 -9.86 -27.25
CA ARG A 1028 -39.97 -11.00 -26.43
C ARG A 1028 -39.95 -10.70 -24.94
N SER A 1029 -39.36 -9.58 -24.52
CA SER A 1029 -39.29 -9.19 -23.11
C SER A 1029 -40.70 -8.95 -22.54
N THR A 1030 -40.92 -9.46 -21.33
CA THR A 1030 -42.16 -9.24 -20.56
C THR A 1030 -42.08 -8.02 -19.65
N ASP A 1031 -40.91 -7.35 -19.58
CA ASP A 1031 -40.71 -6.19 -18.72
C ASP A 1031 -41.36 -4.93 -19.33
N GLU A 1032 -42.33 -4.38 -18.60
CA GLU A 1032 -43.10 -3.19 -18.95
C GLU A 1032 -42.19 -1.95 -19.07
N LEU A 1033 -41.24 -1.76 -18.13
CA LEU A 1033 -40.32 -0.62 -18.14
C LEU A 1033 -39.34 -0.69 -19.31
N PHE A 1034 -38.81 -1.88 -19.61
CA PHE A 1034 -37.92 -2.05 -20.76
C PHE A 1034 -38.66 -1.78 -22.07
N SER A 1035 -39.88 -2.30 -22.21
CA SER A 1035 -40.71 -2.08 -23.39
C SER A 1035 -40.94 -0.58 -23.63
N ILE A 1036 -41.22 0.17 -22.55
CA ILE A 1036 -41.36 1.63 -22.59
C ILE A 1036 -40.06 2.31 -23.01
N ALA A 1037 -38.92 1.93 -22.42
CA ALA A 1037 -37.62 2.48 -22.78
C ALA A 1037 -37.27 2.22 -24.25
N LEU A 1038 -37.59 1.03 -24.76
CA LEU A 1038 -37.41 0.65 -26.17
C LEU A 1038 -38.29 1.49 -27.10
N TYR A 1039 -39.56 1.75 -26.74
CA TYR A 1039 -40.44 2.62 -27.53
C TYR A 1039 -39.92 4.05 -27.58
N ASN A 1040 -39.48 4.59 -26.44
CA ASN A 1040 -38.87 5.92 -26.37
C ASN A 1040 -37.66 6.00 -27.30
N TRP A 1041 -36.76 5.02 -27.24
CA TRP A 1041 -35.59 4.96 -28.12
C TRP A 1041 -35.99 4.87 -29.61
N LEU A 1042 -36.96 4.01 -29.98
CA LEU A 1042 -37.43 3.90 -31.37
C LEU A 1042 -38.01 5.22 -31.92
N ILE A 1043 -38.69 6.00 -31.07
CA ILE A 1043 -39.23 7.32 -31.43
C ILE A 1043 -38.08 8.33 -31.59
N GLN A 1044 -37.08 8.31 -30.72
CA GLN A 1044 -35.92 9.21 -30.80
C GLN A 1044 -35.10 8.99 -32.09
N VAL A 1045 -35.02 7.75 -32.59
CA VAL A 1045 -34.22 7.37 -33.78
C VAL A 1045 -35.01 7.47 -35.09
N ASP A 1046 -36.22 8.06 -35.07
CA ASP A 1046 -37.16 8.16 -36.20
C ASP A 1046 -37.51 6.79 -36.83
N LEU A 1047 -37.60 5.75 -36.01
CA LEU A 1047 -38.05 4.40 -36.42
C LEU A 1047 -39.50 4.13 -35.98
N ALA A 1048 -40.34 5.17 -35.99
CA ALA A 1048 -41.76 5.09 -35.62
C ALA A 1048 -42.55 4.11 -36.52
N ASP A 1049 -42.18 3.97 -37.80
CA ASP A 1049 -42.83 3.03 -38.71
C ASP A 1049 -42.60 1.57 -38.29
N LYS A 1050 -41.40 1.25 -37.77
CA LYS A 1050 -41.11 -0.07 -37.20
C LYS A 1050 -41.84 -0.27 -35.88
N LEU A 1051 -41.96 0.75 -35.03
CA LEU A 1051 -42.76 0.70 -33.80
C LEU A 1051 -44.22 0.32 -34.09
N LEU A 1052 -44.82 0.92 -35.12
CA LEU A 1052 -46.18 0.63 -35.53
C LEU A 1052 -46.35 -0.79 -36.10
N GLN A 1053 -45.29 -1.46 -36.58
CA GLN A 1053 -45.36 -2.86 -37.07
C GLN A 1053 -45.42 -3.89 -35.96
N VAL A 1054 -45.07 -3.51 -34.72
CA VAL A 1054 -45.02 -4.43 -33.58
C VAL A 1054 -46.37 -4.46 -32.88
N THR A 1055 -46.89 -5.66 -32.63
CA THR A 1055 -48.03 -5.87 -31.73
C THR A 1055 -47.55 -5.73 -30.29
N ALA A 1056 -47.71 -4.54 -29.72
CA ALA A 1056 -47.13 -4.16 -28.44
C ALA A 1056 -48.24 -3.86 -27.40
N PRO A 1057 -48.47 -4.74 -26.40
CA PRO A 1057 -49.57 -4.58 -25.44
C PRO A 1057 -49.42 -3.34 -24.54
N PHE A 1058 -48.19 -2.86 -24.31
CA PHE A 1058 -47.90 -1.70 -23.44
C PHE A 1058 -47.79 -0.37 -24.20
N LEU A 1059 -47.92 -0.37 -25.53
CA LEU A 1059 -47.72 0.83 -26.35
C LEU A 1059 -48.86 1.86 -26.21
N GLU A 1060 -50.11 1.39 -26.14
CA GLU A 1060 -51.27 2.26 -25.97
C GLU A 1060 -51.25 3.03 -24.62
N PRO A 1061 -51.08 2.37 -23.45
CA PRO A 1061 -50.95 3.06 -22.16
C PRO A 1061 -49.80 4.07 -22.13
N TYR A 1062 -48.66 3.73 -22.74
CA TYR A 1062 -47.49 4.60 -22.83
C TYR A 1062 -47.77 5.86 -23.65
N LEU A 1063 -48.29 5.72 -24.88
CA LEU A 1063 -48.59 6.85 -25.75
C LEU A 1063 -49.65 7.78 -25.11
N VAL A 1064 -50.70 7.21 -24.49
CA VAL A 1064 -51.74 7.97 -23.78
C VAL A 1064 -51.19 8.73 -22.57
N ARG A 1065 -50.15 8.21 -21.92
CA ARG A 1065 -49.47 8.92 -20.83
C ARG A 1065 -48.57 10.04 -21.37
N MET A 1066 -47.78 9.78 -22.41
CA MET A 1066 -46.89 10.76 -23.01
C MET A 1066 -47.64 11.97 -23.57
N THR A 1067 -48.87 11.79 -24.09
CA THR A 1067 -49.71 12.91 -24.54
C THR A 1067 -50.14 13.85 -23.40
N LYS A 1068 -50.11 13.39 -22.14
CA LYS A 1068 -50.44 14.19 -20.95
C LYS A 1068 -49.23 14.91 -20.36
N ILE A 1069 -48.06 14.26 -20.41
CA ILE A 1069 -46.86 14.68 -19.66
C ILE A 1069 -45.89 15.51 -20.53
N ASP A 1070 -45.67 15.13 -21.80
CA ASP A 1070 -44.63 15.74 -22.63
C ASP A 1070 -45.08 17.07 -23.26
N GLN A 1071 -44.12 17.96 -23.56
CA GLN A 1071 -44.35 19.23 -24.26
C GLN A 1071 -44.70 18.99 -25.75
N ASN A 1072 -44.11 17.96 -26.37
CA ASN A 1072 -44.34 17.59 -27.78
C ASN A 1072 -45.63 16.78 -27.99
N LYS A 1073 -46.76 17.25 -27.43
CA LYS A 1073 -48.05 16.54 -27.42
C LYS A 1073 -48.51 16.14 -28.83
N VAL A 1074 -48.22 16.98 -29.83
CA VAL A 1074 -48.60 16.77 -31.23
C VAL A 1074 -47.98 15.50 -31.80
N ARG A 1075 -46.68 15.27 -31.60
CA ARG A 1075 -45.95 14.09 -32.14
C ARG A 1075 -46.49 12.78 -31.56
N TYR A 1076 -46.78 12.73 -30.27
CA TYR A 1076 -47.31 11.51 -29.64
C TYR A 1076 -48.78 11.26 -29.99
N MET A 1077 -49.60 12.31 -30.10
CA MET A 1077 -50.97 12.19 -30.59
C MET A 1077 -51.00 11.73 -32.05
N ASP A 1078 -50.05 12.19 -32.88
CA ASP A 1078 -49.89 11.75 -34.28
C ASP A 1078 -49.57 10.24 -34.36
N LEU A 1079 -48.61 9.76 -33.56
CA LEU A 1079 -48.32 8.33 -33.48
C LEU A 1079 -49.50 7.51 -32.94
N LEU A 1080 -50.26 8.06 -31.99
CA LEU A 1080 -51.37 7.37 -31.35
C LEU A 1080 -52.56 7.12 -32.30
N TRP A 1081 -52.94 8.09 -33.13
CA TRP A 1081 -54.02 7.84 -34.11
C TRP A 1081 -53.58 6.87 -35.21
N ARG A 1082 -52.31 6.93 -35.67
CA ARG A 1082 -51.75 5.96 -36.63
C ARG A 1082 -51.74 4.54 -36.05
N TYR A 1083 -51.45 4.39 -34.77
CA TYR A 1083 -51.55 3.11 -34.05
C TYR A 1083 -52.99 2.59 -34.02
N PHE A 1084 -53.97 3.43 -33.68
CA PHE A 1084 -55.38 3.05 -33.65
C PHE A 1084 -55.93 2.69 -35.04
N GLU A 1085 -55.56 3.43 -36.10
CA GLU A 1085 -55.95 3.14 -37.48
C GLU A 1085 -55.41 1.76 -37.92
N LYS A 1086 -54.15 1.46 -37.61
CA LYS A 1086 -53.52 0.18 -37.95
C LYS A 1086 -54.13 -1.00 -37.20
N ASN A 1087 -54.50 -0.81 -35.93
CA ASN A 1087 -55.18 -1.81 -35.11
C ASN A 1087 -56.69 -1.91 -35.38
N ARG A 1088 -57.20 -1.23 -36.42
CA ARG A 1088 -58.62 -1.19 -36.82
C ARG A 1088 -59.56 -0.62 -35.77
N ASN A 1089 -59.05 0.20 -34.85
CA ASN A 1089 -59.85 0.91 -33.85
C ASN A 1089 -60.17 2.33 -34.32
N PHE A 1090 -61.05 2.43 -35.32
CA PHE A 1090 -61.32 3.67 -36.03
C PHE A 1090 -62.06 4.73 -35.19
N SER A 1091 -62.84 4.31 -34.19
CA SER A 1091 -63.53 5.23 -33.28
C SER A 1091 -62.55 6.00 -32.39
N ASN A 1092 -61.59 5.31 -31.78
CA ASN A 1092 -60.54 5.96 -30.98
C ASN A 1092 -59.60 6.81 -31.84
N ALA A 1093 -59.27 6.37 -33.06
CA ALA A 1093 -58.49 7.17 -34.01
C ALA A 1093 -59.20 8.50 -34.34
N ALA A 1094 -60.51 8.46 -34.65
CA ALA A 1094 -61.30 9.65 -34.94
C ALA A 1094 -61.36 10.63 -33.75
N ARG A 1095 -61.48 10.12 -32.52
CA ARG A 1095 -61.47 10.96 -31.30
C ARG A 1095 -60.11 11.62 -31.04
N ILE A 1096 -59.00 10.94 -31.29
CA ILE A 1096 -57.66 11.53 -31.14
C ILE A 1096 -57.42 12.58 -32.22
N LEU A 1097 -57.82 12.32 -33.47
CA LEU A 1097 -57.73 13.28 -34.58
C LEU A 1097 -58.58 14.53 -34.33
N ALA A 1098 -59.78 14.39 -33.77
CA ALA A 1098 -60.61 15.52 -33.35
C ALA A 1098 -59.97 16.34 -32.22
N LYS A 1099 -59.34 15.67 -31.24
CA LYS A 1099 -58.59 16.37 -30.20
C LYS A 1099 -57.35 17.07 -30.75
N LEU A 1100 -56.69 16.52 -31.77
CA LEU A 1100 -55.58 17.14 -32.48
C LEU A 1100 -56.02 18.41 -33.22
N SER A 1101 -57.20 18.39 -33.85
CA SER A 1101 -57.73 19.57 -34.54
C SER A 1101 -58.14 20.68 -33.58
N ASP A 1102 -58.61 20.34 -32.38
CA ASP A 1102 -59.07 21.29 -31.35
C ASP A 1102 -57.91 21.83 -30.47
N LEU A 1103 -56.70 21.26 -30.55
CA LEU A 1103 -55.58 21.62 -29.67
C LEU A 1103 -54.99 23.00 -30.02
N HIS A 1104 -55.00 23.97 -29.11
CA HIS A 1104 -54.29 25.24 -29.31
C HIS A 1104 -52.77 25.00 -29.48
N SER A 1105 -52.23 25.28 -30.67
CA SER A 1105 -50.80 25.09 -30.97
C SER A 1105 -50.39 25.88 -32.21
N THR A 1106 -49.20 26.48 -32.16
CA THR A 1106 -48.53 27.13 -33.30
C THR A 1106 -47.77 26.15 -34.18
N GLU A 1107 -47.66 24.88 -33.79
CA GLU A 1107 -46.97 23.83 -34.56
C GLU A 1107 -47.87 23.21 -35.65
N ILE A 1108 -49.19 23.30 -35.48
CA ILE A 1108 -50.18 22.71 -36.40
C ILE A 1108 -50.85 23.84 -37.19
N SER A 1109 -50.64 23.87 -38.50
CA SER A 1109 -51.31 24.85 -39.36
C SER A 1109 -52.80 24.54 -39.52
N LEU A 1110 -53.61 25.54 -39.84
CA LEU A 1110 -55.04 25.39 -40.10
C LEU A 1110 -55.31 24.37 -41.22
N GLN A 1111 -54.43 24.29 -42.22
CA GLN A 1111 -54.51 23.30 -43.29
C GLN A 1111 -54.29 21.86 -42.76
N GLN A 1112 -53.34 21.66 -41.85
CA GLN A 1112 -53.14 20.36 -41.19
C GLN A 1112 -54.31 20.01 -40.26
N ARG A 1113 -54.92 20.99 -39.57
CA ARG A 1113 -56.14 20.76 -38.77
C ARG A 1113 -57.30 20.29 -39.61
N LEU A 1114 -57.50 20.90 -40.79
CA LEU A 1114 -58.50 20.47 -41.77
C LEU A 1114 -58.22 19.04 -42.27
N GLU A 1115 -56.95 18.68 -42.51
CA GLU A 1115 -56.56 17.31 -42.85
C GLU A 1115 -56.89 16.33 -41.72
N TYR A 1116 -56.60 16.68 -40.46
CA TYR A 1116 -56.96 15.86 -39.31
C TYR A 1116 -58.48 15.68 -39.17
N ILE A 1117 -59.29 16.74 -39.33
CA ILE A 1117 -60.77 16.60 -39.29
C ILE A 1117 -61.25 15.75 -40.46
N ALA A 1118 -60.73 15.94 -41.67
CA ALA A 1118 -61.11 15.13 -42.84
C ALA A 1118 -60.81 13.65 -42.60
N ARG A 1119 -59.66 13.36 -42.00
CA ARG A 1119 -59.24 12.00 -41.65
C ARG A 1119 -60.02 11.44 -40.45
N ALA A 1120 -60.45 12.29 -39.51
CA ALA A 1120 -61.35 11.94 -38.42
C ALA A 1120 -62.74 11.55 -38.96
N ILE A 1121 -63.29 12.31 -39.93
CA ILE A 1121 -64.55 12.00 -40.62
C ILE A 1121 -64.43 10.66 -41.36
N LEU A 1122 -63.35 10.44 -42.10
CA LEU A 1122 -63.08 9.15 -42.78
C LEU A 1122 -63.02 7.98 -41.80
N SER A 1123 -62.34 8.17 -40.66
CA SER A 1123 -62.22 7.15 -39.60
C SER A 1123 -63.57 6.90 -38.90
N ALA A 1124 -64.33 7.95 -38.59
CA ALA A 1124 -65.66 7.84 -37.99
C ALA A 1124 -66.66 7.16 -38.94
N LYS A 1125 -66.65 7.50 -40.24
CA LYS A 1125 -67.44 6.81 -41.28
C LYS A 1125 -67.06 5.33 -41.44
N SER A 1126 -65.78 5.01 -41.26
CA SER A 1126 -65.29 3.63 -41.28
C SER A 1126 -65.71 2.86 -40.02
N SER A 1127 -65.79 3.53 -38.85
CA SER A 1127 -66.30 2.95 -37.60
C SER A 1127 -67.79 2.63 -37.67
N THR A 1128 -68.61 3.57 -38.15
CA THR A 1128 -70.08 3.40 -38.25
C THR A 1128 -70.48 2.32 -39.26
N ALA A 1129 -69.63 2.05 -40.26
CA ALA A 1129 -69.80 0.93 -41.18
C ALA A 1129 -69.51 -0.46 -40.55
N ILE A 1130 -68.70 -0.51 -39.49
CA ILE A 1130 -68.28 -1.76 -38.81
C ILE A 1130 -69.16 -2.02 -37.56
N SER A 1131 -69.59 -0.98 -36.86
CA SER A 1131 -70.36 -1.05 -35.61
C SER A 1131 -71.31 0.16 -35.50
N SER A 1132 -72.62 -0.07 -35.51
CA SER A 1132 -73.64 0.99 -35.48
C SER A 1132 -73.96 1.43 -34.04
N ILE A 1133 -73.04 2.14 -33.38
CA ILE A 1133 -73.29 2.77 -32.08
C ILE A 1133 -73.86 4.17 -32.33
N ALA A 1134 -75.01 4.50 -31.72
CA ALA A 1134 -75.67 5.81 -31.92
C ALA A 1134 -74.76 7.02 -31.60
N ALA A 1135 -73.89 6.88 -30.59
CA ALA A 1135 -72.93 7.90 -30.19
C ALA A 1135 -71.87 8.21 -31.27
N ASP A 1136 -71.52 7.25 -32.13
CA ASP A 1136 -70.55 7.47 -33.22
C ASP A 1136 -71.18 8.27 -34.38
N GLY A 1137 -72.51 8.19 -34.56
CA GLY A 1137 -73.25 8.98 -35.55
C GLY A 1137 -73.40 10.46 -35.14
N GLU A 1138 -73.66 10.72 -33.86
CA GLU A 1138 -73.71 12.08 -33.29
C GLU A 1138 -72.33 12.76 -33.38
N PHE A 1139 -71.27 12.04 -33.00
CA PHE A 1139 -69.89 12.53 -33.13
C PHE A 1139 -69.49 12.79 -34.58
N LEU A 1140 -69.96 11.98 -35.54
CA LEU A 1140 -69.73 12.23 -36.96
C LEU A 1140 -70.38 13.53 -37.43
N HIS A 1141 -71.61 13.79 -37.03
CA HIS A 1141 -72.29 15.06 -37.34
C HIS A 1141 -71.55 16.26 -36.73
N GLU A 1142 -71.07 16.15 -35.49
CA GLU A 1142 -70.25 17.20 -34.86
C GLU A 1142 -68.97 17.49 -35.67
N LEU A 1143 -68.29 16.45 -36.19
CA LEU A 1143 -67.10 16.63 -37.02
C LEU A 1143 -67.39 17.25 -38.39
N GLU A 1144 -68.53 16.92 -39.00
CA GLU A 1144 -68.98 17.51 -40.27
C GLU A 1144 -69.32 19.00 -40.09
N GLU A 1145 -70.02 19.37 -39.01
CA GLU A 1145 -70.28 20.77 -38.67
C GLU A 1145 -68.97 21.55 -38.38
N LYS A 1146 -68.05 20.95 -37.62
CA LYS A 1146 -66.72 21.55 -37.36
C LYS A 1146 -65.91 21.76 -38.64
N MET A 1147 -65.98 20.84 -39.60
CA MET A 1147 -65.32 20.98 -40.90
C MET A 1147 -65.83 22.21 -41.67
N ASP A 1148 -67.14 22.45 -41.64
CA ASP A 1148 -67.73 23.60 -42.33
C ASP A 1148 -67.29 24.93 -41.68
N VAL A 1149 -67.23 25.00 -40.35
CA VAL A 1149 -66.69 26.17 -39.63
C VAL A 1149 -65.19 26.37 -39.93
N ALA A 1150 -64.39 25.31 -39.90
CA ALA A 1150 -62.96 25.37 -40.19
C ALA A 1150 -62.67 25.83 -41.63
N ARG A 1151 -63.52 25.47 -42.61
CA ARG A 1151 -63.42 25.96 -44.00
C ARG A 1151 -63.68 27.46 -44.09
N ILE A 1152 -64.64 27.98 -43.33
CA ILE A 1152 -64.92 29.42 -43.25
C ILE A 1152 -63.74 30.15 -42.62
N GLN A 1153 -63.16 29.58 -41.56
CA GLN A 1153 -61.94 30.10 -40.95
C GLN A 1153 -60.77 30.16 -41.93
N LEU A 1154 -60.55 29.12 -42.75
CA LEU A 1154 -59.54 29.12 -43.81
C LEU A 1154 -59.85 30.17 -44.87
N GLN A 1155 -61.11 30.32 -45.26
CA GLN A 1155 -61.54 31.34 -46.22
C GLN A 1155 -61.27 32.77 -45.70
N ILE A 1156 -61.47 33.01 -44.40
CA ILE A 1156 -61.11 34.28 -43.74
C ILE A 1156 -59.60 34.48 -43.78
N GLN A 1157 -58.80 33.47 -43.41
CA GLN A 1157 -57.34 33.53 -43.42
C GLN A 1157 -56.79 33.84 -44.82
N GLU A 1158 -57.27 33.14 -45.86
CA GLU A 1158 -56.88 33.38 -47.26
C GLU A 1158 -57.27 34.79 -47.72
N THR A 1159 -58.46 35.28 -47.33
CA THR A 1159 -58.94 36.60 -47.73
C THR A 1159 -58.13 37.72 -47.05
N LEU A 1160 -57.78 37.55 -45.78
CA LEU A 1160 -56.93 38.47 -45.02
C LEU A 1160 -55.51 38.53 -45.61
N GLN A 1161 -54.93 37.36 -45.95
CA GLN A 1161 -53.62 37.27 -46.61
C GLN A 1161 -53.62 37.95 -48.00
N ARG A 1162 -54.70 37.85 -48.77
CA ARG A 1162 -54.79 38.45 -50.11
C ARG A 1162 -55.06 39.95 -50.09
N GLN A 1163 -55.93 40.44 -49.21
CA GLN A 1163 -56.43 41.83 -49.26
C GLN A 1163 -55.74 42.81 -48.30
N TYR A 1164 -55.13 42.32 -47.22
CA TYR A 1164 -54.62 43.18 -46.14
C TYR A 1164 -53.19 42.82 -45.67
N SER A 1165 -52.39 42.18 -46.54
CA SER A 1165 -51.03 41.67 -46.25
C SER A 1165 -50.04 42.69 -45.64
N HIS A 1166 -50.24 43.99 -45.86
CA HIS A 1166 -49.34 45.05 -45.41
C HIS A 1166 -49.67 45.66 -44.03
N HIS A 1167 -50.78 45.26 -43.39
CA HIS A 1167 -51.21 45.83 -42.10
C HIS A 1167 -50.66 44.98 -40.93
N SER A 1168 -50.01 45.60 -39.95
CA SER A 1168 -49.33 44.88 -38.86
C SER A 1168 -50.27 43.99 -38.03
N SER A 1169 -51.52 44.43 -37.81
CA SER A 1169 -52.54 43.66 -37.06
C SER A 1169 -53.05 42.41 -37.79
N VAL A 1170 -52.77 42.26 -39.09
CA VAL A 1170 -53.24 41.12 -39.88
C VAL A 1170 -52.35 39.90 -39.67
N GLN A 1171 -51.06 40.09 -39.39
CA GLN A 1171 -50.13 38.99 -39.12
C GLN A 1171 -50.43 38.31 -37.78
N ASP A 1172 -50.83 39.11 -36.77
CA ASP A 1172 -51.33 38.60 -35.49
C ASP A 1172 -52.67 37.87 -35.66
N ALA A 1173 -53.59 38.43 -36.46
CA ALA A 1173 -54.88 37.80 -36.75
C ALA A 1173 -54.73 36.47 -37.50
N ILE A 1174 -53.81 36.38 -38.48
CA ILE A 1174 -53.49 35.13 -39.19
C ILE A 1174 -52.91 34.10 -38.23
N SER A 1175 -52.02 34.51 -37.32
CA SER A 1175 -51.42 33.62 -36.33
C SER A 1175 -52.47 33.08 -35.35
N GLN A 1176 -53.43 33.91 -34.93
CA GLN A 1176 -54.56 33.48 -34.09
C GLN A 1176 -55.51 32.52 -34.83
N LEU A 1177 -55.79 32.79 -36.11
CA LEU A 1177 -56.59 31.91 -36.96
C LEU A 1177 -55.89 30.57 -37.29
N ASP A 1178 -54.56 30.51 -37.19
CA ASP A 1178 -53.80 29.26 -37.39
C ASP A 1178 -53.69 28.44 -36.08
N ALA A 1179 -53.65 29.14 -34.93
CA ALA A 1179 -53.37 28.56 -33.63
C ALA A 1179 -54.51 27.69 -33.06
N GLU A 1180 -55.78 27.99 -33.34
CA GLU A 1180 -56.93 27.23 -32.84
C GLU A 1180 -58.17 27.32 -33.74
N LEU A 1181 -59.07 26.34 -33.65
CA LEU A 1181 -60.37 26.40 -34.31
C LEU A 1181 -61.31 27.32 -33.55
N MET A 1182 -61.81 28.34 -34.25
CA MET A 1182 -62.63 29.39 -33.66
C MET A 1182 -64.11 29.10 -33.84
N ASP A 1183 -64.85 29.50 -32.83
CA ASP A 1183 -66.31 29.51 -32.83
C ASP A 1183 -66.86 30.60 -33.75
N ILE A 1184 -68.00 30.30 -34.40
CA ILE A 1184 -68.67 31.12 -35.41
C ILE A 1184 -68.86 32.59 -34.95
N THR A 1185 -69.18 32.79 -33.68
CA THR A 1185 -69.37 34.13 -33.09
C THR A 1185 -68.08 34.94 -33.04
N LYS A 1186 -66.95 34.31 -32.69
CA LYS A 1186 -65.63 34.96 -32.70
C LYS A 1186 -65.16 35.24 -34.12
N LEU A 1187 -65.34 34.28 -35.03
CA LEU A 1187 -65.06 34.49 -36.45
C LEU A 1187 -65.83 35.69 -37.01
N TYR A 1188 -67.08 35.90 -36.57
CA TYR A 1188 -67.87 37.07 -36.96
C TYR A 1188 -67.36 38.36 -36.33
N GLY A 1189 -67.28 38.42 -35.00
CA GLY A 1189 -67.06 39.67 -34.26
C GLY A 1189 -65.60 40.14 -34.21
N GLU A 1190 -64.64 39.22 -34.18
CA GLU A 1190 -63.21 39.56 -34.02
C GLU A 1190 -62.44 39.59 -35.34
N PHE A 1191 -62.93 38.90 -36.37
CA PHE A 1191 -62.25 38.82 -37.67
C PHE A 1191 -63.10 39.36 -38.83
N ALA A 1192 -64.32 38.85 -39.03
CA ALA A 1192 -65.10 39.25 -40.20
C ALA A 1192 -65.61 40.71 -40.10
N ASP A 1193 -66.01 41.17 -38.92
CA ASP A 1193 -66.51 42.54 -38.68
C ASP A 1193 -65.43 43.63 -38.71
N PRO A 1194 -64.32 43.51 -37.96
CA PRO A 1194 -63.28 44.54 -37.93
C PRO A 1194 -62.58 44.73 -39.28
N PHE A 1195 -62.42 43.66 -40.05
CA PHE A 1195 -61.82 43.70 -41.39
C PHE A 1195 -62.83 43.87 -42.53
N LYS A 1196 -64.12 44.11 -42.22
CA LYS A 1196 -65.21 44.33 -43.19
C LYS A 1196 -65.27 43.26 -44.29
N LEU A 1197 -65.19 41.99 -43.91
CA LEU A 1197 -65.22 40.85 -44.82
C LEU A 1197 -66.66 40.41 -45.10
N SER A 1198 -67.41 41.20 -45.87
CA SER A 1198 -68.86 40.99 -46.07
C SER A 1198 -69.21 39.62 -46.69
N GLU A 1199 -68.33 39.04 -47.52
CA GLU A 1199 -68.50 37.66 -48.04
C GLU A 1199 -68.33 36.58 -46.97
N CYS A 1200 -67.33 36.73 -46.10
CA CYS A 1200 -67.12 35.80 -44.99
C CYS A 1200 -68.24 35.95 -43.95
N LYS A 1201 -68.73 37.17 -43.68
CA LYS A 1201 -69.91 37.40 -42.82
C LYS A 1201 -71.14 36.66 -43.35
N LEU A 1202 -71.38 36.69 -44.66
CA LEU A 1202 -72.47 35.96 -45.29
C LEU A 1202 -72.30 34.43 -45.16
N ALA A 1203 -71.08 33.92 -45.32
CA ALA A 1203 -70.76 32.50 -45.14
C ALA A 1203 -70.96 32.04 -43.69
N ILE A 1204 -70.53 32.84 -42.71
CA ILE A 1204 -70.71 32.59 -41.27
C ILE A 1204 -72.20 32.54 -40.93
N ILE A 1205 -73.00 33.51 -41.39
CA ILE A 1205 -74.45 33.59 -41.09
C ILE A 1205 -75.21 32.41 -41.73
N HIS A 1206 -74.81 31.99 -42.93
CA HIS A 1206 -75.34 30.79 -43.58
C HIS A 1206 -75.02 29.52 -42.78
N CYS A 1207 -73.77 29.36 -42.33
CA CYS A 1207 -73.35 28.24 -41.50
C CYS A 1207 -74.05 28.21 -40.13
N ALA A 1208 -74.31 29.38 -39.54
CA ALA A 1208 -74.99 29.50 -38.24
C ALA A 1208 -76.51 29.29 -38.31
N GLY A 1209 -77.10 29.22 -39.51
CA GLY A 1209 -78.55 29.18 -39.70
C GLY A 1209 -79.29 30.43 -39.19
N HIS A 1210 -78.57 31.52 -38.91
CA HIS A 1210 -79.14 32.77 -38.40
C HIS A 1210 -79.80 33.55 -39.54
N SER A 1211 -81.08 33.88 -39.45
CA SER A 1211 -81.81 34.56 -40.53
C SER A 1211 -82.34 35.92 -40.10
N ASP A 1212 -81.53 36.97 -40.28
CA ASP A 1212 -81.99 38.36 -40.23
C ASP A 1212 -82.02 38.93 -41.66
N PRO A 1213 -83.20 39.15 -42.25
CA PRO A 1213 -83.35 39.67 -43.61
C PRO A 1213 -82.71 41.05 -43.80
N ILE A 1214 -82.65 41.88 -42.76
CA ILE A 1214 -82.06 43.23 -42.84
C ILE A 1214 -80.54 43.08 -42.93
N LEU A 1215 -79.94 42.31 -42.02
CA LEU A 1215 -78.51 42.05 -42.01
C LEU A 1215 -78.01 41.40 -43.31
N VAL A 1216 -78.71 40.38 -43.81
CA VAL A 1216 -78.38 39.72 -45.08
C VAL A 1216 -78.44 40.72 -46.24
N GLN A 1217 -79.45 41.61 -46.26
CA GLN A 1217 -79.58 42.63 -47.29
C GLN A 1217 -78.43 43.66 -47.22
N THR A 1218 -78.08 44.12 -46.02
CA THR A 1218 -76.95 45.05 -45.80
C THR A 1218 -75.64 44.43 -46.27
N LEU A 1219 -75.39 43.16 -45.94
CA LEU A 1219 -74.16 42.46 -46.37
C LEU A 1219 -74.09 42.30 -47.89
N TRP A 1220 -75.20 41.98 -48.54
CA TRP A 1220 -75.25 41.94 -50.00
C TRP A 1220 -75.04 43.32 -50.65
N GLN A 1221 -75.58 44.38 -50.06
CA GLN A 1221 -75.28 45.75 -50.50
C GLN A 1221 -73.80 46.08 -50.37
N GLU A 1222 -73.19 45.76 -49.22
CA GLU A 1222 -71.74 45.94 -49.01
C GLU A 1222 -70.89 45.14 -50.00
N ILE A 1223 -71.26 43.88 -50.31
CA ILE A 1223 -70.55 43.05 -51.29
C ILE A 1223 -70.63 43.69 -52.68
N ILE A 1224 -71.82 44.14 -53.10
CA ILE A 1224 -72.03 44.78 -54.40
C ILE A 1224 -71.26 46.11 -54.46
N GLU A 1225 -71.35 46.95 -53.43
CA GLU A 1225 -70.65 48.24 -53.36
C GLU A 1225 -69.14 48.07 -53.35
N LYS A 1226 -68.61 47.08 -52.62
CA LYS A 1226 -67.18 46.75 -52.60
C LYS A 1226 -66.70 46.26 -53.96
N GLU A 1227 -67.39 45.31 -54.58
CA GLU A 1227 -67.05 44.81 -55.92
C GLU A 1227 -67.12 45.93 -56.96
N LEU A 1228 -68.11 46.82 -56.85
CA LEU A 1228 -68.24 48.02 -57.67
C LEU A 1228 -67.09 49.00 -57.43
N SER A 1229 -66.61 49.18 -56.20
CA SER A 1229 -65.46 50.05 -55.87
C SER A 1229 -64.14 49.50 -56.41
N ASP A 1230 -63.89 48.20 -56.22
CA ASP A 1230 -62.65 47.54 -56.65
C ASP A 1230 -62.53 47.51 -58.19
N SER A 1231 -63.68 47.43 -58.88
CA SER A 1231 -63.79 47.45 -60.34
C SER A 1231 -63.88 48.85 -60.97
N VAL A 1232 -63.73 49.95 -60.22
CA VAL A 1232 -63.78 51.33 -60.76
C VAL A 1232 -62.72 51.58 -61.83
N SER A 1233 -61.58 50.89 -61.75
CA SER A 1233 -60.47 51.00 -62.71
C SER A 1233 -60.69 50.22 -64.01
N LEU A 1234 -61.71 49.36 -64.06
CA LEU A 1234 -62.00 48.48 -65.20
C LEU A 1234 -62.98 49.12 -66.19
N SER A 1235 -63.00 48.63 -67.43
CA SER A 1235 -63.97 49.07 -68.42
C SER A 1235 -65.41 48.73 -67.97
N PRO A 1236 -66.45 49.47 -68.42
CA PRO A 1236 -67.83 49.17 -68.04
C PRO A 1236 -68.26 47.73 -68.36
N ALA A 1237 -67.72 47.13 -69.43
CA ALA A 1237 -68.00 45.74 -69.81
C ALA A 1237 -67.35 44.75 -68.85
N ASP A 1238 -66.07 44.96 -68.51
CA ASP A 1238 -65.33 44.10 -67.58
C ASP A 1238 -65.85 44.22 -66.15
N ARG A 1239 -66.32 45.41 -65.75
CA ARG A 1239 -66.97 45.67 -64.47
C ARG A 1239 -68.28 44.90 -64.33
N MET A 1240 -69.09 44.89 -65.39
CA MET A 1240 -70.32 44.10 -65.42
C MET A 1240 -70.03 42.60 -65.40
N GLN A 1241 -68.96 42.16 -66.07
CA GLN A 1241 -68.53 40.76 -66.08
C GLN A 1241 -67.98 40.30 -64.72
N ALA A 1242 -67.17 41.11 -64.04
CA ALA A 1242 -66.66 40.82 -62.69
C ALA A 1242 -67.80 40.68 -61.67
N LEU A 1243 -68.74 41.64 -61.66
CA LEU A 1243 -69.94 41.57 -60.80
C LEU A 1243 -70.80 40.34 -61.13
N SER A 1244 -70.99 40.03 -62.41
CA SER A 1244 -71.74 38.84 -62.85
C SER A 1244 -71.08 37.53 -62.40
N LEU A 1245 -69.75 37.41 -62.54
CA LEU A 1245 -69.00 36.25 -62.07
C LEU A 1245 -69.08 36.10 -60.55
N LYS A 1246 -68.97 37.22 -59.81
CA LYS A 1246 -69.10 37.25 -58.36
C LYS A 1246 -70.48 36.80 -57.88
N MET A 1247 -71.53 37.33 -58.49
CA MET A 1247 -72.91 36.94 -58.23
C MET A 1247 -73.19 35.49 -58.61
N ALA A 1248 -72.63 34.99 -59.71
CA ALA A 1248 -72.77 33.59 -60.12
C ALA A 1248 -72.05 32.64 -59.15
N LEU A 1249 -70.89 33.02 -58.62
CA LEU A 1249 -70.12 32.23 -57.67
C LEU A 1249 -70.84 32.12 -56.32
N LEU A 1250 -71.27 33.24 -55.74
CA LEU A 1250 -72.05 33.23 -54.50
C LEU A 1250 -73.45 32.64 -54.72
N GLY A 1251 -74.06 32.85 -55.88
CA GLY A 1251 -75.33 32.26 -56.27
C GLY A 1251 -75.28 30.73 -56.31
N LYS A 1252 -74.18 30.12 -56.80
CA LYS A 1252 -74.01 28.65 -56.74
C LYS A 1252 -74.02 28.09 -55.32
N ILE A 1253 -73.53 28.87 -54.34
CA ILE A 1253 -73.43 28.45 -52.94
C ILE A 1253 -74.78 28.63 -52.22
N TYR A 1254 -75.45 29.78 -52.44
CA TYR A 1254 -76.65 30.15 -51.66
C TYR A 1254 -77.99 29.95 -52.38
N ALA A 1255 -78.03 29.61 -53.68
CA ALA A 1255 -79.28 29.41 -54.42
C ALA A 1255 -80.18 28.32 -53.85
N GLY A 1256 -79.61 27.32 -53.17
CA GLY A 1256 -80.37 26.26 -52.48
C GLY A 1256 -81.12 26.74 -51.23
N THR A 1257 -80.78 27.92 -50.70
CA THR A 1257 -81.32 28.48 -49.46
C THR A 1257 -81.88 29.90 -49.69
N PRO A 1258 -83.17 30.05 -50.00
CA PRO A 1258 -83.75 31.33 -50.44
C PRO A 1258 -83.72 32.44 -49.37
N ARG A 1259 -83.41 32.12 -48.11
CA ARG A 1259 -83.28 33.08 -47.00
C ARG A 1259 -81.97 33.88 -47.05
N TYR A 1260 -80.94 33.36 -47.71
CA TYR A 1260 -79.60 33.97 -47.79
C TYR A 1260 -79.29 34.56 -49.17
N PHE A 1261 -80.11 34.27 -50.17
CA PHE A 1261 -80.03 34.82 -51.52
C PHE A 1261 -81.35 35.53 -51.88
N PRO A 1262 -81.48 36.85 -51.62
CA PRO A 1262 -82.76 37.54 -51.66
C PRO A 1262 -83.25 37.88 -53.09
N LEU A 1263 -83.57 36.85 -53.88
CA LEU A 1263 -84.09 36.96 -55.26
C LEU A 1263 -85.31 37.89 -55.37
N GLY A 1264 -86.23 37.84 -54.40
CA GLY A 1264 -87.50 38.58 -54.46
C GLY A 1264 -87.40 40.10 -54.31
N LYS A 1265 -86.29 40.64 -53.79
CA LYS A 1265 -86.11 42.09 -53.56
C LYS A 1265 -85.08 42.75 -54.49
N TRP A 1266 -84.20 41.96 -55.14
CA TRP A 1266 -83.22 42.50 -56.08
C TRP A 1266 -83.84 42.94 -57.41
N PHE A 1267 -84.96 42.32 -57.80
CA PHE A 1267 -85.67 42.62 -59.05
C PHE A 1267 -86.78 43.69 -58.91
N SER A 1268 -86.96 44.32 -57.74
CA SER A 1268 -88.06 45.28 -57.51
C SER A 1268 -87.76 46.75 -57.89
N LEU A 1269 -86.76 47.02 -58.72
CA LEU A 1269 -86.38 48.39 -59.16
C LEU A 1269 -86.73 48.70 -60.63
N HIS A 1270 -87.63 47.94 -61.26
CA HIS A 1270 -88.24 48.29 -62.55
C HIS A 1270 -89.77 48.34 -62.47
N SER A 1271 -90.28 49.38 -61.80
CA SER A 1271 -91.60 49.97 -62.09
C SER A 1271 -91.70 51.39 -61.51
N VAL A 1272 -91.00 52.35 -62.13
CA VAL A 1272 -91.43 53.71 -62.58
C VAL A 1272 -90.21 54.37 -63.20
#